data_AF-A0A7S1TGV2-F1
#
_entry.id   AF-A0A7S1TGV2-F1
#
_cell.length_a   1.000
_cell.length_b   1.000
_cell.length_c   1.000
_cell.angle_alpha   90.00
_cell.angle_beta   90.00
_cell.angle_gamma   90.00
#
_symmetry.space_group_name_H-M   'P 1'
#
loop_
_entity.id
_entity.type
_entity.pdbx_description
1 polymer ?
#
loop_
_entity_poly.entity_id
_entity_poly.type
_entity_poly.pdbx_seq_one_letter_code
_entity_poly.pdbx_strand_id
1 'polypeptide(L)'
;MLFETNDVPFLLGSVQILLQQYLSVETNFLNQPVPDAIRNLIRINKDDPSVVVAQAMAHAELKRRNEVILGLMRRLTNIAEAEAMDEIPESLIGLVSQITQLPGRKDYGPVKLAAVELLTALQQPSVDARLNVLRQMMQSGKSFSEIAKERALSPLMDFLQELFSSPEQHIREAALEVYIRRVYRAHLVKEFAIVQGPKGVPACTWSFQFSDTPPPDTPVRRGMLVVPNSFDEIDQVVEDALVLFESLVQGHEVCCEDENLNVLLIAFQKNPLVTKSNEREIIEKCEFSLQKNNYIMYGLGIRTVTIILSQIPKSPRYFSFNHCDNYSESPLRRDMRPTFPYLLELTKLAVNNNLERLPAIGRNVQNWLGTEKNDHSVQLSRPTNQTVFFRAISHSDFAIPGLAYKILLRAMDDLELALNDPRVLPSASSNIFIHVLQEYDAQRANIVLQATTILDDLIPKFSSRLQSLRVDNIELRLRIQSRDAEGTVSMQPILLVASSLTRSGQWLKTSAYLEYPDPVTGVPKEYRPLDGTGEKISSMPFPTANSMQVKRASARRVGSTYVYDFLGLLEVSIIRSWSDVESVVAPDLRSIFEAKELILESGNLIESSRPAGSNQIGMVAWIIKMKTPEYPNGREVVLIANDVTFQAGSFGVVEDEFFFKASEYARKRGLPRLYIACNSGARIGLDESLKPKIKVEWIDASNPSLGFHYLYLDEETYHSIPPESVQVDKRDERGETRYVISAIVGNVHGIGVENLRGSGMIAGETSRAYDDIFTLSYITGRTVGIGAYLVRLGQRTIQMQNGPMILTGFGALNKLLGREVYTSQDQLGGPEIMLPNGVTHEVVRQDQEGADAIIRWLSYVPRTKDSSPAFLPPSDPIDRDIEFTPSKTPYDPRDMLAGRKRSDGSFEAGFFDRDSFKEYLSGWGKSVIVGRARLGGIPVGVIAVETRLVVRTIPADPANSESREVSEPQAGQVWFPDSAYKTAQAIEDFNRGENLPLMIFANWRGFSGGTRDMFGEILKYGSMIVDALRTYRHPVFIYIPPNGELRGGAWVVVDPTINEDVMEMYADEESRGGILEPPGICEVKFRKKDQVNLMHRLDEALVALDRELVSADATEAVRIKSAIARREETLLPIYLQIAHEFADLHDRAGRMKAKGVIREQLQWKRARHFFYWRIRRRIAEFSVRNRLQESVGSVSVAETVGHLQTVLPGDEQWWNDDRSVSSAIESLSSNTFSALQSRCLDRVEQDTMATLRQLGPAASRELLERLNAMAESW
;
A
#
# COMPACT_ATOMS: atom_id res chain seq x y z
N MET A 1 43.69 -12.40 21.30
CA MET A 1 44.64 -11.93 20.26
C MET A 1 44.49 -10.45 19.97
N LEU A 2 43.33 -9.93 19.52
CA LEU A 2 43.18 -8.47 19.24
C LEU A 2 43.45 -7.55 20.45
N PHE A 3 43.19 -8.00 21.67
CA PHE A 3 43.27 -7.15 22.88
C PHE A 3 44.64 -7.13 23.60
N GLU A 4 45.70 -7.68 22.99
CA GLU A 4 47.06 -7.62 23.55
C GLU A 4 47.90 -6.45 22.98
N THR A 5 47.41 -5.78 21.93
CA THR A 5 48.06 -4.62 21.29
C THR A 5 47.34 -3.33 21.67
N ASN A 6 48.05 -2.37 22.31
CA ASN A 6 47.57 -1.01 22.58
C ASN A 6 47.51 -0.10 21.31
N ASP A 7 47.32 -0.69 20.13
CA ASP A 7 47.25 0.02 18.84
C ASP A 7 45.79 0.24 18.42
N VAL A 8 45.26 1.41 18.76
CA VAL A 8 43.87 1.81 18.48
C VAL A 8 43.56 1.84 16.97
N PRO A 9 44.42 2.41 16.10
CA PRO A 9 44.24 2.30 14.64
C PRO A 9 44.11 0.88 14.11
N PHE A 10 44.96 -0.06 14.57
CA PHE A 10 44.90 -1.45 14.13
C PHE A 10 43.59 -2.15 14.57
N LEU A 11 43.14 -1.88 15.80
CA LEU A 11 41.88 -2.38 16.33
C LEU A 11 40.67 -1.85 15.54
N LEU A 12 40.62 -0.54 15.27
CA LEU A 12 39.55 0.08 14.49
C LEU A 12 39.55 -0.43 13.04
N GLY A 13 40.72 -0.64 12.44
CA GLY A 13 40.85 -1.25 11.11
C GLY A 13 40.33 -2.70 11.07
N SER A 14 40.58 -3.48 12.12
CA SER A 14 40.05 -4.85 12.23
C SER A 14 38.53 -4.88 12.36
N VAL A 15 37.96 -3.97 13.14
CA VAL A 15 36.50 -3.77 13.23
C VAL A 15 35.92 -3.39 11.86
N GLN A 16 36.56 -2.48 11.14
CA GLN A 16 36.12 -2.06 9.81
C GLN A 16 36.01 -3.24 8.85
N ILE A 17 37.01 -4.13 8.82
CA ILE A 17 37.00 -5.32 7.96
C ILE A 17 35.83 -6.26 8.30
N LEU A 18 35.58 -6.50 9.59
CA LEU A 18 34.49 -7.37 10.03
C LEU A 18 33.12 -6.82 9.64
N LEU A 19 32.90 -5.51 9.79
CA LEU A 19 31.65 -4.87 9.38
C LEU A 19 31.47 -4.88 7.86
N GLN A 20 32.56 -4.69 7.11
CA GLN A 20 32.53 -4.77 5.65
C GLN A 20 32.20 -6.18 5.16
N GLN A 21 32.78 -7.22 5.76
CA GLN A 21 32.45 -8.62 5.46
C GLN A 21 31.01 -8.99 5.85
N TYR A 22 30.52 -8.42 6.95
CA TYR A 22 29.13 -8.60 7.34
C TYR A 22 28.18 -8.00 6.30
N LEU A 23 28.38 -6.72 5.96
CA LEU A 23 27.56 -6.02 4.96
C LEU A 23 27.67 -6.63 3.57
N SER A 24 28.85 -7.10 3.14
CA SER A 24 29.03 -7.66 1.79
C SER A 24 28.22 -8.93 1.56
N VAL A 25 27.93 -9.71 2.61
CA VAL A 25 27.02 -10.86 2.56
C VAL A 25 25.59 -10.39 2.69
N GLU A 26 25.26 -9.69 3.78
CA GLU A 26 23.86 -9.45 4.16
C GLU A 26 23.14 -8.55 3.15
N THR A 27 23.85 -7.61 2.51
CA THR A 27 23.28 -6.75 1.47
C THR A 27 22.67 -7.54 0.32
N ASN A 28 23.21 -8.73 -0.01
CA ASN A 28 22.70 -9.57 -1.08
C ASN A 28 21.37 -10.25 -0.72
N PHE A 29 21.04 -10.38 0.56
CA PHE A 29 19.81 -11.02 1.04
C PHE A 29 18.73 -10.00 1.47
N LEU A 30 19.02 -8.69 1.35
CA LEU A 30 18.07 -7.64 1.70
C LEU A 30 16.91 -7.57 0.71
N ASN A 31 15.71 -7.33 1.25
CA ASN A 31 14.49 -7.01 0.49
C ASN A 31 14.05 -8.05 -0.56
N GLN A 32 14.56 -9.28 -0.48
CA GLN A 32 14.13 -10.38 -1.33
C GLN A 32 14.07 -11.71 -0.55
N PRO A 33 13.22 -12.66 -0.96
CA PRO A 33 13.27 -14.03 -0.47
C PRO A 33 14.65 -14.65 -0.65
N VAL A 34 15.06 -15.52 0.28
CA VAL A 34 16.36 -16.22 0.21
C VAL A 34 16.59 -16.94 -1.13
N PRO A 35 15.59 -17.64 -1.72
CA PRO A 35 15.76 -18.24 -3.04
C PRO A 35 16.15 -17.23 -4.14
N ASP A 36 15.55 -16.04 -4.13
CA ASP A 36 15.83 -15.00 -5.12
C ASP A 36 17.20 -14.35 -4.91
N ALA A 37 17.60 -14.14 -3.65
CA ALA A 37 18.95 -13.72 -3.31
C ALA A 37 19.98 -14.71 -3.87
N ILE A 38 19.75 -16.01 -3.67
CA ILE A 38 20.62 -17.07 -4.18
C ILE A 38 20.63 -17.06 -5.72
N ARG A 39 19.48 -16.95 -6.39
CA ARG A 39 19.43 -16.84 -7.87
C ARG A 39 20.24 -15.64 -8.38
N ASN A 40 20.12 -14.49 -7.72
CA ASN A 40 20.89 -13.29 -8.06
C ASN A 40 22.39 -13.50 -7.84
N LEU A 41 22.78 -14.15 -6.74
CA LEU A 41 24.18 -14.52 -6.47
C LEU A 41 24.75 -15.47 -7.52
N ILE A 42 23.97 -16.47 -7.95
CA ILE A 42 24.33 -17.38 -9.06
C ILE A 42 24.52 -16.58 -10.35
N ARG A 43 23.64 -15.62 -10.63
CA ARG A 43 23.72 -14.78 -11.84
C ARG A 43 24.96 -13.90 -11.85
N ILE A 44 25.38 -13.38 -10.70
CA ILE A 44 26.57 -12.52 -10.55
C ILE A 44 27.85 -13.38 -10.57
N ASN A 45 27.85 -14.53 -9.91
CA ASN A 45 29.03 -15.38 -9.72
C ASN A 45 28.94 -16.67 -10.56
N LYS A 46 28.66 -16.55 -11.86
CA LYS A 46 28.50 -17.71 -12.76
C LYS A 46 29.76 -18.59 -12.83
N ASP A 47 30.93 -17.95 -12.72
CA ASP A 47 32.22 -18.60 -12.90
C ASP A 47 32.76 -19.23 -11.61
N ASP A 48 32.23 -18.83 -10.44
CA ASP A 48 32.64 -19.37 -9.14
C ASP A 48 31.42 -19.62 -8.22
N PRO A 49 30.81 -20.82 -8.31
CA PRO A 49 29.72 -21.22 -7.44
C PRO A 49 30.11 -21.31 -5.95
N SER A 50 31.40 -21.42 -5.63
CA SER A 50 31.86 -21.55 -4.24
C SER A 50 31.57 -20.28 -3.44
N VAL A 51 31.64 -19.11 -4.08
CA VAL A 51 31.25 -17.81 -3.49
C VAL A 51 29.77 -17.81 -3.12
N VAL A 52 28.91 -18.33 -4.00
CA VAL A 52 27.46 -18.42 -3.74
C VAL A 52 27.18 -19.29 -2.52
N VAL A 53 27.81 -20.47 -2.46
CA VAL A 53 27.66 -21.40 -1.32
C VAL A 53 28.17 -20.76 -0.04
N ALA A 54 29.35 -20.14 -0.05
CA ALA A 54 29.92 -19.48 1.12
C ALA A 54 29.02 -18.36 1.65
N GLN A 55 28.48 -17.51 0.76
CA GLN A 55 27.55 -16.45 1.16
C GLN A 55 26.21 -16.99 1.67
N ALA A 56 25.66 -18.03 1.05
CA ALA A 56 24.43 -18.67 1.51
C ALA A 56 24.60 -19.32 2.88
N MET A 57 25.73 -20.00 3.12
CA MET A 57 26.07 -20.55 4.45
C MET A 57 26.25 -19.46 5.50
N ALA A 58 26.92 -18.36 5.13
CA ALA A 58 27.13 -17.23 6.02
C ALA A 58 25.80 -16.56 6.40
N HIS A 59 24.84 -16.45 5.48
CA HIS A 59 23.49 -15.95 5.76
C HIS A 59 22.66 -16.94 6.57
N ALA A 60 22.81 -18.26 6.36
CA ALA A 60 22.13 -19.27 7.18
C ALA A 60 22.50 -19.18 8.67
N GLU A 61 23.71 -18.70 8.99
CA GLU A 61 24.22 -18.46 10.34
C GLU A 61 24.05 -17.00 10.81
N LEU A 62 23.09 -16.26 10.23
CA LEU A 62 22.86 -14.83 10.52
C LEU A 62 22.72 -14.54 12.02
N LYS A 63 21.97 -15.36 12.77
CA LYS A 63 21.73 -15.13 14.20
C LYS A 63 23.03 -15.05 15.00
N ARG A 64 23.97 -15.98 14.78
CA ARG A 64 25.28 -15.99 15.46
C ARG A 64 26.14 -14.82 15.03
N ARG A 65 26.10 -14.46 13.74
CA ARG A 65 26.84 -13.30 13.22
C ARG A 65 26.34 -11.99 13.82
N ASN A 66 25.03 -11.86 14.03
CA ASN A 66 24.42 -10.69 14.66
C ASN A 66 24.86 -10.52 16.11
N GLU A 67 25.01 -11.60 16.87
CA GLU A 67 25.54 -11.55 18.24
C GLU A 67 26.95 -10.96 18.30
N VAL A 68 27.82 -11.33 17.34
CA VAL A 68 29.19 -10.79 17.24
C VAL A 68 29.17 -9.29 16.91
N ILE A 69 28.42 -8.88 15.87
CA ILE A 69 28.34 -7.47 15.48
C ILE A 69 27.73 -6.62 16.60
N LEU A 70 26.71 -7.14 17.28
CA LEU A 70 26.08 -6.46 18.42
C LEU A 70 27.07 -6.23 19.57
N GLY A 71 27.91 -7.22 19.88
CA GLY A 71 28.96 -7.10 20.89
C GLY A 71 29.98 -6.00 20.54
N LEU A 72 30.40 -5.95 19.27
CA LEU A 72 31.32 -4.93 18.77
C LEU A 72 30.71 -3.52 18.86
N MET A 73 29.49 -3.33 18.36
CA MET A 73 28.79 -2.04 18.37
C MET A 73 28.60 -1.50 19.79
N ARG A 74 28.18 -2.35 20.73
CA ARG A 74 28.03 -1.95 22.14
C ARG A 74 29.35 -1.51 22.76
N ARG A 75 30.46 -2.18 22.43
CA ARG A 75 31.76 -1.79 22.95
C ARG A 75 32.23 -0.46 22.38
N LEU A 76 32.08 -0.24 21.07
CA LEU A 76 32.38 1.04 20.43
C LEU A 76 31.55 2.18 21.01
N THR A 77 30.27 1.94 21.25
CA THR A 77 29.37 2.94 21.85
C THR A 77 29.85 3.37 23.23
N ASN A 78 30.21 2.41 24.08
CA ASN A 78 30.78 2.71 25.41
C ASN A 78 32.07 3.54 25.32
N ILE A 79 32.92 3.30 24.31
CA ILE A 79 34.17 4.05 24.12
C ILE A 79 33.86 5.47 23.64
N ALA A 80 32.98 5.62 22.65
CA ALA A 80 32.54 6.91 22.13
C ALA A 80 31.94 7.80 23.23
N GLU A 81 31.15 7.21 24.15
CA GLU A 81 30.59 7.92 25.31
C GLU A 81 31.62 8.27 26.39
N ALA A 82 32.66 7.45 26.58
CA ALA A 82 33.59 7.59 27.71
C ALA A 82 34.74 8.58 27.44
N GLU A 83 35.31 8.58 26.24
CA GLU A 83 36.61 9.21 25.99
C GLU A 83 36.59 10.35 24.97
N ALA A 84 35.41 10.74 24.46
CA ALA A 84 35.30 11.65 23.31
C ALA A 84 36.25 11.20 22.18
N MET A 85 35.91 10.09 21.52
CA MET A 85 36.69 9.62 20.37
C MET A 85 36.57 10.61 19.20
N ASP A 86 37.51 11.56 19.11
CA ASP A 86 37.74 12.38 17.92
C ASP A 86 38.36 11.56 16.75
N GLU A 87 38.78 10.31 17.01
CA GLU A 87 39.60 9.47 16.12
C GLU A 87 38.85 8.29 15.45
N ILE A 88 37.51 8.26 15.40
CA ILE A 88 36.83 7.22 14.62
C ILE A 88 36.98 7.53 13.12
N PRO A 89 37.57 6.64 12.31
CA PRO A 89 37.70 6.86 10.87
C PRO A 89 36.34 7.10 10.21
N GLU A 90 36.24 8.09 9.32
CA GLU A 90 35.01 8.36 8.54
C GLU A 90 34.54 7.10 7.77
N SER A 91 35.46 6.24 7.35
CA SER A 91 35.15 4.95 6.72
C SER A 91 34.33 4.04 7.63
N LEU A 92 34.64 3.99 8.93
CA LEU A 92 33.92 3.20 9.91
C LEU A 92 32.54 3.81 10.18
N ILE A 93 32.44 5.13 10.29
CA ILE A 93 31.15 5.85 10.41
C ILE A 93 30.26 5.54 9.20
N GLY A 94 30.83 5.54 8.00
CA GLY A 94 30.14 5.17 6.76
C GLY A 94 29.56 3.74 6.80
N LEU A 95 30.30 2.76 7.31
CA LEU A 95 29.82 1.38 7.46
C LEU A 95 28.72 1.26 8.52
N VAL A 96 28.88 1.92 9.67
CA VAL A 96 27.83 1.95 10.71
C VAL A 96 26.56 2.59 10.15
N SER A 97 26.68 3.66 9.36
CA SER A 97 25.57 4.30 8.66
C SER A 97 24.86 3.31 7.71
N GLN A 98 25.60 2.51 6.93
CA GLN A 98 24.99 1.47 6.10
C GLN A 98 24.26 0.41 6.92
N ILE A 99 24.78 0.03 8.10
CA ILE A 99 24.10 -0.91 9.01
C ILE A 99 22.77 -0.33 9.52
N THR A 100 22.67 0.98 9.72
CA THR A 100 21.38 1.60 10.10
C THR A 100 20.33 1.53 8.99
N GLN A 101 20.74 1.34 7.73
CA GLN A 101 19.85 1.14 6.59
C GLN A 101 19.34 -0.30 6.45
N LEU A 102 19.84 -1.25 7.25
CA LEU A 102 19.32 -2.62 7.25
C LEU A 102 17.84 -2.61 7.68
N PRO A 103 17.02 -3.57 7.19
CA PRO A 103 15.62 -3.65 7.56
C PRO A 103 15.48 -3.92 9.06
N GLY A 104 14.62 -3.15 9.72
CA GLY A 104 14.40 -3.26 11.16
C GLY A 104 13.64 -4.52 11.60
N ARG A 105 12.90 -5.14 10.66
CA ARG A 105 12.21 -6.43 10.85
C ARG A 105 13.10 -7.59 10.35
N LYS A 106 12.92 -8.78 10.94
CA LYS A 106 13.81 -9.99 10.88
C LYS A 106 14.97 -9.92 11.90
N ASP A 107 15.96 -10.79 11.78
CA ASP A 107 17.04 -10.96 12.76
C ASP A 107 18.00 -9.75 12.88
N TYR A 108 17.92 -8.74 11.99
CA TYR A 108 18.81 -7.58 11.95
C TYR A 108 18.48 -6.46 12.96
N GLY A 109 17.26 -6.44 13.50
CA GLY A 109 16.75 -5.35 14.35
C GLY A 109 17.69 -4.93 15.50
N PRO A 110 18.23 -5.87 16.30
CA PRO A 110 19.16 -5.54 17.40
C PRO A 110 20.45 -4.87 16.93
N VAL A 111 20.98 -5.27 15.77
CA VAL A 111 22.23 -4.72 15.21
C VAL A 111 22.00 -3.32 14.67
N LYS A 112 20.86 -3.09 13.99
CA LYS A 112 20.42 -1.76 13.55
C LYS A 112 20.31 -0.80 14.73
N LEU A 113 19.64 -1.22 15.81
CA LEU A 113 19.47 -0.43 17.04
C LEU A 113 20.82 0.00 17.61
N ALA A 114 21.76 -0.94 17.78
CA ALA A 114 23.08 -0.62 18.32
C ALA A 114 23.91 0.30 17.39
N ALA A 115 23.73 0.20 16.08
CA ALA A 115 24.38 1.11 15.13
C ALA A 115 23.82 2.55 15.21
N VAL A 116 22.50 2.71 15.40
CA VAL A 116 21.87 4.01 15.62
C VAL A 116 22.35 4.64 16.93
N GLU A 117 22.44 3.84 18.00
CA GLU A 117 22.98 4.28 19.30
C GLU A 117 24.43 4.80 19.15
N LEU A 118 25.28 4.06 18.43
CA LEU A 118 26.66 4.46 18.16
C LEU A 118 26.75 5.78 17.37
N LEU A 119 26.01 5.92 16.26
CA LEU A 119 26.02 7.16 15.48
C LEU A 119 25.52 8.35 16.28
N THR A 120 24.51 8.14 17.12
CA THR A 120 23.96 9.16 17.99
C THR A 120 25.01 9.62 19.01
N ALA A 121 25.76 8.67 19.60
CA ALA A 121 26.85 8.98 20.52
C ALA A 121 27.96 9.80 19.84
N LEU A 122 28.33 9.44 18.60
CA LEU A 122 29.39 10.13 17.84
C LEU A 122 29.03 11.55 17.39
N GLN A 123 27.74 11.86 17.24
CA GLN A 123 27.29 13.21 16.89
C GLN A 123 27.24 14.18 18.08
N GLN A 124 27.40 13.68 19.33
CA GLN A 124 27.34 14.54 20.49
C GLN A 124 28.66 15.28 20.69
N PRO A 125 28.64 16.62 20.89
CA PRO A 125 29.85 17.35 21.27
C PRO A 125 30.43 16.82 22.58
N SER A 126 31.74 17.01 22.77
CA SER A 126 32.41 16.67 24.03
C SER A 126 31.70 17.29 25.23
N VAL A 127 31.84 16.64 26.39
CA VAL A 127 31.26 17.14 27.66
C VAL A 127 31.71 18.58 27.92
N ASP A 128 32.99 18.88 27.72
CA ASP A 128 33.55 20.21 27.93
C ASP A 128 32.95 21.26 26.99
N ALA A 129 32.75 20.92 25.71
CA ALA A 129 32.11 21.81 24.75
C ALA A 129 30.66 22.13 25.18
N ARG A 130 29.91 21.12 25.65
CA ARG A 130 28.53 21.30 26.14
C ARG A 130 28.45 22.14 27.41
N LEU A 131 29.37 21.92 28.36
CA LEU A 131 29.47 22.71 29.59
C LEU A 131 29.84 24.18 29.30
N ASN A 132 30.71 24.42 28.32
CA ASN A 132 31.09 25.78 27.92
C ASN A 132 29.91 26.54 27.31
N VAL A 133 29.10 25.89 26.46
CA VAL A 133 27.86 26.50 25.94
C VAL A 133 26.90 26.84 27.08
N LEU A 134 26.72 25.94 28.07
CA LEU A 134 25.88 26.23 29.23
C LEU A 134 26.38 27.41 30.07
N ARG A 135 27.69 27.50 30.32
CA ARG A 135 28.29 28.66 31.03
C ARG A 135 28.03 29.96 30.28
N GLN A 136 28.21 29.98 28.96
CA GLN A 136 27.89 31.13 28.13
C GLN A 136 26.39 31.50 28.19
N MET A 137 25.49 30.51 28.21
CA MET A 137 24.06 30.76 28.39
C MET A 137 23.75 31.38 29.76
N MET A 138 24.37 30.92 30.84
CA MET A 138 24.17 31.50 32.19
C MET A 138 24.71 32.94 32.29
N GLN A 139 25.69 33.29 31.45
CA GLN A 139 26.31 34.62 31.41
C GLN A 139 25.71 35.56 30.36
N SER A 140 24.67 35.14 29.63
CA SER A 140 24.18 35.86 28.45
C SER A 140 23.40 37.15 28.74
N GLY A 141 23.23 37.53 30.02
CA GLY A 141 22.47 38.72 30.46
C GLY A 141 20.94 38.64 30.25
N LYS A 142 20.43 37.51 29.74
CA LYS A 142 18.98 37.25 29.60
C LYS A 142 18.39 36.87 30.96
N SER A 143 17.08 37.06 31.13
CA SER A 143 16.42 36.58 32.35
C SER A 143 16.45 35.05 32.41
N PHE A 144 16.57 34.48 33.62
CA PHE A 144 16.59 33.02 33.80
C PHE A 144 15.31 32.33 33.29
N SER A 145 14.19 33.05 33.30
CA SER A 145 12.92 32.60 32.72
C SER A 145 13.00 32.46 31.18
N GLU A 146 13.63 33.42 30.49
CA GLU A 146 13.84 33.35 29.04
C GLU A 146 14.80 32.22 28.67
N ILE A 147 15.92 32.09 29.39
CA ILE A 147 16.89 31.01 29.20
C ILE A 147 16.22 29.64 29.37
N ALA A 148 15.39 29.48 30.39
CA ALA A 148 14.62 28.25 30.62
C ALA A 148 13.61 27.95 29.49
N LYS A 149 13.18 28.94 28.69
CA LYS A 149 12.28 28.74 27.54
C LYS A 149 13.02 28.41 26.24
N GLU A 150 14.32 28.68 26.14
CA GLU A 150 15.10 28.45 24.91
C GLU A 150 15.13 26.99 24.46
N ARG A 151 15.14 26.79 23.14
CA ARG A 151 15.18 25.46 22.52
C ARG A 151 16.56 24.81 22.65
N ALA A 152 17.62 25.60 22.53
CA ALA A 152 19.02 25.15 22.61
C ALA A 152 19.37 24.52 23.97
N LEU A 153 18.66 24.89 25.04
CA LEU A 153 18.84 24.30 26.37
C LEU A 153 18.39 22.84 26.45
N SER A 154 17.47 22.40 25.60
CA SER A 154 16.85 21.07 25.72
C SER A 154 17.83 19.89 25.71
N PRO A 155 18.80 19.79 24.77
CA PRO A 155 19.81 18.73 24.79
C PRO A 155 20.89 18.91 25.86
N LEU A 156 21.02 20.11 26.42
CA LEU A 156 22.05 20.45 27.42
C LEU A 156 21.55 20.36 28.87
N MET A 157 20.24 20.29 29.07
CA MET A 157 19.60 20.39 30.39
C MET A 157 20.18 19.42 31.42
N ASP A 158 20.49 18.18 31.03
CA ASP A 158 21.01 17.19 31.95
C ASP A 158 22.45 17.50 32.44
N PHE A 159 23.19 18.36 31.72
CA PHE A 159 24.52 18.85 32.10
C PHE A 159 24.48 20.05 33.05
N LEU A 160 23.31 20.69 33.24
CA LEU A 160 23.18 21.81 34.20
C LEU A 160 23.52 21.40 35.64
N GLN A 161 23.34 20.12 35.97
CA GLN A 161 23.59 19.58 37.30
C GLN A 161 25.07 19.75 37.72
N GLU A 162 25.99 19.68 36.75
CA GLU A 162 27.43 19.88 37.01
C GLU A 162 27.74 21.30 37.45
N LEU A 163 26.92 22.27 37.01
CA LEU A 163 27.07 23.67 37.37
C LEU A 163 26.52 23.98 38.77
N PHE A 164 25.82 23.04 39.42
CA PHE A 164 25.38 23.22 40.82
C PHE A 164 26.56 23.28 41.80
N SER A 165 27.71 22.73 41.42
CA SER A 165 28.99 22.78 42.14
C SER A 165 29.92 23.89 41.67
N SER A 166 29.50 24.73 40.72
CA SER A 166 30.39 25.72 40.11
C SER A 166 31.07 26.57 41.19
N PRO A 167 32.40 26.80 41.11
CA PRO A 167 33.11 27.67 42.05
C PRO A 167 32.59 29.11 41.97
N GLU A 168 32.08 29.51 40.80
CA GLU A 168 31.48 30.81 40.56
C GLU A 168 30.03 30.85 41.09
N GLN A 169 29.81 31.64 42.15
CA GLN A 169 28.51 31.74 42.82
C GLN A 169 27.36 32.14 41.87
N HIS A 170 27.57 33.12 41.00
CA HIS A 170 26.54 33.59 40.05
C HIS A 170 26.12 32.50 39.05
N ILE A 171 27.05 31.66 38.57
CA ILE A 171 26.76 30.54 37.67
C ILE A 171 25.97 29.46 38.41
N ARG A 172 26.37 29.16 39.65
CA ARG A 172 25.70 28.16 40.49
C ARG A 172 24.26 28.55 40.78
N GLU A 173 24.03 29.79 41.17
CA GLU A 173 22.70 30.35 41.44
C GLU A 173 21.82 30.36 40.18
N ALA A 174 22.38 30.81 39.05
CA ALA A 174 21.70 30.79 37.76
C ALA A 174 21.33 29.36 37.32
N ALA A 175 22.24 28.40 37.48
CA ALA A 175 22.00 27.00 37.10
C ALA A 175 20.87 26.36 37.92
N LEU A 176 20.81 26.62 39.22
CA LEU A 176 19.73 26.14 40.09
C LEU A 176 18.37 26.72 39.69
N GLU A 177 18.30 28.03 39.45
CA GLU A 177 17.03 28.67 39.05
C GLU A 177 16.59 28.24 37.65
N VAL A 178 17.49 28.23 36.66
CA VAL A 178 17.19 27.80 35.30
C VAL A 178 16.74 26.34 35.27
N TYR A 179 17.37 25.46 36.07
CA TYR A 179 16.97 24.06 36.18
C TYR A 179 15.52 23.93 36.68
N ILE A 180 15.18 24.60 37.79
CA ILE A 180 13.82 24.55 38.35
C ILE A 180 12.81 25.15 37.37
N ARG A 181 13.06 26.34 36.81
CA ARG A 181 12.16 26.97 35.83
C ARG A 181 12.00 26.12 34.56
N ARG A 182 13.02 25.36 34.15
CA ARG A 182 12.94 24.45 33.00
C ARG A 182 12.11 23.20 33.32
N VAL A 183 12.37 22.53 34.45
CA VAL A 183 11.66 21.32 34.88
C VAL A 183 10.19 21.63 35.16
N TYR A 184 9.91 22.76 35.81
CA TYR A 184 8.57 23.22 36.17
C TYR A 184 7.97 24.19 35.14
N ARG A 185 8.44 24.18 33.87
CA ARG A 185 7.95 25.08 32.81
C ARG A 185 6.44 25.00 32.57
N ALA A 186 5.81 23.85 32.83
CA ALA A 186 4.36 23.68 32.73
C ALA A 186 3.57 24.18 33.96
N HIS A 187 4.27 24.68 34.99
CA HIS A 187 3.70 25.17 36.24
C HIS A 187 3.93 26.68 36.35
N LEU A 188 3.07 27.34 37.12
CA LEU A 188 3.29 28.73 37.52
C LEU A 188 4.20 28.75 38.74
N VAL A 189 5.49 29.03 38.56
CA VAL A 189 6.44 29.26 39.66
C VAL A 189 6.24 30.68 40.19
N LYS A 190 5.74 30.84 41.42
CA LYS A 190 5.41 32.14 42.03
C LYS A 190 6.62 32.76 42.71
N GLU A 191 7.21 32.04 43.65
CA GLU A 191 8.37 32.47 44.42
C GLU A 191 9.52 31.50 44.21
N PHE A 192 10.74 32.03 44.16
CA PHE A 192 11.97 31.26 44.10
C PHE A 192 13.00 31.94 45.00
N ALA A 193 13.64 31.17 45.86
CA ALA A 193 14.66 31.67 46.77
C ALA A 193 15.83 30.67 46.89
N ILE A 194 17.04 31.21 46.90
CA ILE A 194 18.25 30.43 47.17
C ILE A 194 18.50 30.48 48.68
N VAL A 195 18.67 29.32 49.27
CA VAL A 195 18.84 29.12 50.71
C VAL A 195 20.11 28.33 50.99
N GLN A 196 20.81 28.64 52.07
CA GLN A 196 21.92 27.82 52.54
C GLN A 196 21.41 26.81 53.55
N GLY A 197 21.60 25.52 53.26
CA GLY A 197 21.27 24.44 54.17
C GLY A 197 22.28 24.28 55.31
N PRO A 198 22.02 23.36 56.25
CA PRO A 198 22.96 23.01 57.32
C PRO A 198 24.35 22.70 56.75
N LYS A 199 25.42 23.16 57.43
CA LYS A 199 26.83 22.99 57.00
C LYS A 199 27.19 23.66 55.66
N GLY A 200 26.41 24.63 55.18
CA GLY A 200 26.71 25.41 53.96
C GLY A 200 26.37 24.70 52.65
N VAL A 201 25.53 23.65 52.71
CA VAL A 201 25.05 22.92 51.53
C VAL A 201 24.18 23.84 50.66
N PRO A 202 24.44 23.98 49.34
CA PRO A 202 23.59 24.77 48.46
C PRO A 202 22.17 24.18 48.38
N ALA A 203 21.15 25.03 48.55
CA ALA A 203 19.76 24.65 48.36
C ALA A 203 18.96 25.76 47.69
N CYS A 204 17.83 25.41 47.07
CA CYS A 204 16.84 26.37 46.63
C CYS A 204 15.43 25.89 46.97
N THR A 205 14.53 26.85 47.15
CA THR A 205 13.12 26.62 47.45
C THR A 205 12.26 27.37 46.46
N TRP A 206 11.09 26.83 46.14
CA TRP A 206 10.14 27.48 45.26
C TRP A 206 8.70 27.12 45.62
N SER A 207 7.78 28.03 45.33
CA SER A 207 6.34 27.78 45.39
C SER A 207 5.78 27.72 43.97
N PHE A 208 4.89 26.75 43.71
CA PHE A 208 4.34 26.54 42.38
C PHE A 208 2.88 26.07 42.40
N GLN A 209 2.15 26.37 41.33
CA GLN A 209 0.79 25.91 41.07
C GLN A 209 0.71 25.33 39.66
N PHE A 210 -0.30 24.48 39.40
CA PHE A 210 -0.63 24.16 38.01
C PHE A 210 -1.05 25.44 37.30
N SER A 211 -0.53 25.64 36.09
CA SER A 211 -0.91 26.83 35.29
C SER A 211 -2.10 26.57 34.37
N ASP A 212 -2.47 25.30 34.18
CA ASP A 212 -3.59 24.83 33.35
C ASP A 212 -4.95 24.90 34.07
N THR A 213 -4.97 25.32 35.34
CA THR A 213 -6.17 25.51 36.17
C THR A 213 -6.20 26.91 36.75
N PRO A 214 -7.38 27.52 36.94
CA PRO A 214 -7.49 28.88 37.42
C PRO A 214 -7.02 29.02 38.90
N PRO A 215 -6.54 30.21 39.32
CA PRO A 215 -5.85 30.40 40.60
C PRO A 215 -6.66 30.32 41.92
N PRO A 216 -8.01 30.40 41.99
CA PRO A 216 -8.70 30.21 43.27
C PRO A 216 -8.82 28.74 43.69
N ASP A 217 -8.86 27.81 42.73
CA ASP A 217 -9.12 26.38 43.00
C ASP A 217 -7.83 25.54 43.11
N THR A 218 -6.67 26.11 42.76
CA THR A 218 -5.40 25.36 42.65
C THR A 218 -4.55 25.54 43.90
N PRO A 219 -4.25 24.50 44.70
CA PRO A 219 -3.45 24.62 45.90
C PRO A 219 -1.99 25.01 45.59
N VAL A 220 -1.39 25.84 46.45
CA VAL A 220 0.03 26.18 46.36
C VAL A 220 0.88 25.01 46.85
N ARG A 221 1.81 24.58 46.02
CA ARG A 221 2.77 23.50 46.32
C ARG A 221 4.13 24.10 46.66
N ARG A 222 4.86 23.48 47.58
CA ARG A 222 6.25 23.87 47.89
C ARG A 222 7.23 22.81 47.44
N GLY A 223 8.34 23.27 46.88
CA GLY A 223 9.45 22.44 46.45
C GLY A 223 10.76 22.88 47.06
N MET A 224 11.65 21.92 47.32
CA MET A 224 13.03 22.18 47.74
C MET A 224 13.99 21.29 46.96
N LEU A 225 15.13 21.85 46.55
CA LEU A 225 16.25 21.13 45.95
C LEU A 225 17.49 21.35 46.82
N VAL A 226 18.10 20.27 47.29
CA VAL A 226 19.33 20.28 48.08
C VAL A 226 20.45 19.63 47.27
N VAL A 227 21.65 20.21 47.31
CA VAL A 227 22.81 19.75 46.53
C VAL A 227 23.96 19.29 47.45
N PRO A 228 23.83 18.12 48.10
CA PRO A 228 24.86 17.56 48.98
C PRO A 228 26.13 17.12 48.22
N ASN A 229 27.26 17.09 48.94
CA ASN A 229 28.56 16.75 48.35
C ASN A 229 28.76 15.27 48.07
N SER A 230 28.32 14.35 48.95
CA SER A 230 28.58 12.90 48.82
C SER A 230 27.34 12.06 49.09
N PHE A 231 27.14 11.02 48.27
CA PHE A 231 26.08 10.02 48.46
C PHE A 231 26.28 9.13 49.70
N ASP A 232 27.52 8.95 50.16
CA ASP A 232 27.83 8.03 51.28
C ASP A 232 27.16 8.43 52.61
N GLU A 233 26.74 9.69 52.75
CA GLU A 233 26.09 10.24 53.95
C GLU A 233 24.58 10.44 53.77
N ILE A 234 23.92 9.66 52.90
CA ILE A 234 22.50 9.83 52.52
C ILE A 234 21.56 9.95 53.73
N ASP A 235 21.75 9.17 54.80
CA ASP A 235 20.91 9.22 56.00
C ASP A 235 20.94 10.59 56.68
N GLN A 236 22.14 11.13 56.90
CA GLN A 236 22.28 12.45 57.52
C GLN A 236 21.77 13.56 56.60
N VAL A 237 21.99 13.41 55.29
CA VAL A 237 21.54 14.38 54.29
C VAL A 237 20.01 14.46 54.23
N VAL A 238 19.32 13.32 54.31
CA VAL A 238 17.85 13.29 54.36
C VAL A 238 17.35 13.97 55.63
N GLU A 239 17.91 13.65 56.80
CA GLU A 239 17.54 14.28 58.07
C GLU A 239 17.77 15.81 58.04
N ASP A 240 18.94 16.26 57.59
CA ASP A 240 19.30 17.69 57.47
C ASP A 240 18.37 18.42 56.48
N ALA A 241 17.99 17.76 55.37
CA ALA A 241 17.06 18.31 54.39
C ALA A 241 15.64 18.46 54.95
N LEU A 242 15.16 17.51 55.77
CA LEU A 242 13.83 17.58 56.37
C LEU A 242 13.71 18.71 57.39
N VAL A 243 14.75 18.95 58.21
CA VAL A 243 14.80 20.10 59.13
C VAL A 243 14.72 21.42 58.36
N LEU A 244 15.46 21.53 57.25
CA LEU A 244 15.39 22.71 56.39
C LEU A 244 14.01 22.85 55.74
N PHE A 245 13.39 21.74 55.32
CA PHE A 245 12.05 21.74 54.73
C PHE A 245 10.98 22.17 55.74
N GLU A 246 11.12 21.78 57.02
CA GLU A 246 10.22 22.19 58.08
C GLU A 246 10.16 23.71 58.20
N SER A 247 11.31 24.39 58.12
CA SER A 247 11.38 25.86 58.16
C SER A 247 10.68 26.54 56.97
N LEU A 248 10.59 25.86 55.82
CA LEU A 248 9.88 26.33 54.63
C LEU A 248 8.35 26.22 54.78
N VAL A 249 7.88 25.22 55.54
CA VAL A 249 6.44 24.95 55.72
C VAL A 249 5.88 25.65 56.96
N GLN A 250 6.69 25.87 58.00
CA GLN A 250 6.30 26.60 59.21
C GLN A 250 5.77 28.01 58.87
N GLY A 251 4.59 28.35 59.42
CA GLY A 251 3.94 29.66 59.23
C GLY A 251 3.00 29.77 58.04
N HIS A 252 2.77 28.68 57.30
CA HIS A 252 1.85 28.66 56.17
C HIS A 252 0.76 27.59 56.32
N GLU A 253 -0.49 27.91 55.97
CA GLU A 253 -1.62 26.95 56.03
C GLU A 253 -1.40 25.75 55.08
N VAL A 254 -1.84 24.56 55.54
CA VAL A 254 -1.89 23.33 54.73
C VAL A 254 -2.98 23.51 53.67
N CYS A 255 -2.59 23.62 52.40
CA CYS A 255 -3.53 23.99 51.33
C CYS A 255 -4.56 22.90 50.96
N CYS A 256 -4.45 21.68 51.50
CA CYS A 256 -5.39 20.57 51.27
C CYS A 256 -5.29 19.56 52.43
N GLU A 257 -6.40 19.29 53.13
CA GLU A 257 -6.41 18.42 54.33
C GLU A 257 -6.18 16.92 54.00
N ASP A 258 -6.43 16.49 52.76
CA ASP A 258 -6.50 15.07 52.38
C ASP A 258 -5.37 14.56 51.45
N GLU A 259 -4.47 15.43 50.94
CA GLU A 259 -3.36 15.02 50.06
C GLU A 259 -2.02 15.71 50.40
N ASN A 260 -0.94 14.92 50.38
CA ASN A 260 0.43 15.44 50.36
C ASN A 260 0.77 15.98 48.97
N LEU A 261 1.24 17.24 48.89
CA LEU A 261 1.44 17.95 47.62
C LEU A 261 2.87 18.47 47.38
N ASN A 262 3.71 18.47 48.41
CA ASN A 262 5.06 19.04 48.38
C ASN A 262 6.09 18.11 47.72
N VAL A 263 7.21 18.64 47.23
CA VAL A 263 8.23 17.87 46.51
C VAL A 263 9.63 18.16 47.04
N LEU A 264 10.43 17.11 47.20
CA LEU A 264 11.83 17.21 47.64
C LEU A 264 12.75 16.61 46.58
N LEU A 265 13.77 17.37 46.17
CA LEU A 265 14.80 16.96 45.23
C LEU A 265 16.16 16.94 45.94
N ILE A 266 16.93 15.87 45.76
CA ILE A 266 18.29 15.75 46.32
C ILE A 266 19.23 15.41 45.17
N ALA A 267 20.13 16.34 44.83
CA ALA A 267 21.09 16.18 43.74
C ALA A 267 22.51 16.07 44.29
N PHE A 268 23.05 14.86 44.28
CA PHE A 268 24.38 14.62 44.82
C PHE A 268 25.48 14.94 43.80
N GLN A 269 26.57 15.54 44.27
CA GLN A 269 27.71 15.90 43.42
C GLN A 269 28.68 14.73 43.22
N LYS A 270 29.16 14.10 44.32
CA LYS A 270 29.98 12.89 44.28
C LYS A 270 29.10 11.66 44.49
N ASN A 271 29.01 10.85 43.45
CA ASN A 271 28.07 9.72 43.37
C ASN A 271 28.80 8.42 43.04
N PRO A 272 28.29 7.28 43.53
CA PRO A 272 28.71 6.00 42.98
C PRO A 272 28.30 5.89 41.50
N LEU A 273 29.17 5.30 40.68
CA LEU A 273 28.81 4.93 39.30
C LEU A 273 27.72 3.87 39.35
N VAL A 274 26.52 4.19 38.86
CA VAL A 274 25.43 3.21 38.77
C VAL A 274 25.68 2.31 37.56
N THR A 275 25.82 1.03 37.85
CA THR A 275 25.97 -0.07 36.91
C THR A 275 24.84 -1.06 37.15
N LYS A 276 24.57 -1.96 36.21
CA LYS A 276 23.53 -2.99 36.40
C LYS A 276 23.77 -3.87 37.63
N SER A 277 25.02 -4.04 38.07
CA SER A 277 25.39 -4.86 39.22
C SER A 277 25.16 -4.20 40.57
N ASN A 278 25.20 -2.86 40.67
CA ASN A 278 25.05 -2.13 41.95
C ASN A 278 23.81 -1.21 42.01
N GLU A 279 23.04 -1.08 40.92
CA GLU A 279 21.81 -0.26 40.89
C GLU A 279 20.83 -0.62 42.00
N ARG A 280 20.63 -1.91 42.25
CA ARG A 280 19.72 -2.39 43.29
C ARG A 280 20.17 -2.01 44.70
N GLU A 281 21.47 -2.13 44.98
CA GLU A 281 22.04 -1.76 46.29
C GLU A 281 21.87 -0.26 46.58
N ILE A 282 22.04 0.58 45.56
CA ILE A 282 21.85 2.04 45.67
C ILE A 282 20.38 2.37 45.94
N ILE A 283 19.45 1.70 45.26
CA ILE A 283 18.01 1.85 45.48
C ILE A 283 17.65 1.44 46.93
N GLU A 284 18.08 0.27 47.37
CA GLU A 284 17.79 -0.26 48.71
C GLU A 284 18.31 0.67 49.82
N LYS A 285 19.50 1.28 49.64
CA LYS A 285 20.04 2.32 50.55
C LYS A 285 19.14 3.57 50.62
N CYS A 286 18.64 4.03 49.48
CA CYS A 286 17.74 5.18 49.42
C CYS A 286 16.38 4.87 50.08
N GLU A 287 15.80 3.71 49.77
CA GLU A 287 14.53 3.26 50.35
C GLU A 287 14.62 3.17 51.87
N PHE A 288 15.69 2.57 52.39
CA PHE A 288 15.93 2.47 53.84
C PHE A 288 15.95 3.85 54.51
N SER A 289 16.73 4.78 53.95
CA SER A 289 16.88 6.14 54.48
C SER A 289 15.57 6.93 54.50
N LEU A 290 14.79 6.84 53.41
CA LEU A 290 13.52 7.54 53.27
C LEU A 290 12.43 6.89 54.14
N GLN A 291 12.34 5.56 54.17
CA GLN A 291 11.35 4.86 54.99
C GLN A 291 11.55 5.09 56.49
N LYS A 292 12.82 5.18 56.94
CA LYS A 292 13.18 5.57 58.32
C LYS A 292 12.55 6.91 58.73
N ASN A 293 12.45 7.86 57.80
CA ASN A 293 11.97 9.22 58.01
C ASN A 293 10.53 9.46 57.53
N ASN A 294 9.77 8.41 57.17
CA ASN A 294 8.44 8.54 56.58
C ASN A 294 7.48 9.40 57.44
N TYR A 295 7.42 9.17 58.75
CA TYR A 295 6.53 9.92 59.65
C TYR A 295 6.76 11.44 59.58
N ILE A 296 8.02 11.88 59.53
CA ILE A 296 8.37 13.30 59.43
C ILE A 296 7.97 13.85 58.05
N MET A 297 8.27 13.10 56.98
CA MET A 297 7.91 13.51 55.61
C MET A 297 6.39 13.61 55.41
N TYR A 298 5.62 12.73 56.04
CA TYR A 298 4.16 12.78 56.06
C TYR A 298 3.66 14.06 56.73
N GLY A 299 4.17 14.40 57.92
CA GLY A 299 3.81 15.63 58.62
C GLY A 299 4.18 16.91 57.86
N LEU A 300 5.21 16.87 57.02
CA LEU A 300 5.64 17.98 56.15
C LEU A 300 4.89 18.03 54.80
N GLY A 301 3.96 17.11 54.56
CA GLY A 301 3.17 17.05 53.32
C GLY A 301 3.96 16.67 52.07
N ILE A 302 5.11 15.98 52.20
CA ILE A 302 5.99 15.62 51.08
C ILE A 302 5.41 14.44 50.30
N ARG A 303 5.01 14.67 49.05
CA ARG A 303 4.44 13.66 48.15
C ARG A 303 5.50 12.78 47.51
N THR A 304 6.56 13.40 46.99
CA THR A 304 7.56 12.74 46.16
C THR A 304 8.95 13.24 46.53
N VAL A 305 9.87 12.30 46.74
CA VAL A 305 11.30 12.56 46.86
C VAL A 305 11.98 12.06 45.58
N THR A 306 12.79 12.88 44.93
CA THR A 306 13.60 12.46 43.77
C THR A 306 15.08 12.62 44.05
N ILE A 307 15.82 11.52 43.98
CA ILE A 307 17.27 11.47 44.10
C ILE A 307 17.88 11.53 42.71
N ILE A 308 18.82 12.45 42.53
CA ILE A 308 19.49 12.73 41.25
C ILE A 308 20.98 12.43 41.42
N LEU A 309 21.49 11.49 40.62
CA LEU A 309 22.91 11.13 40.59
C LEU A 309 23.51 11.52 39.24
N SER A 310 24.38 12.53 39.23
CA SER A 310 25.23 12.89 38.08
C SER A 310 26.25 11.78 37.79
N GLN A 311 26.49 11.47 36.50
CA GLN A 311 27.35 10.37 36.04
C GLN A 311 28.23 10.70 34.83
N ILE A 312 28.68 11.95 34.72
CA ILE A 312 29.46 12.41 33.57
C ILE A 312 30.63 11.44 33.26
N PRO A 313 30.84 11.04 31.99
CA PRO A 313 30.20 11.56 30.77
C PRO A 313 28.81 10.99 30.44
N LYS A 314 28.33 10.01 31.22
CA LYS A 314 26.99 9.44 31.08
C LYS A 314 25.92 10.40 31.60
N SER A 315 24.70 10.20 31.10
CA SER A 315 23.55 10.97 31.54
C SER A 315 23.17 10.67 33.00
N PRO A 316 22.64 11.65 33.75
CA PRO A 316 22.27 11.48 35.15
C PRO A 316 21.17 10.42 35.33
N ARG A 317 21.22 9.75 36.48
CA ARG A 317 20.21 8.78 36.92
C ARG A 317 19.23 9.46 37.88
N TYR A 318 17.95 9.17 37.70
CA TYR A 318 16.87 9.72 38.53
C TYR A 318 16.11 8.57 39.20
N PHE A 319 15.99 8.62 40.51
CA PHE A 319 15.19 7.69 41.30
C PHE A 319 14.10 8.46 42.04
N SER A 320 12.84 8.10 41.81
CA SER A 320 11.69 8.77 42.43
C SER A 320 10.97 7.84 43.39
N PHE A 321 10.67 8.35 44.58
CA PHE A 321 10.05 7.65 45.69
C PHE A 321 8.76 8.38 46.08
N ASN A 322 7.63 7.68 46.10
CA ASN A 322 6.32 8.29 46.37
C ASN A 322 5.81 7.92 47.75
N HIS A 323 5.12 8.86 48.39
CA HIS A 323 4.45 8.63 49.66
C HIS A 323 3.43 7.47 49.60
N CYS A 324 2.63 7.36 48.54
CA CYS A 324 1.61 6.31 48.40
C CYS A 324 2.17 4.88 48.35
N ASP A 325 3.44 4.74 47.99
CA ASP A 325 4.15 3.46 47.89
C ASP A 325 5.10 3.24 49.09
N ASN A 326 4.85 3.93 50.21
CA ASN A 326 5.72 3.95 51.39
C ASN A 326 7.18 4.32 51.02
N TYR A 327 7.35 5.30 50.13
CA TYR A 327 8.65 5.72 49.58
C TYR A 327 9.50 4.57 49.02
N SER A 328 8.87 3.55 48.43
CA SER A 328 9.56 2.58 47.57
C SER A 328 9.89 3.21 46.21
N GLU A 329 10.97 2.78 45.56
CA GLU A 329 11.35 3.30 44.24
C GLU A 329 10.29 2.94 43.20
N SER A 330 10.01 3.87 42.29
CA SER A 330 9.07 3.66 41.18
C SER A 330 9.82 3.40 39.87
N PRO A 331 9.88 2.14 39.38
CA PRO A 331 10.56 1.82 38.12
C PRO A 331 9.98 2.56 36.91
N LEU A 332 8.68 2.88 36.95
CA LEU A 332 7.99 3.64 35.90
C LEU A 332 8.51 5.07 35.74
N ARG A 333 9.08 5.65 36.80
CA ARG A 333 9.58 7.03 36.84
C ARG A 333 11.10 7.11 36.73
N ARG A 334 11.78 5.97 36.70
CA ARG A 334 13.24 5.88 36.65
C ARG A 334 13.80 6.65 35.46
N ASP A 335 14.89 7.38 35.70
CA ASP A 335 15.59 8.20 34.71
C ASP A 335 14.71 9.25 34.01
N MET A 336 13.65 9.69 34.68
CA MET A 336 12.82 10.81 34.25
C MET A 336 12.98 12.00 35.18
N ARG A 337 12.82 13.20 34.61
CA ARG A 337 12.76 14.43 35.38
C ARG A 337 11.47 14.45 36.23
N PRO A 338 11.45 15.13 37.40
CA PRO A 338 10.36 15.03 38.36
C PRO A 338 8.94 15.29 37.81
N THR A 339 8.80 16.20 36.83
CA THR A 339 7.50 16.56 36.24
C THR A 339 7.09 15.69 35.05
N PHE A 340 8.01 14.90 34.47
CA PHE A 340 7.76 14.12 33.26
C PHE A 340 6.69 13.04 33.42
N PRO A 341 6.62 12.25 34.51
CA PRO A 341 5.58 11.25 34.67
C PRO A 341 4.16 11.81 34.54
N TYR A 342 3.96 13.03 35.06
CA TYR A 342 2.71 13.79 34.91
C TYR A 342 2.52 14.31 33.48
N LEU A 343 3.53 14.99 32.91
CA LEU A 343 3.45 15.58 31.57
C LEU A 343 3.27 14.56 30.44
N LEU A 344 3.73 13.33 30.65
CA LEU A 344 3.60 12.19 29.74
C LEU A 344 2.36 11.34 30.02
N GLU A 345 1.58 11.67 31.05
CA GLU A 345 0.36 10.94 31.45
C GLU A 345 0.59 9.44 31.72
N LEU A 346 1.71 9.06 32.35
CA LEU A 346 2.06 7.64 32.51
C LEU A 346 1.07 6.87 33.38
N THR A 347 0.50 7.53 34.39
CA THR A 347 -0.53 6.93 35.25
C THR A 347 -1.75 6.49 34.44
N LYS A 348 -2.11 7.23 33.38
CA LYS A 348 -3.22 6.90 32.47
C LYS A 348 -3.01 5.56 31.76
N LEU A 349 -1.77 5.26 31.40
CA LEU A 349 -1.40 4.03 30.71
C LEU A 349 -1.30 2.83 31.67
N ALA A 350 -0.76 3.04 32.87
CA ALA A 350 -0.43 2.00 33.84
C ALA A 350 -1.64 1.34 34.53
N VAL A 351 -2.82 1.97 34.49
CA VAL A 351 -4.04 1.38 35.09
C VAL A 351 -4.38 0.05 34.41
N ASN A 352 -4.49 0.06 33.08
CA ASN A 352 -4.93 -1.09 32.28
C ASN A 352 -3.79 -1.90 31.66
N ASN A 353 -2.55 -1.41 31.70
CA ASN A 353 -1.41 -2.06 31.04
C ASN A 353 -0.25 -2.31 32.01
N ASN A 354 0.43 -3.43 31.82
CA ASN A 354 1.76 -3.67 32.33
C ASN A 354 2.77 -3.00 31.38
N LEU A 355 3.44 -1.96 31.85
CA LEU A 355 4.33 -1.14 31.04
C LEU A 355 5.78 -1.62 31.19
N GLU A 356 6.43 -1.89 30.06
CA GLU A 356 7.86 -2.14 29.97
C GLU A 356 8.56 -1.06 29.15
N ARG A 357 9.71 -0.58 29.62
CA ARG A 357 10.45 0.47 28.91
C ARG A 357 11.12 -0.10 27.65
N LEU A 358 10.99 0.64 26.53
CA LEU A 358 11.68 0.41 25.28
C LEU A 358 12.77 1.48 25.04
N PRO A 359 13.78 1.20 24.18
CA PRO A 359 14.78 2.21 23.79
C PRO A 359 14.14 3.45 23.15
N ALA A 360 14.77 4.62 23.37
CA ALA A 360 14.37 5.91 22.80
C ALA A 360 15.61 6.73 22.42
N ILE A 361 15.53 7.51 21.34
CA ILE A 361 16.64 8.30 20.76
C ILE A 361 16.97 9.52 21.64
N GLY A 362 16.01 10.04 22.42
CA GLY A 362 16.19 11.24 23.23
C GLY A 362 15.55 11.19 24.60
N ARG A 363 16.10 11.97 25.55
CA ARG A 363 15.63 12.04 26.95
C ARG A 363 14.21 12.61 27.13
N ASN A 364 13.77 13.46 26.20
CA ASN A 364 12.40 14.01 26.21
C ASN A 364 11.35 13.04 25.65
N VAL A 365 11.77 11.86 25.18
CA VAL A 365 10.94 10.83 24.59
C VAL A 365 10.98 9.60 25.51
N GLN A 366 9.84 8.96 25.69
CA GLN A 366 9.70 7.71 26.43
C GLN A 366 8.88 6.75 25.59
N ASN A 367 9.47 5.59 25.26
CA ASN A 367 8.80 4.51 24.56
C ASN A 367 8.43 3.41 25.57
N TRP A 368 7.18 2.99 25.55
CA TRP A 368 6.66 1.96 26.46
C TRP A 368 5.95 0.87 25.67
N LEU A 369 6.27 -0.38 25.97
CA LEU A 369 5.48 -1.53 25.58
C LEU A 369 4.43 -1.76 26.66
N GLY A 370 3.17 -1.46 26.36
CA GLY A 370 2.05 -1.80 27.22
C GLY A 370 1.47 -3.15 26.82
N THR A 371 1.49 -4.10 27.75
CA THR A 371 0.75 -5.35 27.64
C THR A 371 -0.50 -5.26 28.50
N GLU A 372 -1.67 -5.45 27.91
CA GLU A 372 -2.94 -5.35 28.64
C GLU A 372 -3.00 -6.32 29.83
N LYS A 373 -3.49 -5.85 30.98
CA LYS A 373 -3.71 -6.69 32.15
C LYS A 373 -4.91 -7.60 31.87
N ASN A 374 -4.71 -8.91 32.00
CA ASN A 374 -5.79 -9.88 31.80
C ASN A 374 -6.86 -9.70 32.88
N ASP A 375 -8.11 -9.54 32.46
CA ASP A 375 -9.25 -9.66 33.36
C ASP A 375 -9.42 -11.14 33.72
N HIS A 376 -9.09 -11.51 34.96
CA HIS A 376 -9.17 -12.89 35.45
C HIS A 376 -10.60 -13.47 35.41
N SER A 377 -11.61 -12.64 35.17
CA SER A 377 -13.01 -13.04 35.03
C SER A 377 -13.36 -13.69 33.68
N VAL A 378 -12.54 -13.52 32.63
CA VAL A 378 -12.77 -14.09 31.30
C VAL A 378 -11.73 -15.17 30.99
N GLN A 379 -11.94 -16.37 31.55
CA GLN A 379 -11.20 -17.57 31.14
C GLN A 379 -11.55 -17.92 29.68
N LEU A 380 -10.67 -17.56 28.73
CA LEU A 380 -10.40 -18.31 27.49
C LEU A 380 -9.34 -17.56 26.63
N SER A 381 -8.17 -18.19 26.46
CA SER A 381 -7.27 -18.20 25.28
C SER A 381 -7.04 -16.93 24.42
N ARG A 382 -7.31 -15.70 24.88
CA ARG A 382 -7.04 -14.51 24.08
C ARG A 382 -5.54 -14.15 24.15
N PRO A 383 -4.87 -13.88 23.01
CA PRO A 383 -3.55 -13.27 23.01
C PRO A 383 -3.65 -11.90 23.68
N THR A 384 -2.78 -11.63 24.66
CA THR A 384 -2.66 -10.31 25.29
C THR A 384 -2.30 -9.27 24.23
N ASN A 385 -3.10 -8.21 24.09
CA ASN A 385 -2.77 -7.16 23.14
C ASN A 385 -1.58 -6.34 23.66
N GLN A 386 -0.74 -5.94 22.72
CA GLN A 386 0.40 -5.06 22.97
C GLN A 386 0.19 -3.74 22.24
N THR A 387 0.45 -2.64 22.95
CA THR A 387 0.50 -1.29 22.36
C THR A 387 1.86 -0.68 22.65
N VAL A 388 2.52 -0.15 21.62
CA VAL A 388 3.71 0.68 21.76
C VAL A 388 3.27 2.13 21.94
N PHE A 389 3.48 2.66 23.14
CA PHE A 389 3.19 4.04 23.50
C PHE A 389 4.45 4.88 23.32
N PHE A 390 4.46 5.70 22.28
CA PHE A 390 5.41 6.79 22.12
C PHE A 390 4.88 8.02 22.86
N ARG A 391 5.61 8.52 23.84
CA ARG A 391 5.21 9.68 24.66
C ARG A 391 6.36 10.69 24.67
N ALA A 392 6.12 11.90 24.19
CA ALA A 392 7.16 12.91 24.04
C ALA A 392 6.76 14.31 24.53
N ILE A 393 7.76 15.06 24.98
CA ILE A 393 7.65 16.49 25.32
C ILE A 393 8.38 17.32 24.28
N SER A 394 7.68 18.26 23.65
CA SER A 394 8.22 19.20 22.67
C SER A 394 8.24 20.63 23.21
N HIS A 395 9.38 21.30 23.01
CA HIS A 395 9.53 22.74 23.26
C HIS A 395 9.47 23.57 21.96
N SER A 396 9.23 22.91 20.83
CA SER A 396 9.12 23.53 19.51
C SER A 396 7.67 23.88 19.21
N ASP A 397 7.47 24.93 18.43
CA ASP A 397 6.15 25.38 18.01
C ASP A 397 5.57 24.43 16.93
N PHE A 398 4.42 23.82 17.23
CA PHE A 398 3.70 22.94 16.31
C PHE A 398 2.81 23.69 15.31
N ALA A 399 2.44 24.96 15.57
CA ALA A 399 1.64 25.75 14.63
C ALA A 399 2.42 26.16 13.37
N ILE A 400 3.74 25.93 13.35
CA ILE A 400 4.60 26.17 12.18
C ILE A 400 4.72 24.85 11.39
N PRO A 401 4.22 24.76 10.14
CA PRO A 401 4.17 23.50 9.37
C PRO A 401 5.52 22.78 9.26
N GLY A 402 6.61 23.51 9.01
CA GLY A 402 7.95 22.93 8.90
C GLY A 402 8.50 22.35 10.22
N LEU A 403 8.06 22.87 11.37
CA LEU A 403 8.43 22.33 12.69
C LEU A 403 7.53 21.15 13.08
N ALA A 404 6.23 21.23 12.81
CA ALA A 404 5.30 20.10 12.98
C ALA A 404 5.75 18.88 12.18
N TYR A 405 6.16 19.09 10.92
CA TYR A 405 6.74 18.05 10.07
C TYR A 405 7.94 17.37 10.76
N LYS A 406 8.89 18.15 11.31
CA LYS A 406 10.07 17.61 12.01
C LYS A 406 9.71 16.87 13.30
N ILE A 407 8.73 17.37 14.06
CA ILE A 407 8.25 16.74 15.31
C ILE A 407 7.66 15.37 15.01
N LEU A 408 6.75 15.28 14.03
CA LEU A 408 6.11 14.02 13.67
C LEU A 408 7.09 13.05 13.00
N LEU A 409 8.02 13.55 12.17
CA LEU A 409 9.08 12.74 11.58
C LEU A 409 9.94 12.07 12.65
N ARG A 410 10.41 12.84 13.64
CA ARG A 410 11.20 12.32 14.75
C ARG A 410 10.41 11.30 15.58
N ALA A 411 9.11 11.54 15.81
CA ALA A 411 8.26 10.58 16.50
C ALA A 411 8.15 9.25 15.74
N MET A 412 8.04 9.30 14.41
CA MET A 412 8.04 8.09 13.57
C MET A 412 9.40 7.38 13.58
N ASP A 413 10.51 8.10 13.58
CA ASP A 413 11.86 7.52 13.65
C ASP A 413 12.09 6.77 14.99
N ASP A 414 11.72 7.40 16.11
CA ASP A 414 11.76 6.80 17.44
C ASP A 414 10.81 5.61 17.58
N LEU A 415 9.60 5.72 17.01
CA LEU A 415 8.64 4.63 17.03
C LEU A 415 9.12 3.45 16.18
N GLU A 416 9.72 3.71 15.02
CA GLU A 416 10.35 2.67 14.19
C GLU A 416 11.41 1.90 14.99
N LEU A 417 12.23 2.62 15.76
CA LEU A 417 13.20 2.02 16.67
C LEU A 417 12.54 1.10 17.69
N ALA A 418 11.49 1.58 18.35
CA ALA A 418 10.75 0.83 19.35
C ALA A 418 10.08 -0.43 18.78
N LEU A 419 9.51 -0.35 17.58
CA LEU A 419 8.84 -1.49 16.92
C LEU A 419 9.81 -2.58 16.45
N ASN A 420 11.11 -2.28 16.36
CA ASN A 420 12.15 -3.25 16.03
C ASN A 420 12.70 -3.98 17.27
N ASP A 421 12.24 -3.63 18.48
CA ASP A 421 12.59 -4.38 19.70
C ASP A 421 11.98 -5.79 19.65
N PRO A 422 12.75 -6.85 19.94
CA PRO A 422 12.29 -8.24 19.83
C PRO A 422 11.11 -8.59 20.77
N ARG A 423 10.85 -7.78 21.81
CA ARG A 423 9.71 -7.96 22.70
C ARG A 423 8.39 -7.51 22.08
N VAL A 424 8.43 -6.70 21.02
CA VAL A 424 7.24 -6.15 20.36
C VAL A 424 6.71 -7.12 19.31
N LEU A 425 5.46 -7.55 19.50
CA LEU A 425 4.81 -8.48 18.58
C LEU A 425 4.48 -7.82 17.22
N PRO A 426 4.49 -8.57 16.10
CA PRO A 426 4.04 -8.10 14.79
C PRO A 426 2.58 -7.58 14.77
N SER A 427 1.76 -7.99 15.73
CA SER A 427 0.38 -7.52 15.90
C SER A 427 0.22 -6.27 16.76
N ALA A 428 1.30 -5.75 17.36
CA ALA A 428 1.22 -4.60 18.25
C ALA A 428 0.73 -3.33 17.53
N SER A 429 -0.12 -2.55 18.20
CA SER A 429 -0.52 -1.22 17.76
C SER A 429 0.47 -0.17 18.25
N SER A 430 0.42 1.03 17.66
CA SER A 430 1.23 2.17 18.09
C SER A 430 0.35 3.37 18.41
N ASN A 431 0.73 4.10 19.46
CA ASN A 431 0.10 5.36 19.84
C ASN A 431 1.17 6.44 20.00
N ILE A 432 0.94 7.59 19.38
CA ILE A 432 1.81 8.75 19.47
C ILE A 432 1.14 9.78 20.38
N PHE A 433 1.84 10.22 21.42
CA PHE A 433 1.44 11.34 22.25
C PHE A 433 2.54 12.38 22.33
N ILE A 434 2.20 13.63 22.03
CA ILE A 434 3.13 14.76 22.03
C ILE A 434 2.54 15.88 22.87
N HIS A 435 3.24 16.25 23.94
CA HIS A 435 2.88 17.41 24.75
C HIS A 435 3.75 18.60 24.35
N VAL A 436 3.13 19.62 23.75
CA VAL A 436 3.79 20.85 23.31
C VAL A 436 3.72 21.88 24.43
N LEU A 437 4.88 22.22 25.00
CA LEU A 437 5.01 23.19 26.09
C LEU A 437 5.17 24.65 25.60
N GLN A 438 5.06 24.88 24.30
CA GLN A 438 5.00 26.24 23.75
C GLN A 438 3.63 26.84 24.08
N GLU A 439 3.64 28.05 24.64
CA GLU A 439 2.43 28.81 24.95
C GLU A 439 2.04 29.65 23.72
N TYR A 440 0.74 29.74 23.45
CA TYR A 440 0.18 30.49 22.33
C TYR A 440 -0.71 31.65 22.81
N ASP A 441 -0.46 32.87 22.31
CA ASP A 441 -1.14 34.12 22.71
C ASP A 441 -2.26 34.56 21.72
N ALA A 442 -2.64 33.72 20.75
CA ALA A 442 -3.64 34.07 19.72
C ALA A 442 -5.06 33.60 20.05
N GLN A 443 -6.06 34.10 19.31
CA GLN A 443 -7.45 33.65 19.41
C GLN A 443 -7.54 32.11 19.28
N ARG A 444 -8.13 31.47 20.29
CA ARG A 444 -8.22 30.01 20.46
C ARG A 444 -8.63 29.27 19.17
N ALA A 445 -9.60 29.80 18.43
CA ALA A 445 -10.12 29.20 17.21
C ALA A 445 -9.06 29.10 16.09
N ASN A 446 -8.18 30.10 15.96
CA ASN A 446 -7.21 30.16 14.86
C ASN A 446 -6.08 29.13 15.04
N ILE A 447 -5.57 28.97 16.27
CA ILE A 447 -4.50 28.00 16.55
C ILE A 447 -5.02 26.56 16.41
N VAL A 448 -6.23 26.29 16.90
CA VAL A 448 -6.84 24.97 16.77
C VAL A 448 -7.11 24.64 15.31
N LEU A 449 -7.69 25.58 14.55
CA LEU A 449 -7.92 25.39 13.12
C LEU A 449 -6.59 25.14 12.40
N GLN A 450 -5.59 25.99 12.62
CA GLN A 450 -4.26 25.85 12.00
C GLN A 450 -3.59 24.53 12.34
N ALA A 451 -3.59 24.10 13.61
CA ALA A 451 -2.99 22.84 14.02
C ALA A 451 -3.75 21.61 13.50
N THR A 452 -5.08 21.70 13.42
CA THR A 452 -5.94 20.65 12.83
C THR A 452 -5.68 20.53 11.34
N THR A 453 -5.64 21.65 10.60
CA THR A 453 -5.29 21.69 9.18
C THR A 453 -3.89 21.12 8.93
N ILE A 454 -2.90 21.46 9.76
CA ILE A 454 -1.55 20.88 9.65
C ILE A 454 -1.58 19.36 9.83
N LEU A 455 -2.35 18.83 10.78
CA LEU A 455 -2.50 17.38 10.95
C LEU A 455 -3.23 16.72 9.77
N ASP A 456 -4.33 17.33 9.30
CA ASP A 456 -5.10 16.87 8.15
C ASP A 456 -4.27 16.88 6.85
N ASP A 457 -3.27 17.79 6.73
CA ASP A 457 -2.33 17.83 5.61
C ASP A 457 -1.20 16.79 5.77
N LEU A 458 -0.68 16.61 6.99
CA LEU A 458 0.47 15.72 7.25
C LEU A 458 0.09 14.24 7.27
N ILE A 459 -1.11 13.88 7.74
CA ILE A 459 -1.56 12.47 7.81
C ILE A 459 -1.59 11.81 6.43
N PRO A 460 -2.24 12.39 5.39
CA PRO A 460 -2.20 11.85 4.03
C PRO A 460 -0.79 11.79 3.45
N LYS A 461 0.07 12.78 3.77
CA LYS A 461 1.47 12.82 3.31
C LYS A 461 2.29 11.68 3.89
N PHE A 462 2.07 11.32 5.14
CA PHE A 462 2.80 10.26 5.83
C PHE A 462 2.02 8.93 5.91
N SER A 463 0.93 8.77 5.16
CA SER A 463 0.00 7.65 5.39
C SER A 463 0.67 6.28 5.30
N SER A 464 1.49 6.07 4.27
CA SER A 464 2.29 4.86 4.07
C SER A 464 3.18 4.53 5.27
N ARG A 465 3.83 5.56 5.84
CA ARG A 465 4.74 5.38 6.98
C ARG A 465 3.97 5.16 8.28
N LEU A 466 2.89 5.89 8.51
CA LEU A 466 2.04 5.71 9.69
C LEU A 466 1.38 4.31 9.71
N GLN A 467 0.96 3.80 8.55
CA GLN A 467 0.41 2.46 8.41
C GLN A 467 1.48 1.38 8.68
N SER A 468 2.69 1.53 8.12
CA SER A 468 3.78 0.58 8.37
C SER A 468 4.23 0.57 9.83
N LEU A 469 4.15 1.72 10.51
CA LEU A 469 4.37 1.90 11.95
C LEU A 469 3.16 1.53 12.81
N ARG A 470 2.04 1.10 12.21
CA ARG A 470 0.84 0.60 12.91
C ARG A 470 0.22 1.64 13.85
N VAL A 471 0.26 2.93 13.47
CA VAL A 471 -0.27 4.03 14.28
C VAL A 471 -1.80 4.05 14.22
N ASP A 472 -2.43 3.82 15.36
CA ASP A 472 -3.90 3.83 15.49
C ASP A 472 -4.43 5.17 16.04
N ASN A 473 -3.60 5.90 16.78
CA ASN A 473 -4.00 7.11 17.49
C ASN A 473 -2.83 8.08 17.67
N ILE A 474 -3.04 9.35 17.33
CA ILE A 474 -2.12 10.48 17.54
C ILE A 474 -2.80 11.50 18.45
N GLU A 475 -2.19 11.78 19.60
CA GLU A 475 -2.64 12.74 20.60
C GLU A 475 -1.64 13.91 20.66
N LEU A 476 -2.12 15.14 20.49
CA LEU A 476 -1.32 16.36 20.57
C LEU A 476 -1.94 17.30 21.61
N ARG A 477 -1.22 17.51 22.72
CA ARG A 477 -1.64 18.41 23.80
C ARG A 477 -0.98 19.78 23.62
N LEU A 478 -1.81 20.80 23.43
CA LEU A 478 -1.44 22.21 23.22
C LEU A 478 -1.90 23.08 24.40
N ARG A 479 -1.24 24.21 24.62
CA ARG A 479 -1.55 25.13 25.74
C ARG A 479 -1.78 26.54 25.21
N ILE A 480 -3.00 27.04 25.34
CA ILE A 480 -3.40 28.36 24.81
C ILE A 480 -3.66 29.32 25.96
N GLN A 481 -3.18 30.56 25.84
CA GLN A 481 -3.50 31.61 26.79
C GLN A 481 -4.96 32.06 26.64
N SER A 482 -5.63 32.17 27.76
CA SER A 482 -6.99 32.65 27.91
C SER A 482 -6.98 33.90 28.76
N ARG A 483 -7.72 34.94 28.36
CA ARG A 483 -7.96 36.12 29.19
C ARG A 483 -9.40 36.08 29.68
N ASP A 484 -9.60 36.20 30.98
CA ASP A 484 -10.93 36.41 31.55
C ASP A 484 -11.40 37.87 31.34
N ALA A 485 -12.64 38.18 31.77
CA ALA A 485 -13.23 39.51 31.64
C ALA A 485 -12.50 40.58 32.47
N GLU A 486 -11.68 40.17 33.44
CA GLU A 486 -10.91 41.00 34.37
C GLU A 486 -9.45 41.21 33.89
N GLY A 487 -9.06 40.55 32.78
CA GLY A 487 -7.74 40.65 32.17
C GLY A 487 -6.71 39.66 32.72
N THR A 488 -7.08 38.76 33.62
CA THR A 488 -6.22 37.71 34.16
C THR A 488 -5.95 36.65 33.09
N VAL A 489 -4.67 36.35 32.89
CA VAL A 489 -4.23 35.31 31.94
C VAL A 489 -4.25 33.95 32.65
N SER A 490 -5.04 33.01 32.13
CA SER A 490 -5.08 31.60 32.51
C SER A 490 -4.66 30.72 31.34
N MET A 491 -4.08 29.53 31.58
CA MET A 491 -3.80 28.59 30.49
C MET A 491 -4.98 27.63 30.32
N GLN A 492 -5.40 27.46 29.08
CA GLN A 492 -6.40 26.45 28.70
C GLN A 492 -5.71 25.35 27.88
N PRO A 493 -5.62 24.11 28.40
CA PRO A 493 -5.13 22.98 27.63
C PRO A 493 -6.17 22.54 26.59
N ILE A 494 -5.66 22.15 25.42
CA ILE A 494 -6.44 21.61 24.30
C ILE A 494 -5.80 20.31 23.85
N LEU A 495 -6.62 19.28 23.65
CA LEU A 495 -6.21 18.00 23.13
C LEU A 495 -6.72 17.83 21.70
N LEU A 496 -5.80 17.77 20.74
CA LEU A 496 -6.09 17.34 19.37
C LEU A 496 -5.85 15.85 19.26
N VAL A 497 -6.83 15.12 18.73
CA VAL A 497 -6.77 13.67 18.59
C VAL A 497 -7.07 13.30 17.14
N ALA A 498 -6.11 12.65 16.48
CA ALA A 498 -6.34 11.92 15.24
C ALA A 498 -6.47 10.43 15.59
N SER A 499 -7.69 9.89 15.54
CA SER A 499 -7.95 8.53 16.01
C SER A 499 -8.65 7.67 14.97
N SER A 500 -8.17 6.44 14.84
CA SER A 500 -8.85 5.37 14.11
C SER A 500 -9.89 4.64 14.98
N LEU A 501 -10.09 5.06 16.23
CA LEU A 501 -10.95 4.40 17.23
C LEU A 501 -12.36 5.00 17.31
N THR A 502 -12.69 5.94 16.43
CA THR A 502 -14.00 6.60 16.39
C THR A 502 -15.08 5.63 15.90
N ARG A 503 -16.34 5.85 16.31
CA ARG A 503 -17.49 5.02 15.88
C ARG A 503 -17.68 4.98 14.35
N SER A 504 -17.17 5.99 13.64
CA SER A 504 -17.22 6.03 12.17
C SER A 504 -16.27 5.06 11.49
N GLY A 505 -15.30 4.48 12.21
CA GLY A 505 -14.34 3.52 11.66
C GLY A 505 -13.34 4.10 10.65
N GLN A 506 -13.33 5.42 10.45
CA GLN A 506 -12.38 6.11 9.57
C GLN A 506 -10.97 6.11 10.18
N TRP A 507 -9.94 5.93 9.34
CA TRP A 507 -8.55 5.91 9.77
C TRP A 507 -8.06 7.33 10.13
N LEU A 508 -7.53 7.49 11.35
CA LEU A 508 -6.95 8.75 11.89
C LEU A 508 -7.81 10.02 11.70
N LYS A 509 -9.11 9.95 11.96
CA LYS A 509 -9.97 11.14 11.93
C LYS A 509 -9.61 12.14 13.04
N THR A 510 -9.45 13.41 12.68
CA THR A 510 -9.10 14.50 13.59
C THR A 510 -10.32 15.00 14.37
N SER A 511 -10.08 15.32 15.64
CA SER A 511 -11.05 15.88 16.58
C SER A 511 -10.33 16.74 17.62
N ALA A 512 -11.02 17.75 18.16
CA ALA A 512 -10.46 18.70 19.10
C ALA A 512 -11.30 18.79 20.38
N TYR A 513 -10.63 18.71 21.52
CA TYR A 513 -11.27 18.74 22.84
C TYR A 513 -10.63 19.81 23.74
N LEU A 514 -11.47 20.51 24.50
CA LEU A 514 -11.05 21.30 25.64
C LEU A 514 -10.85 20.37 26.83
N GLU A 515 -9.71 20.51 27.48
CA GLU A 515 -9.34 19.70 28.63
C GLU A 515 -9.57 20.49 29.94
N TYR A 516 -10.20 19.83 30.91
CA TYR A 516 -10.42 20.37 32.25
C TYR A 516 -9.71 19.50 33.28
N PRO A 517 -8.48 19.85 33.68
CA PRO A 517 -7.74 19.13 34.70
C PRO A 517 -8.26 19.39 36.11
N ASP A 518 -8.11 18.39 36.96
CA ASP A 518 -8.35 18.50 38.39
C ASP A 518 -7.36 19.50 39.03
N PRO A 519 -7.84 20.51 39.77
CA PRO A 519 -6.95 21.52 40.37
C PRO A 519 -5.94 20.97 41.38
N VAL A 520 -6.25 19.87 42.06
CA VAL A 520 -5.38 19.30 43.10
C VAL A 520 -4.37 18.34 42.49
N THR A 521 -4.78 17.40 41.66
CA THR A 521 -3.93 16.33 41.09
C THR A 521 -3.32 16.70 39.73
N GLY A 522 -3.88 17.69 39.03
CA GLY A 522 -3.52 18.09 37.66
C GLY A 522 -4.01 17.12 36.59
N VAL A 523 -4.53 15.94 36.98
CA VAL A 523 -4.98 14.92 36.03
C VAL A 523 -6.21 15.45 35.29
N PRO A 524 -6.27 15.37 33.95
CA PRO A 524 -7.47 15.71 33.19
C PRO A 524 -8.68 15.00 33.82
N LYS A 525 -9.82 15.66 34.03
CA LYS A 525 -11.07 15.02 34.53
C LYS A 525 -12.09 14.86 33.42
N GLU A 526 -12.27 15.91 32.63
CA GLU A 526 -13.23 15.97 31.54
C GLU A 526 -12.58 16.49 30.26
N TYR A 527 -12.90 15.85 29.14
CA TYR A 527 -12.68 16.38 27.80
C TYR A 527 -14.02 16.80 27.20
N ARG A 528 -14.12 18.05 26.72
CA ARG A 528 -15.33 18.58 26.08
C ARG A 528 -15.06 18.88 24.61
N PRO A 529 -15.87 18.37 23.67
CA PRO A 529 -15.71 18.68 22.25
C PRO A 529 -15.78 20.17 21.98
N LEU A 530 -14.91 20.68 21.13
CA LEU A 530 -14.88 22.11 20.78
C LEU A 530 -16.12 22.54 19.97
N ASP A 531 -16.70 21.61 19.20
CA ASP A 531 -17.89 21.83 18.37
C ASP A 531 -19.22 21.84 19.16
N GLY A 532 -19.20 21.44 20.43
CA GLY A 532 -20.38 21.37 21.31
C GLY A 532 -21.38 20.26 20.97
N THR A 533 -21.11 19.39 19.99
CA THR A 533 -22.05 18.38 19.48
C THR A 533 -21.77 16.95 19.94
N GLY A 534 -20.69 16.71 20.67
CA GLY A 534 -20.30 15.38 21.17
C GLY A 534 -20.48 15.16 22.68
N GLU A 535 -20.39 13.90 23.09
CA GLU A 535 -20.45 13.50 24.50
C GLU A 535 -19.18 13.92 25.26
N LYS A 536 -19.33 14.25 26.55
CA LYS A 536 -18.20 14.45 27.46
C LYS A 536 -17.46 13.14 27.63
N ILE A 537 -16.14 13.15 27.45
CA ILE A 537 -15.30 11.95 27.56
C ILE A 537 -14.51 12.01 28.87
N SER A 538 -14.55 10.93 29.65
CA SER A 538 -13.68 10.75 30.82
C SER A 538 -12.25 10.46 30.38
N SER A 539 -11.28 11.05 31.08
CA SER A 539 -9.87 11.06 30.72
C SER A 539 -9.06 9.83 31.11
N MET A 540 -9.59 9.03 32.04
CA MET A 540 -8.88 7.97 32.73
C MET A 540 -9.77 6.74 32.88
N PRO A 541 -9.23 5.52 32.70
CA PRO A 541 -7.88 5.17 32.22
C PRO A 541 -7.74 5.20 30.68
N PHE A 542 -6.52 5.04 30.14
CA PHE A 542 -6.35 4.74 28.71
C PHE A 542 -7.14 3.46 28.40
N PRO A 543 -8.04 3.47 27.40
CA PRO A 543 -8.95 2.37 27.18
C PRO A 543 -8.19 1.08 26.84
N THR A 544 -8.68 -0.05 27.33
CA THR A 544 -8.26 -1.36 26.82
C THR A 544 -8.68 -1.51 25.36
N ALA A 545 -8.02 -2.40 24.63
CA ALA A 545 -8.30 -2.68 23.24
C ALA A 545 -9.78 -3.03 23.08
N ASN A 546 -10.50 -2.17 22.36
CA ASN A 546 -11.87 -2.46 21.99
C ASN A 546 -11.92 -3.59 20.96
N SER A 547 -13.13 -4.09 20.67
CA SER A 547 -13.31 -5.18 19.70
C SER A 547 -12.69 -4.86 18.33
N MET A 548 -12.69 -3.60 17.89
CA MET A 548 -12.10 -3.21 16.61
C MET A 548 -10.57 -3.31 16.63
N GLN A 549 -9.90 -2.92 17.71
CA GLN A 549 -8.45 -3.04 17.85
C GLN A 549 -8.01 -4.50 17.81
N VAL A 550 -8.76 -5.39 18.48
CA VAL A 550 -8.50 -6.84 18.43
C VAL A 550 -8.64 -7.37 17.00
N LYS A 551 -9.67 -6.94 16.28
CA LYS A 551 -9.88 -7.29 14.86
C LYS A 551 -8.74 -6.76 13.98
N ARG A 552 -8.32 -5.50 14.13
CA ARG A 552 -7.16 -4.91 13.43
C ARG A 552 -5.87 -5.68 13.69
N ALA A 553 -5.57 -6.00 14.95
CA ALA A 553 -4.43 -6.81 15.32
C ALA A 553 -4.48 -8.18 14.64
N SER A 554 -5.66 -8.79 14.53
CA SER A 554 -5.85 -10.05 13.82
C SER A 554 -5.62 -9.95 12.31
N ALA A 555 -6.13 -8.91 11.65
CA ALA A 555 -5.88 -8.67 10.23
C ALA A 555 -4.37 -8.46 9.96
N ARG A 556 -3.69 -7.67 10.80
CA ARG A 556 -2.24 -7.43 10.73
C ARG A 556 -1.42 -8.70 10.85
N ARG A 557 -1.83 -9.68 11.67
CA ARG A 557 -1.15 -10.99 11.78
C ARG A 557 -1.15 -11.78 10.48
N VAL A 558 -2.20 -11.62 9.67
CA VAL A 558 -2.32 -12.27 8.35
C VAL A 558 -1.67 -11.41 7.25
N GLY A 559 -1.11 -10.25 7.61
CA GLY A 559 -0.39 -9.36 6.70
C GLY A 559 -1.28 -8.41 5.90
N SER A 560 -2.54 -8.19 6.33
CA SER A 560 -3.54 -7.36 5.63
C SER A 560 -4.09 -6.25 6.53
N THR A 561 -4.73 -5.26 5.92
CA THR A 561 -5.48 -4.20 6.62
C THR A 561 -6.88 -4.67 7.01
N TYR A 562 -7.40 -4.20 8.15
CA TYR A 562 -8.75 -4.54 8.57
C TYR A 562 -9.79 -3.98 7.60
N VAL A 563 -10.83 -4.77 7.34
CA VAL A 563 -11.73 -4.55 6.20
C VAL A 563 -12.42 -3.18 6.18
N TYR A 564 -12.79 -2.64 7.35
CA TYR A 564 -13.42 -1.31 7.45
C TYR A 564 -12.43 -0.15 7.21
N ASP A 565 -11.12 -0.38 7.41
CA ASP A 565 -10.10 0.66 7.24
C ASP A 565 -9.81 0.94 5.76
N PHE A 566 -10.18 0.03 4.83
CA PHE A 566 -10.06 0.23 3.38
C PHE A 566 -10.85 1.44 2.87
N LEU A 567 -11.94 1.81 3.54
CA LEU A 567 -12.71 3.01 3.18
C LEU A 567 -11.85 4.28 3.33
N GLY A 568 -11.07 4.37 4.41
CA GLY A 568 -10.15 5.48 4.64
C GLY A 568 -8.98 5.49 3.65
N LEU A 569 -8.46 4.32 3.27
CA LEU A 569 -7.39 4.22 2.26
C LEU A 569 -7.87 4.76 0.91
N LEU A 570 -9.09 4.41 0.49
CA LEU A 570 -9.71 4.91 -0.74
C LEU A 570 -9.96 6.42 -0.68
N GLU A 571 -10.45 6.93 0.45
CA GLU A 571 -10.64 8.37 0.67
C GLU A 571 -9.33 9.15 0.50
N VAL A 572 -8.23 8.67 1.09
CA VAL A 572 -6.89 9.24 0.92
C VAL A 572 -6.42 9.20 -0.53
N SER A 573 -6.62 8.08 -1.23
CA SER A 573 -6.27 7.95 -2.65
C SER A 573 -7.03 8.92 -3.54
N ILE A 574 -8.32 9.18 -3.24
CA ILE A 574 -9.13 10.15 -3.97
C ILE A 574 -8.60 11.56 -3.73
N ILE A 575 -8.30 11.95 -2.49
CA ILE A 575 -7.72 13.27 -2.17
C ILE A 575 -6.41 13.50 -2.95
N ARG A 576 -5.54 12.47 -3.03
CA ARG A 576 -4.32 12.53 -3.84
C ARG A 576 -4.61 12.71 -5.33
N SER A 577 -5.59 11.99 -5.88
CA SER A 577 -5.96 12.11 -7.30
C SER A 577 -6.40 13.51 -7.71
N TRP A 578 -7.03 14.27 -6.79
CA TRP A 578 -7.37 15.68 -7.02
C TRP A 578 -6.15 16.60 -7.04
N SER A 579 -5.10 16.24 -6.29
CA SER A 579 -3.84 17.00 -6.28
C SER A 579 -3.05 16.83 -7.59
N ASP A 580 -3.27 15.71 -8.30
CA ASP A 580 -2.61 15.41 -9.58
C ASP A 580 -3.26 16.13 -10.77
N VAL A 581 -4.47 16.67 -10.61
CA VAL A 581 -5.25 17.29 -11.70
C VAL A 581 -5.56 18.75 -11.36
N GLU A 582 -4.64 19.66 -11.72
CA GLU A 582 -4.80 21.11 -11.48
C GLU A 582 -5.92 21.76 -12.31
N SER A 583 -6.32 21.13 -13.42
CA SER A 583 -7.27 21.70 -14.39
C SER A 583 -8.74 21.70 -13.95
N VAL A 584 -9.07 21.00 -12.87
CA VAL A 584 -10.44 20.89 -12.35
C VAL A 584 -10.47 21.38 -10.91
N VAL A 585 -11.42 22.26 -10.58
CA VAL A 585 -11.58 22.79 -9.22
C VAL A 585 -12.02 21.65 -8.29
N ALA A 586 -11.22 21.38 -7.27
CA ALA A 586 -11.54 20.35 -6.28
C ALA A 586 -12.81 20.72 -5.48
N PRO A 587 -13.71 19.76 -5.22
CA PRO A 587 -14.88 19.96 -4.36
C PRO A 587 -14.45 20.11 -2.88
N ASP A 588 -15.38 20.48 -1.99
CA ASP A 588 -15.11 20.44 -0.54
C ASP A 588 -14.66 19.04 -0.14
N LEU A 589 -13.41 18.94 0.35
CA LEU A 589 -12.74 17.70 0.74
C LEU A 589 -13.56 16.92 1.77
N ARG A 590 -14.37 17.58 2.61
CA ARG A 590 -15.24 16.93 3.60
C ARG A 590 -16.39 16.13 2.98
N SER A 591 -16.69 16.34 1.70
CA SER A 591 -17.81 15.72 0.98
C SER A 591 -17.35 14.82 -0.18
N ILE A 592 -16.05 14.49 -0.22
CA ILE A 592 -15.42 13.81 -1.35
C ILE A 592 -15.72 12.31 -1.37
N PHE A 593 -16.05 11.74 -0.22
CA PHE A 593 -16.25 10.32 0.00
C PHE A 593 -17.41 10.07 0.96
N GLU A 594 -18.35 9.20 0.57
CA GLU A 594 -19.45 8.71 1.39
C GLU A 594 -19.57 7.20 1.17
N ALA A 595 -19.72 6.44 2.26
CA ALA A 595 -19.91 4.99 2.19
C ALA A 595 -21.08 4.58 3.08
N LYS A 596 -22.02 3.82 2.52
CA LYS A 596 -23.13 3.20 3.25
C LYS A 596 -23.00 1.70 3.19
N GLU A 597 -23.11 1.05 4.35
CA GLU A 597 -22.97 -0.41 4.44
C GLU A 597 -24.22 -1.09 3.87
N LEU A 598 -24.02 -2.19 3.15
CA LEU A 598 -25.10 -3.04 2.65
C LEU A 598 -25.28 -4.20 3.65
N ILE A 599 -26.50 -4.38 4.16
CA ILE A 599 -26.84 -5.47 5.07
C ILE A 599 -27.97 -6.31 4.50
N LEU A 600 -27.96 -7.60 4.81
CA LEU A 600 -29.01 -8.54 4.40
C LEU A 600 -30.15 -8.50 5.44
N GLU A 601 -31.33 -8.04 5.02
CA GLU A 601 -32.55 -8.05 5.83
C GLU A 601 -33.66 -8.73 5.02
N SER A 602 -34.30 -9.76 5.59
CA SER A 602 -35.35 -10.55 4.92
C SER A 602 -34.97 -11.04 3.51
N GLY A 603 -33.71 -11.41 3.29
CA GLY A 603 -33.20 -11.92 2.00
C GLY A 603 -32.89 -10.85 0.93
N ASN A 604 -33.03 -9.57 1.26
CA ASN A 604 -32.71 -8.45 0.37
C ASN A 604 -31.59 -7.57 0.97
N LEU A 605 -30.80 -6.94 0.11
CA LEU A 605 -29.80 -5.97 0.54
C LEU A 605 -30.42 -4.58 0.71
N ILE A 606 -30.18 -3.98 1.87
CA ILE A 606 -30.57 -2.62 2.19
C ILE A 606 -29.35 -1.77 2.56
N GLU A 607 -29.42 -0.47 2.29
CA GLU A 607 -28.44 0.50 2.76
C GLU A 607 -28.67 0.79 4.25
N SER A 608 -27.62 0.70 5.05
CA SER A 608 -27.66 0.93 6.49
C SER A 608 -26.40 1.65 6.98
N SER A 609 -26.49 2.21 8.19
CA SER A 609 -25.37 2.81 8.92
C SER A 609 -25.33 2.19 10.30
N ARG A 610 -24.52 1.12 10.44
CA ARG A 610 -24.27 0.45 11.73
C ARG A 610 -22.83 0.73 12.19
N PRO A 611 -22.55 0.61 13.50
CA PRO A 611 -21.18 0.78 14.00
C PRO A 611 -20.19 -0.16 13.31
N ALA A 612 -19.02 0.35 12.91
CA ALA A 612 -18.00 -0.42 12.21
C ALA A 612 -17.59 -1.68 13.01
N GLY A 613 -17.43 -2.80 12.31
CA GLY A 613 -17.03 -4.08 12.90
C GLY A 613 -18.10 -4.82 13.68
N SER A 614 -19.37 -4.38 13.62
CA SER A 614 -20.52 -5.10 14.19
C SER A 614 -21.09 -6.19 13.26
N ASN A 615 -20.40 -6.51 12.16
CA ASN A 615 -20.76 -7.57 11.22
C ASN A 615 -20.85 -8.93 11.92
N GLN A 616 -21.92 -9.68 11.58
CA GLN A 616 -22.22 -11.01 12.11
C GLN A 616 -21.80 -12.15 11.16
N ILE A 617 -21.26 -11.79 9.99
CA ILE A 617 -20.83 -12.70 8.94
C ILE A 617 -19.43 -12.30 8.47
N GLY A 618 -18.70 -13.24 7.88
CA GLY A 618 -17.33 -13.03 7.37
C GLY A 618 -17.21 -12.26 6.06
N MET A 619 -18.27 -11.53 5.66
CA MET A 619 -18.34 -10.74 4.45
C MET A 619 -19.05 -9.40 4.72
N VAL A 620 -18.53 -8.33 4.13
CA VAL A 620 -19.09 -6.99 4.24
C VAL A 620 -19.14 -6.33 2.87
N ALA A 621 -20.09 -5.43 2.66
CA ALA A 621 -20.19 -4.69 1.42
C ALA A 621 -20.68 -3.26 1.66
N TRP A 622 -20.33 -2.35 0.76
CA TRP A 622 -20.73 -0.96 0.78
C TRP A 622 -21.14 -0.48 -0.60
N ILE A 623 -22.10 0.43 -0.64
CA ILE A 623 -22.24 1.38 -1.74
C ILE A 623 -21.42 2.62 -1.40
N ILE A 624 -20.44 2.92 -2.24
CA ILE A 624 -19.50 4.02 -2.06
C ILE A 624 -19.81 5.08 -3.10
N LYS A 625 -20.07 6.30 -2.66
CA LYS A 625 -20.15 7.49 -3.51
C LYS A 625 -18.87 8.29 -3.35
N MET A 626 -18.14 8.45 -4.44
CA MET A 626 -16.84 9.14 -4.47
C MET A 626 -16.85 10.24 -5.53
N LYS A 627 -16.38 11.44 -5.18
CA LYS A 627 -16.17 12.54 -6.13
C LYS A 627 -14.72 12.46 -6.64
N THR A 628 -14.54 12.09 -7.90
CA THR A 628 -13.23 11.99 -8.56
C THR A 628 -13.07 13.09 -9.60
N PRO A 629 -11.84 13.40 -10.07
CA PRO A 629 -11.64 14.43 -11.09
C PRO A 629 -12.50 14.25 -12.35
N GLU A 630 -12.75 13.00 -12.74
CA GLU A 630 -13.56 12.65 -13.92
C GLU A 630 -15.07 12.76 -13.66
N TYR A 631 -15.48 12.61 -12.39
CA TYR A 631 -16.87 12.71 -11.96
C TYR A 631 -16.99 13.61 -10.72
N PRO A 632 -16.83 14.94 -10.86
CA PRO A 632 -16.85 15.87 -9.72
C PRO A 632 -18.15 15.87 -8.91
N ASN A 633 -19.27 15.51 -9.55
CA ASN A 633 -20.58 15.37 -8.92
C ASN A 633 -20.76 14.04 -8.14
N GLY A 634 -19.79 13.13 -8.26
CA GLY A 634 -19.81 11.82 -7.64
C GLY A 634 -20.08 10.69 -8.64
N ARG A 635 -19.45 9.54 -8.39
CA ARG A 635 -19.74 8.23 -8.98
C ARG A 635 -19.99 7.21 -7.88
N GLU A 636 -20.76 6.18 -8.18
CA GLU A 636 -21.08 5.11 -7.23
C GLU A 636 -20.38 3.81 -7.61
N VAL A 637 -19.92 3.06 -6.60
CA VAL A 637 -19.21 1.79 -6.76
C VAL A 637 -19.63 0.86 -5.62
N VAL A 638 -19.82 -0.43 -5.92
CA VAL A 638 -20.07 -1.44 -4.89
C VAL A 638 -18.75 -2.09 -4.49
N LEU A 639 -18.38 -1.98 -3.21
CA LEU A 639 -17.22 -2.65 -2.62
C LEU A 639 -17.69 -3.88 -1.85
N ILE A 640 -17.13 -5.04 -2.13
CA ILE A 640 -17.36 -6.28 -1.39
C ILE A 640 -16.02 -6.72 -0.80
N ALA A 641 -15.98 -7.18 0.44
CA ALA A 641 -14.73 -7.56 1.08
C ALA A 641 -14.90 -8.65 2.15
N ASN A 642 -13.93 -9.57 2.20
CA ASN A 642 -13.86 -10.56 3.27
C ASN A 642 -13.44 -9.92 4.60
N ASP A 643 -14.09 -10.32 5.70
CA ASP A 643 -13.58 -10.06 7.04
C ASP A 643 -12.73 -11.25 7.51
N VAL A 644 -11.41 -11.17 7.30
CA VAL A 644 -10.45 -12.22 7.72
C VAL A 644 -10.47 -12.48 9.24
N THR A 645 -11.00 -11.53 10.03
CA THR A 645 -11.08 -11.65 11.49
C THR A 645 -12.23 -12.54 11.94
N PHE A 646 -13.19 -12.81 11.05
CA PHE A 646 -14.30 -13.71 11.27
C PHE A 646 -14.01 -15.06 10.60
N GLN A 647 -13.70 -16.09 11.40
CA GLN A 647 -13.43 -17.45 10.92
C GLN A 647 -12.44 -17.50 9.73
N ALA A 648 -11.35 -16.75 9.82
CA ALA A 648 -10.31 -16.62 8.80
C ALA A 648 -10.83 -16.18 7.41
N GLY A 649 -11.95 -15.45 7.36
CA GLY A 649 -12.59 -15.00 6.13
C GLY A 649 -13.11 -16.14 5.26
N SER A 650 -13.42 -17.30 5.85
CA SER A 650 -13.93 -18.46 5.11
C SER A 650 -15.33 -18.20 4.54
N PHE A 651 -15.59 -18.76 3.36
CA PHE A 651 -16.86 -18.72 2.67
C PHE A 651 -17.80 -19.81 3.21
N GLY A 652 -18.74 -19.41 4.07
CA GLY A 652 -19.89 -20.24 4.42
C GLY A 652 -21.12 -19.85 3.60
N VAL A 653 -22.19 -20.63 3.72
CA VAL A 653 -23.44 -20.42 2.95
C VAL A 653 -23.99 -18.99 3.05
N VAL A 654 -23.95 -18.38 4.25
CA VAL A 654 -24.46 -17.01 4.45
C VAL A 654 -23.53 -15.98 3.81
N GLU A 655 -22.21 -16.17 3.89
CA GLU A 655 -21.24 -15.32 3.21
C GLU A 655 -21.36 -15.42 1.68
N ASP A 656 -21.60 -16.62 1.15
CA ASP A 656 -21.83 -16.86 -0.28
C ASP A 656 -23.11 -16.17 -0.76
N GLU A 657 -24.21 -16.31 -0.02
CA GLU A 657 -25.47 -15.64 -0.34
C GLU A 657 -25.32 -14.11 -0.29
N PHE A 658 -24.65 -13.59 0.73
CA PHE A 658 -24.39 -12.16 0.86
C PHE A 658 -23.54 -11.63 -0.31
N PHE A 659 -22.45 -12.33 -0.66
CA PHE A 659 -21.60 -11.97 -1.79
C PHE A 659 -22.40 -12.00 -3.11
N PHE A 660 -23.21 -13.05 -3.32
CA PHE A 660 -24.07 -13.17 -4.50
C PHE A 660 -25.02 -11.97 -4.60
N LYS A 661 -25.74 -11.65 -3.52
CA LYS A 661 -26.68 -10.53 -3.49
C LYS A 661 -26.00 -9.18 -3.72
N ALA A 662 -24.80 -8.98 -3.17
CA ALA A 662 -24.04 -7.74 -3.36
C ALA A 662 -23.54 -7.59 -4.81
N SER A 663 -23.07 -8.69 -5.41
CA SER A 663 -22.69 -8.71 -6.83
C SER A 663 -23.91 -8.49 -7.73
N GLU A 664 -25.05 -9.11 -7.42
CA GLU A 664 -26.31 -8.91 -8.13
C GLU A 664 -26.81 -7.46 -7.99
N TYR A 665 -26.68 -6.87 -6.80
CA TYR A 665 -27.02 -5.47 -6.53
C TYR A 665 -26.24 -4.51 -7.43
N ALA A 666 -24.91 -4.74 -7.58
CA ALA A 666 -24.06 -3.97 -8.47
C ALA A 666 -24.49 -4.15 -9.94
N ARG A 667 -24.71 -5.39 -10.36
CA ARG A 667 -25.08 -5.74 -11.74
C ARG A 667 -26.43 -5.16 -12.16
N LYS A 668 -27.46 -5.29 -11.31
CA LYS A 668 -28.80 -4.72 -11.55
C LYS A 668 -28.80 -3.20 -11.71
N ARG A 669 -27.86 -2.51 -11.07
CA ARG A 669 -27.68 -1.05 -11.17
C ARG A 669 -26.62 -0.63 -12.19
N GLY A 670 -25.97 -1.58 -12.85
CA GLY A 670 -24.88 -1.31 -13.79
C GLY A 670 -23.65 -0.66 -13.15
N LEU A 671 -23.44 -0.81 -11.84
CA LEU A 671 -22.35 -0.16 -11.10
C LEU A 671 -21.05 -1.00 -11.16
N PRO A 672 -19.87 -0.35 -11.16
CA PRO A 672 -18.61 -1.05 -10.95
C PRO A 672 -18.60 -1.82 -9.62
N ARG A 673 -18.02 -3.02 -9.64
CA ARG A 673 -17.89 -3.91 -8.47
C ARG A 673 -16.42 -4.16 -8.14
N LEU A 674 -16.03 -3.73 -6.95
CA LEU A 674 -14.70 -3.99 -6.37
C LEU A 674 -14.77 -5.15 -5.38
N TYR A 675 -13.76 -6.02 -5.39
CA TYR A 675 -13.64 -7.12 -4.43
C TYR A 675 -12.29 -7.09 -3.72
N ILE A 676 -12.28 -6.92 -2.40
CA ILE A 676 -11.06 -7.02 -1.56
C ILE A 676 -10.95 -8.45 -1.02
N ALA A 677 -9.96 -9.17 -1.52
CA ALA A 677 -9.77 -10.60 -1.28
C ALA A 677 -8.74 -10.85 -0.17
N CYS A 678 -9.21 -11.48 0.92
CA CYS A 678 -8.39 -12.01 2.01
C CYS A 678 -9.19 -13.11 2.73
N ASN A 679 -8.95 -14.37 2.37
CA ASN A 679 -9.79 -15.49 2.78
C ASN A 679 -9.03 -16.82 2.90
N SER A 680 -9.74 -17.83 3.38
CA SER A 680 -9.24 -19.21 3.54
C SER A 680 -10.01 -20.23 2.68
N GLY A 681 -10.74 -19.76 1.67
CA GLY A 681 -11.58 -20.61 0.82
C GLY A 681 -12.91 -20.99 1.48
N ALA A 682 -13.51 -22.10 1.04
CA ALA A 682 -14.76 -22.60 1.60
C ALA A 682 -14.58 -23.00 3.07
N ARG A 683 -15.60 -22.71 3.88
CA ARG A 683 -15.62 -23.10 5.29
C ARG A 683 -15.64 -24.62 5.40
N ILE A 684 -14.82 -25.13 6.31
CA ILE A 684 -14.71 -26.55 6.63
C ILE A 684 -15.08 -26.76 8.09
N GLY A 685 -15.68 -27.90 8.39
CA GLY A 685 -15.97 -28.31 9.77
C GLY A 685 -16.27 -29.80 9.86
N LEU A 686 -16.31 -30.29 11.09
CA LEU A 686 -16.82 -31.61 11.45
C LEU A 686 -17.89 -31.41 12.53
N ASP A 687 -18.78 -32.38 12.73
CA ASP A 687 -19.72 -32.32 13.85
C ASP A 687 -18.98 -32.56 15.18
N GLU A 688 -18.62 -31.46 15.84
CA GLU A 688 -17.93 -31.48 17.14
C GLU A 688 -18.77 -32.13 18.25
N SER A 689 -20.11 -32.08 18.15
CA SER A 689 -21.02 -32.66 19.15
C SER A 689 -21.02 -34.18 19.12
N LEU A 690 -20.69 -34.76 17.95
CA LEU A 690 -20.65 -36.20 17.74
C LEU A 690 -19.29 -36.81 18.11
N LYS A 691 -18.18 -36.06 17.98
CA LYS A 691 -16.82 -36.57 18.28
C LYS A 691 -16.67 -37.32 19.61
N PRO A 692 -17.16 -36.83 20.77
CA PRO A 692 -17.03 -37.56 22.05
C PRO A 692 -18.01 -38.72 22.20
N LYS A 693 -18.99 -38.86 21.30
CA LYS A 693 -20.11 -39.81 21.39
C LYS A 693 -19.93 -41.08 20.53
N ILE A 694 -19.01 -41.04 19.56
CA ILE A 694 -18.78 -42.16 18.63
C ILE A 694 -18.12 -43.33 19.37
N LYS A 695 -18.67 -44.54 19.21
CA LYS A 695 -18.04 -45.79 19.59
C LYS A 695 -17.43 -46.50 18.38
N VAL A 696 -16.41 -47.32 18.65
CA VAL A 696 -15.68 -48.09 17.64
C VAL A 696 -15.90 -49.58 17.89
N GLU A 697 -16.34 -50.31 16.88
CA GLU A 697 -16.30 -51.77 16.92
C GLU A 697 -14.95 -52.26 16.40
N TRP A 698 -14.09 -52.73 17.30
CA TRP A 698 -12.77 -53.24 16.98
C TRP A 698 -12.84 -54.64 16.38
N ILE A 699 -11.91 -54.98 15.49
CA ILE A 699 -11.74 -56.37 15.02
C ILE A 699 -11.40 -57.27 16.21
N ASP A 700 -10.52 -56.79 17.08
CA ASP A 700 -10.20 -57.39 18.37
C ASP A 700 -10.04 -56.28 19.42
N ALA A 701 -10.92 -56.28 20.43
CA ALA A 701 -10.88 -55.28 21.50
C ALA A 701 -9.62 -55.39 22.38
N SER A 702 -8.99 -56.57 22.43
CA SER A 702 -7.71 -56.77 23.14
C SER A 702 -6.50 -56.26 22.35
N ASN A 703 -6.64 -56.08 21.02
CA ASN A 703 -5.60 -55.55 20.16
C ASN A 703 -6.14 -54.57 19.08
N PRO A 704 -6.46 -53.30 19.47
CA PRO A 704 -7.00 -52.29 18.56
C PRO A 704 -6.13 -51.97 17.33
N SER A 705 -4.83 -52.31 17.36
CA SER A 705 -3.91 -52.08 16.23
C SER A 705 -4.25 -52.89 14.98
N LEU A 706 -5.03 -53.97 15.13
CA LEU A 706 -5.52 -54.78 14.01
C LEU A 706 -6.56 -54.03 13.17
N GLY A 707 -7.11 -52.93 13.67
CA GLY A 707 -8.13 -52.12 13.00
C GLY A 707 -9.53 -52.29 13.59
N PHE A 708 -10.51 -51.67 12.92
CA PHE A 708 -11.91 -51.63 13.33
C PHE A 708 -12.84 -52.01 12.19
N HIS A 709 -14.05 -52.47 12.52
CA HIS A 709 -15.09 -52.81 11.56
C HIS A 709 -15.92 -51.59 11.16
N TYR A 710 -16.47 -50.86 12.13
CA TYR A 710 -17.35 -49.72 11.89
C TYR A 710 -17.43 -48.79 13.11
N LEU A 711 -18.02 -47.62 12.90
CA LEU A 711 -18.34 -46.65 13.94
C LEU A 711 -19.84 -46.73 14.25
N TYR A 712 -20.23 -46.65 15.53
CA TYR A 712 -21.62 -46.77 15.96
C TYR A 712 -21.94 -45.86 17.15
N LEU A 713 -23.23 -45.71 17.43
CA LEU A 713 -23.77 -45.14 18.67
C LEU A 713 -24.54 -46.22 19.42
N ASP A 714 -24.51 -46.17 20.75
CA ASP A 714 -25.44 -46.96 21.56
C ASP A 714 -26.86 -46.34 21.54
N GLU A 715 -27.83 -47.09 22.03
CA GLU A 715 -29.24 -46.70 22.01
C GLU A 715 -29.52 -45.42 22.79
N GLU A 716 -28.90 -45.26 23.96
CA GLU A 716 -29.04 -44.05 24.78
C GLU A 716 -28.49 -42.82 24.06
N THR A 717 -27.28 -42.94 23.48
CA THR A 717 -26.58 -41.87 22.79
C THR A 717 -27.30 -41.49 21.51
N TYR A 718 -27.79 -42.46 20.74
CA TYR A 718 -28.55 -42.21 19.51
C TYR A 718 -29.85 -41.44 19.80
N HIS A 719 -30.56 -41.75 20.89
CA HIS A 719 -31.74 -40.99 21.30
C HIS A 719 -31.41 -39.66 22.00
N SER A 720 -30.16 -39.46 22.45
CA SER A 720 -29.70 -38.20 23.08
C SER A 720 -29.36 -37.09 22.07
N ILE A 721 -29.12 -37.44 20.80
CA ILE A 721 -28.76 -36.47 19.76
C ILE A 721 -30.03 -35.99 19.02
N PRO A 722 -29.98 -34.79 18.40
CA PRO A 722 -31.10 -34.31 17.60
C PRO A 722 -31.52 -35.32 16.52
N PRO A 723 -32.82 -35.37 16.18
CA PRO A 723 -33.29 -36.21 15.08
C PRO A 723 -32.54 -35.87 13.78
N GLU A 724 -32.29 -36.89 12.95
CA GLU A 724 -31.67 -36.77 11.61
C GLU A 724 -30.21 -36.29 11.57
N SER A 725 -29.53 -36.08 12.70
CA SER A 725 -28.10 -35.70 12.71
C SER A 725 -27.20 -36.78 12.09
N VAL A 726 -27.62 -38.04 12.13
CA VAL A 726 -26.90 -39.19 11.59
C VAL A 726 -27.87 -40.14 10.90
N GLN A 727 -27.42 -40.73 9.80
CA GLN A 727 -28.07 -41.88 9.19
C GLN A 727 -27.41 -43.13 9.76
N VAL A 728 -28.24 -44.07 10.21
CA VAL A 728 -27.78 -45.25 10.93
C VAL A 728 -28.47 -46.52 10.46
N ASP A 729 -27.72 -47.63 10.50
CA ASP A 729 -28.24 -48.97 10.36
C ASP A 729 -28.30 -49.64 11.74
N LYS A 730 -29.50 -49.97 12.21
CA LYS A 730 -29.70 -50.66 13.49
C LYS A 730 -29.25 -52.13 13.38
N ARG A 731 -28.36 -52.56 14.27
CA ARG A 731 -27.87 -53.93 14.38
C ARG A 731 -27.86 -54.39 15.83
N ASP A 732 -28.33 -55.61 16.07
CA ASP A 732 -28.24 -56.24 17.38
C ASP A 732 -27.05 -57.21 17.37
N GLU A 733 -25.93 -56.82 17.99
CA GLU A 733 -24.70 -57.61 18.02
C GLU A 733 -24.16 -57.73 19.45
N ARG A 734 -23.73 -58.94 19.84
CA ARG A 734 -23.19 -59.25 21.19
C ARG A 734 -24.10 -58.85 22.37
N GLY A 735 -25.42 -58.82 22.16
CA GLY A 735 -26.40 -58.46 23.19
C GLY A 735 -26.58 -56.96 23.41
N GLU A 736 -26.02 -56.12 22.55
CA GLU A 736 -26.19 -54.66 22.56
C GLU A 736 -26.86 -54.21 21.25
N THR A 737 -27.84 -53.32 21.36
CA THR A 737 -28.43 -52.61 20.23
C THR A 737 -27.44 -51.53 19.75
N ARG A 738 -26.97 -51.63 18.52
CA ARG A 738 -25.99 -50.70 17.94
C ARG A 738 -26.56 -49.97 16.75
N TYR A 739 -26.40 -48.66 16.74
CA TYR A 739 -26.79 -47.78 15.63
C TYR A 739 -25.55 -47.47 14.81
N VAL A 740 -25.25 -48.31 13.81
CA VAL A 740 -24.05 -48.20 12.97
C VAL A 740 -24.17 -46.97 12.09
N ILE A 741 -23.19 -46.06 12.15
CA ILE A 741 -23.25 -44.79 11.43
C ILE A 741 -22.93 -45.02 9.94
N SER A 742 -23.92 -44.81 9.07
CA SER A 742 -23.74 -44.88 7.61
C SER A 742 -23.42 -43.51 7.02
N ALA A 743 -23.97 -42.42 7.57
CA ALA A 743 -23.62 -41.06 7.21
C ALA A 743 -23.81 -40.09 8.38
N ILE A 744 -23.01 -39.02 8.41
CA ILE A 744 -23.16 -37.91 9.36
C ILE A 744 -23.72 -36.72 8.57
N VAL A 745 -24.93 -36.29 8.91
CA VAL A 745 -25.56 -35.08 8.37
C VAL A 745 -25.09 -33.86 9.17
N GLY A 746 -25.04 -34.03 10.49
CA GLY A 746 -24.62 -33.04 11.46
C GLY A 746 -25.70 -32.00 11.78
N ASN A 747 -25.58 -31.36 12.94
CA ASN A 747 -26.53 -30.33 13.39
C ASN A 747 -26.12 -28.91 13.02
N VAL A 748 -24.86 -28.73 12.63
CA VAL A 748 -24.28 -27.44 12.27
C VAL A 748 -24.29 -27.31 10.75
N HIS A 749 -25.06 -26.37 10.23
CA HIS A 749 -25.10 -26.07 8.80
C HIS A 749 -23.83 -25.32 8.37
N GLY A 750 -23.33 -25.57 7.15
CA GLY A 750 -22.21 -24.81 6.58
C GLY A 750 -20.84 -25.36 6.95
N ILE A 751 -20.71 -26.68 7.06
CA ILE A 751 -19.45 -27.38 7.35
C ILE A 751 -18.98 -28.28 6.20
N GLY A 752 -19.84 -28.52 5.19
CA GLY A 752 -19.59 -29.45 4.08
C GLY A 752 -20.07 -28.97 2.70
N VAL A 753 -20.77 -29.85 1.97
CA VAL A 753 -21.12 -29.69 0.54
C VAL A 753 -22.06 -28.52 0.25
N GLU A 754 -22.82 -28.07 1.23
CA GLU A 754 -23.66 -26.89 1.16
C GLU A 754 -22.84 -25.61 0.89
N ASN A 755 -21.62 -25.50 1.43
CA ASN A 755 -20.70 -24.40 1.10
C ASN A 755 -20.16 -24.52 -0.33
N LEU A 756 -19.98 -25.74 -0.85
CA LEU A 756 -19.56 -25.94 -2.24
C LEU A 756 -20.64 -25.49 -3.23
N ARG A 757 -21.92 -25.73 -2.90
CA ARG A 757 -23.05 -25.20 -3.68
C ARG A 757 -23.05 -23.67 -3.68
N GLY A 758 -22.86 -23.04 -2.53
CA GLY A 758 -22.74 -21.58 -2.41
C GLY A 758 -21.54 -21.03 -3.21
N SER A 759 -20.38 -21.68 -3.10
CA SER A 759 -19.18 -21.37 -3.88
C SER A 759 -19.44 -21.42 -5.39
N GLY A 760 -20.15 -22.45 -5.88
CA GLY A 760 -20.54 -22.55 -7.29
C GLY A 760 -21.49 -21.43 -7.74
N MET A 761 -22.42 -21.02 -6.88
CA MET A 761 -23.35 -19.92 -7.14
C MET A 761 -22.61 -18.59 -7.34
N ILE A 762 -21.67 -18.24 -6.44
CA ILE A 762 -20.91 -16.98 -6.54
C ILE A 762 -19.88 -16.98 -7.66
N ALA A 763 -19.33 -18.14 -8.02
CA ALA A 763 -18.49 -18.29 -9.21
C ALA A 763 -19.29 -17.97 -10.47
N GLY A 764 -20.49 -18.56 -10.61
CA GLY A 764 -21.38 -18.28 -11.75
C GLY A 764 -21.80 -16.81 -11.82
N GLU A 765 -22.12 -16.18 -10.68
CA GLU A 765 -22.46 -14.76 -10.66
C GLU A 765 -21.28 -13.86 -11.00
N THR A 766 -20.08 -14.18 -10.53
CA THR A 766 -18.89 -13.38 -10.86
C THR A 766 -18.53 -13.48 -12.34
N SER A 767 -18.69 -14.67 -12.94
CA SER A 767 -18.53 -14.84 -14.39
C SER A 767 -19.51 -13.95 -15.17
N ARG A 768 -20.79 -13.93 -14.78
CA ARG A 768 -21.80 -13.05 -15.41
C ARG A 768 -21.52 -11.57 -15.16
N ALA A 769 -21.05 -11.22 -13.97
CA ALA A 769 -20.74 -9.85 -13.60
C ALA A 769 -19.61 -9.28 -14.47
N TYR A 770 -18.56 -10.05 -14.78
CA TYR A 770 -17.50 -9.61 -15.69
C TYR A 770 -18.03 -9.26 -17.09
N ASP A 771 -18.98 -10.03 -17.61
CA ASP A 771 -19.55 -9.80 -18.95
C ASP A 771 -20.45 -8.54 -19.03
N ASP A 772 -21.03 -8.12 -17.91
CA ASP A 772 -22.05 -7.07 -17.83
C ASP A 772 -21.54 -5.74 -17.23
N ILE A 773 -20.74 -5.79 -16.15
CA ILE A 773 -20.27 -4.63 -15.40
C ILE A 773 -18.75 -4.65 -15.19
N PHE A 774 -18.17 -3.51 -14.79
CA PHE A 774 -16.76 -3.47 -14.42
C PHE A 774 -16.50 -4.28 -13.14
N THR A 775 -15.58 -5.25 -13.21
CA THR A 775 -15.12 -6.02 -12.05
C THR A 775 -13.61 -5.82 -11.84
N LEU A 776 -13.20 -5.57 -10.60
CA LEU A 776 -11.79 -5.48 -10.20
C LEU A 776 -11.59 -6.13 -8.84
N SER A 777 -10.53 -6.94 -8.71
CA SER A 777 -10.18 -7.62 -7.47
C SER A 777 -8.84 -7.12 -6.94
N TYR A 778 -8.76 -6.89 -5.64
CA TYR A 778 -7.51 -6.57 -4.94
C TYR A 778 -7.16 -7.64 -3.92
N ILE A 779 -5.99 -8.25 -4.07
CA ILE A 779 -5.48 -9.28 -3.17
C ILE A 779 -4.60 -8.59 -2.11
N THR A 780 -5.20 -8.29 -0.96
CA THR A 780 -4.51 -7.69 0.20
C THR A 780 -3.85 -8.73 1.10
N GLY A 781 -4.24 -10.00 1.00
CA GLY A 781 -3.68 -11.08 1.80
C GLY A 781 -3.90 -12.44 1.14
N ARG A 782 -3.63 -13.52 1.89
CA ARG A 782 -3.82 -14.87 1.37
C ARG A 782 -5.24 -15.06 0.85
N THR A 783 -5.37 -15.61 -0.36
CA THR A 783 -6.65 -15.90 -1.02
C THR A 783 -6.63 -17.34 -1.52
N VAL A 784 -7.61 -18.16 -1.12
CA VAL A 784 -7.56 -19.62 -1.26
C VAL A 784 -8.80 -20.19 -1.95
N GLY A 785 -8.61 -21.20 -2.80
CA GLY A 785 -9.72 -22.01 -3.35
C GLY A 785 -10.73 -21.18 -4.13
N ILE A 786 -11.99 -21.15 -3.71
CA ILE A 786 -13.03 -20.33 -4.36
C ILE A 786 -12.66 -18.84 -4.41
N GLY A 787 -11.98 -18.30 -3.40
CA GLY A 787 -11.50 -16.93 -3.42
C GLY A 787 -10.55 -16.66 -4.58
N ALA A 788 -9.66 -17.60 -4.91
CA ALA A 788 -8.74 -17.48 -6.05
C ALA A 788 -9.51 -17.53 -7.38
N TYR A 789 -10.53 -18.39 -7.49
CA TYR A 789 -11.39 -18.43 -8.66
C TYR A 789 -12.21 -17.14 -8.84
N LEU A 790 -12.75 -16.56 -7.77
CA LEU A 790 -13.48 -15.28 -7.85
C LEU A 790 -12.59 -14.16 -8.39
N VAL A 791 -11.32 -14.12 -7.97
CA VAL A 791 -10.35 -13.17 -8.51
C VAL A 791 -10.13 -13.41 -10.01
N ARG A 792 -9.84 -14.66 -10.43
CA ARG A 792 -9.63 -14.99 -11.84
C ARG A 792 -10.87 -14.72 -12.70
N LEU A 793 -12.07 -15.05 -12.21
CA LEU A 793 -13.35 -14.82 -12.88
C LEU A 793 -13.72 -13.33 -12.94
N GLY A 794 -13.29 -12.53 -11.95
CA GLY A 794 -13.35 -11.07 -11.99
C GLY A 794 -12.30 -10.44 -12.91
N GLN A 795 -11.33 -11.24 -13.38
CA GLN A 795 -10.31 -10.97 -14.39
C GLN A 795 -9.27 -9.93 -13.94
N ARG A 796 -9.67 -8.67 -13.81
CA ARG A 796 -8.76 -7.56 -13.46
C ARG A 796 -8.29 -7.73 -12.02
N THR A 797 -6.97 -7.84 -11.85
CA THR A 797 -6.37 -8.22 -10.58
C THR A 797 -5.19 -7.33 -10.21
N ILE A 798 -5.27 -6.71 -9.04
CA ILE A 798 -4.15 -6.05 -8.36
C ILE A 798 -3.71 -6.96 -7.22
N GLN A 799 -2.42 -7.29 -7.14
CA GLN A 799 -1.88 -8.19 -6.12
C GLN A 799 -0.87 -7.47 -5.22
N MET A 800 -1.05 -7.57 -3.91
CA MET A 800 -0.03 -7.13 -2.97
C MET A 800 1.14 -8.12 -2.96
N GLN A 801 2.37 -7.62 -2.78
CA GLN A 801 3.58 -8.43 -2.82
C GLN A 801 3.56 -9.65 -1.89
N ASN A 802 2.93 -9.54 -0.71
CA ASN A 802 2.79 -10.61 0.28
C ASN A 802 1.36 -11.20 0.33
N GLY A 803 0.59 -11.08 -0.75
CA GLY A 803 -0.78 -11.59 -0.89
C GLY A 803 -0.85 -12.79 -1.83
N PRO A 804 -0.52 -14.01 -1.39
CA PRO A 804 -0.51 -15.18 -2.27
C PRO A 804 -1.93 -15.63 -2.64
N MET A 805 -2.14 -15.88 -3.93
CA MET A 805 -3.35 -16.50 -4.49
C MET A 805 -3.10 -17.97 -4.77
N ILE A 806 -3.71 -18.88 -4.01
CA ILE A 806 -3.44 -20.31 -4.10
C ILE A 806 -4.71 -21.14 -4.23
N LEU A 807 -4.60 -22.30 -4.87
CA LEU A 807 -5.67 -23.30 -4.84
C LEU A 807 -5.55 -24.23 -3.64
N THR A 808 -4.32 -24.59 -3.26
CA THR A 808 -4.02 -25.52 -2.17
C THR A 808 -2.80 -25.02 -1.40
N GLY A 809 -2.81 -25.15 -0.07
CA GLY A 809 -1.69 -24.75 0.77
C GLY A 809 -0.46 -25.63 0.55
N PHE A 810 0.74 -25.04 0.55
CA PHE A 810 2.00 -25.76 0.31
C PHE A 810 2.19 -27.00 1.22
N GLY A 811 1.80 -26.91 2.50
CA GLY A 811 1.92 -28.01 3.45
C GLY A 811 1.05 -29.23 3.09
N ALA A 812 -0.08 -29.02 2.42
CA ALA A 812 -0.91 -30.13 1.92
C ALA A 812 -0.26 -30.79 0.70
N LEU A 813 0.37 -30.01 -0.20
CA LEU A 813 1.12 -30.55 -1.33
C LEU A 813 2.35 -31.33 -0.87
N ASN A 814 3.10 -30.85 0.11
CA ASN A 814 4.25 -31.57 0.67
C ASN A 814 3.82 -32.92 1.28
N LYS A 815 2.68 -32.96 1.99
CA LYS A 815 2.10 -34.20 2.52
C LYS A 815 1.70 -35.16 1.38
N LEU A 816 1.09 -34.65 0.31
CA LEU A 816 0.72 -35.45 -0.86
C LEU A 816 1.94 -36.03 -1.57
N LEU A 817 3.02 -35.26 -1.69
CA LEU A 817 4.28 -35.67 -2.33
C LEU A 817 5.17 -36.51 -1.40
N GLY A 818 4.85 -36.60 -0.10
CA GLY A 818 5.65 -37.32 0.90
C GLY A 818 6.99 -36.68 1.25
N ARG A 819 7.23 -35.43 0.84
CA ARG A 819 8.50 -34.70 1.08
C ARG A 819 8.28 -33.19 1.08
N GLU A 820 9.18 -32.45 1.73
CA GLU A 820 9.14 -30.99 1.80
C GLU A 820 9.69 -30.36 0.52
N VAL A 821 8.82 -30.15 -0.47
CA VAL A 821 9.19 -29.52 -1.76
C VAL A 821 9.09 -28.00 -1.68
N TYR A 822 7.98 -27.50 -1.14
CA TYR A 822 7.67 -26.08 -1.07
C TYR A 822 7.80 -25.57 0.36
N THR A 823 8.24 -24.32 0.54
CA THR A 823 8.50 -23.72 1.86
C THR A 823 7.63 -22.50 2.17
N SER A 824 6.97 -21.93 1.17
CA SER A 824 6.07 -20.78 1.32
C SER A 824 4.85 -20.88 0.42
N GLN A 825 3.82 -20.09 0.72
CA GLN A 825 2.66 -19.96 -0.18
C GLN A 825 2.99 -19.13 -1.44
N ASP A 826 3.95 -18.20 -1.33
CA ASP A 826 4.35 -17.33 -2.43
C ASP A 826 4.99 -18.10 -3.60
N GLN A 827 5.68 -19.22 -3.32
CA GLN A 827 6.21 -20.12 -4.35
C GLN A 827 5.13 -20.71 -5.27
N LEU A 828 3.88 -20.73 -4.83
CA LEU A 828 2.75 -21.27 -5.58
C LEU A 828 1.84 -20.17 -6.13
N GLY A 829 1.67 -19.09 -5.36
CA GLY A 829 0.64 -18.08 -5.58
C GLY A 829 1.08 -16.64 -5.47
N GLY A 830 2.37 -16.39 -5.22
CA GLY A 830 2.93 -15.06 -5.10
C GLY A 830 3.00 -14.33 -6.44
N PRO A 831 3.36 -13.03 -6.43
CA PRO A 831 3.50 -12.23 -7.64
C PRO A 831 4.49 -12.81 -8.66
N GLU A 832 5.53 -13.50 -8.18
CA GLU A 832 6.53 -14.18 -9.01
C GLU A 832 5.94 -15.30 -9.89
N ILE A 833 4.77 -15.83 -9.53
CA ILE A 833 4.03 -16.81 -10.33
C ILE A 833 2.92 -16.12 -11.12
N MET A 834 2.13 -15.27 -10.46
CA MET A 834 0.89 -14.73 -11.01
C MET A 834 1.06 -13.54 -11.96
N LEU A 835 2.15 -12.78 -11.85
CA LEU A 835 2.45 -11.71 -12.81
C LEU A 835 3.03 -12.27 -14.13
N PRO A 836 4.00 -13.22 -14.13
CA PRO A 836 4.54 -13.77 -15.37
C PRO A 836 3.61 -14.70 -16.14
N ASN A 837 2.54 -15.20 -15.51
CA ASN A 837 1.52 -16.03 -16.16
C ASN A 837 0.27 -15.24 -16.62
N GLY A 838 0.18 -13.94 -16.29
CA GLY A 838 -0.89 -13.07 -16.75
C GLY A 838 -2.17 -13.07 -15.92
N VAL A 839 -2.18 -13.69 -14.73
CA VAL A 839 -3.31 -13.61 -13.80
C VAL A 839 -3.37 -12.26 -13.09
N THR A 840 -2.21 -11.75 -12.68
CA THR A 840 -2.07 -10.44 -12.01
C THR A 840 -1.75 -9.36 -13.04
N HIS A 841 -2.56 -8.29 -13.08
CA HIS A 841 -2.34 -7.14 -13.97
C HIS A 841 -1.32 -6.15 -13.42
N GLU A 842 -1.31 -5.94 -12.09
CA GLU A 842 -0.43 -5.01 -11.39
C GLU A 842 -0.05 -5.54 -10.00
N VAL A 843 1.21 -5.31 -9.60
CA VAL A 843 1.73 -5.67 -8.27
C VAL A 843 2.00 -4.40 -7.48
N VAL A 844 1.54 -4.37 -6.23
CA VAL A 844 1.73 -3.26 -5.28
C VAL A 844 2.43 -3.74 -4.01
N ARG A 845 3.12 -2.85 -3.29
CA ARG A 845 3.88 -3.24 -2.09
C ARG A 845 3.02 -3.32 -0.84
N GLN A 846 1.96 -2.51 -0.76
CA GLN A 846 1.14 -2.31 0.43
C GLN A 846 -0.29 -1.88 0.08
N ASP A 847 -1.19 -1.95 1.06
CA ASP A 847 -2.63 -1.68 0.87
C ASP A 847 -2.95 -0.26 0.40
N GLN A 848 -2.23 0.76 0.86
CA GLN A 848 -2.44 2.14 0.36
C GLN A 848 -2.06 2.28 -1.13
N GLU A 849 -1.00 1.62 -1.59
CA GLU A 849 -0.65 1.59 -3.02
C GLU A 849 -1.71 0.81 -3.82
N GLY A 850 -2.31 -0.23 -3.21
CA GLY A 850 -3.45 -0.95 -3.79
C GLY A 850 -4.67 -0.04 -3.98
N ALA A 851 -5.00 0.77 -2.97
CA ALA A 851 -6.07 1.77 -3.07
C ALA A 851 -5.77 2.82 -4.16
N ASP A 852 -4.52 3.31 -4.24
CA ASP A 852 -4.09 4.24 -5.30
C ASP A 852 -4.25 3.61 -6.69
N ALA A 853 -3.88 2.33 -6.86
CA ALA A 853 -4.04 1.60 -8.10
C ALA A 853 -5.52 1.36 -8.49
N ILE A 854 -6.40 1.07 -7.52
CA ILE A 854 -7.85 0.96 -7.73
C ILE A 854 -8.42 2.29 -8.26
N ILE A 855 -8.12 3.41 -7.58
CA ILE A 855 -8.62 4.73 -7.99
C ILE A 855 -8.07 5.12 -9.36
N ARG A 856 -6.79 4.87 -9.63
CA ARG A 856 -6.20 5.10 -10.95
C ARG A 856 -6.89 4.28 -12.03
N TRP A 857 -7.20 3.01 -11.79
CA TRP A 857 -7.93 2.20 -12.78
C TRP A 857 -9.33 2.74 -13.02
N LEU A 858 -10.07 3.04 -11.96
CA LEU A 858 -11.42 3.61 -12.04
C LEU A 858 -11.45 4.94 -12.80
N SER A 859 -10.36 5.71 -12.81
CA SER A 859 -10.28 6.96 -13.60
C SER A 859 -10.57 6.76 -15.10
N TYR A 860 -10.26 5.57 -15.66
CA TYR A 860 -10.54 5.25 -17.06
C TYR A 860 -11.94 4.63 -17.26
N VAL A 861 -12.63 4.24 -16.19
CA VAL A 861 -13.85 3.41 -16.21
C VAL A 861 -15.10 4.29 -16.11
N PRO A 862 -16.14 4.04 -16.92
CA PRO A 862 -17.40 4.76 -16.86
C PRO A 862 -18.10 4.62 -15.49
N ARG A 863 -18.97 5.57 -15.15
CA ARG A 863 -19.74 5.55 -13.88
C ARG A 863 -20.70 4.36 -13.78
N THR A 864 -21.28 3.95 -14.91
CA THR A 864 -22.19 2.82 -15.06
C THR A 864 -21.94 2.11 -16.40
N LYS A 865 -22.42 0.87 -16.54
CA LYS A 865 -22.28 0.07 -17.76
C LYS A 865 -22.88 0.71 -19.02
N ASP A 866 -23.88 1.58 -18.87
CA ASP A 866 -24.56 2.25 -19.99
C ASP A 866 -23.99 3.65 -20.26
N SER A 867 -23.08 4.13 -19.41
CA SER A 867 -22.45 5.45 -19.58
C SER A 867 -21.15 5.35 -20.38
N SER A 868 -20.86 6.41 -21.13
CA SER A 868 -19.54 6.58 -21.75
C SER A 868 -18.48 6.97 -20.70
N PRO A 869 -17.21 6.59 -20.90
CA PRO A 869 -16.11 7.08 -20.08
C PRO A 869 -16.05 8.61 -20.07
N ALA A 870 -15.79 9.21 -18.90
CA ALA A 870 -15.69 10.66 -18.78
C ALA A 870 -14.38 11.18 -19.36
N PHE A 871 -14.48 12.31 -20.08
CA PHE A 871 -13.33 13.02 -20.62
C PHE A 871 -12.81 13.98 -19.56
N LEU A 872 -11.50 13.99 -19.34
CA LEU A 872 -10.86 15.05 -18.58
C LEU A 872 -10.55 16.25 -19.50
N PRO A 873 -10.47 17.47 -18.96
CA PRO A 873 -9.90 18.58 -19.71
C PRO A 873 -8.50 18.22 -20.23
N PRO A 874 -8.14 18.55 -21.48
CA PRO A 874 -6.82 18.25 -22.02
C PRO A 874 -5.74 18.98 -21.21
N SER A 875 -4.91 18.23 -20.47
CA SER A 875 -3.70 18.76 -19.83
C SER A 875 -2.53 18.88 -20.82
N ASP A 876 -2.56 18.06 -21.86
CA ASP A 876 -1.59 18.02 -22.95
C ASP A 876 -2.25 18.51 -24.25
N PRO A 877 -1.77 19.60 -24.90
CA PRO A 877 -2.39 20.17 -26.09
C PRO A 877 -2.69 19.13 -27.19
N ILE A 878 -3.89 19.20 -27.77
CA ILE A 878 -4.32 18.27 -28.83
C ILE A 878 -3.69 18.58 -30.20
N ASP A 879 -3.35 19.86 -30.44
CA ASP A 879 -2.80 20.35 -31.71
C ASP A 879 -1.28 20.26 -31.79
N ARG A 880 -0.61 19.73 -30.75
CA ARG A 880 0.84 19.53 -30.78
C ARG A 880 1.21 18.40 -31.73
N ASP A 881 2.40 18.49 -32.28
CA ASP A 881 2.98 17.42 -33.05
C ASP A 881 3.51 16.30 -32.14
N ILE A 882 3.61 15.09 -32.69
CA ILE A 882 4.35 14.00 -32.05
C ILE A 882 5.83 14.18 -32.36
N GLU A 883 6.66 14.19 -31.32
CA GLU A 883 8.10 14.43 -31.46
C GLU A 883 8.88 13.12 -31.60
N PHE A 884 8.56 12.12 -30.77
CA PHE A 884 9.18 10.80 -30.89
C PHE A 884 8.69 10.11 -32.17
N THR A 885 9.62 9.72 -33.05
CA THR A 885 9.28 8.99 -34.29
C THR A 885 9.86 7.57 -34.27
N PRO A 886 9.02 6.53 -34.46
CA PRO A 886 9.47 5.14 -34.60
C PRO A 886 10.55 4.96 -35.68
N SER A 887 11.61 4.25 -35.34
CA SER A 887 12.71 3.92 -36.25
C SER A 887 12.57 2.50 -36.82
N LYS A 888 13.26 2.22 -37.94
CA LYS A 888 13.43 0.84 -38.46
C LYS A 888 14.20 -0.07 -37.50
N THR A 889 15.12 0.49 -36.71
CA THR A 889 15.82 -0.24 -35.65
C THR A 889 14.90 -0.50 -34.47
N PRO A 890 15.02 -1.64 -33.76
CA PRO A 890 14.24 -1.90 -32.57
C PRO A 890 14.36 -0.78 -31.52
N TYR A 891 13.22 -0.38 -30.96
CA TYR A 891 13.04 0.68 -29.97
C TYR A 891 12.02 0.25 -28.90
N ASP A 892 11.93 0.97 -27.78
CA ASP A 892 10.86 0.75 -26.79
C ASP A 892 9.57 1.43 -27.28
N PRO A 893 8.49 0.69 -27.58
CA PRO A 893 7.24 1.31 -28.01
C PRO A 893 6.64 2.22 -26.94
N ARG A 894 6.98 2.06 -25.67
CA ARG A 894 6.52 2.97 -24.60
C ARG A 894 6.92 4.42 -24.88
N ASP A 895 8.07 4.65 -25.52
CA ASP A 895 8.54 5.97 -25.91
C ASP A 895 7.60 6.61 -26.94
N MET A 896 7.08 5.84 -27.90
CA MET A 896 6.13 6.35 -28.91
C MET A 896 4.75 6.62 -28.31
N LEU A 897 4.37 5.87 -27.27
CA LEU A 897 3.08 6.01 -26.60
C LEU A 897 3.09 7.20 -25.63
N ALA A 898 4.03 7.22 -24.68
CA ALA A 898 4.04 8.14 -23.55
C ALA A 898 5.08 9.28 -23.68
N GLY A 899 6.02 9.18 -24.61
CA GLY A 899 7.19 10.06 -24.70
C GLY A 899 8.35 9.58 -23.84
N ARG A 900 9.51 10.22 -23.99
CA ARG A 900 10.73 9.89 -23.23
C ARG A 900 11.51 11.13 -22.81
N LYS A 901 12.27 11.02 -21.73
CA LYS A 901 13.27 12.04 -21.36
C LYS A 901 14.56 11.77 -22.14
N ARG A 902 15.08 12.80 -22.82
CA ARG A 902 16.38 12.76 -23.49
C ARG A 902 17.52 12.92 -22.47
N SER A 903 18.74 12.61 -22.90
CA SER A 903 19.95 12.71 -22.08
C SER A 903 20.28 14.13 -21.62
N ASP A 904 19.79 15.15 -22.33
CA ASP A 904 19.92 16.57 -21.99
C ASP A 904 18.86 17.08 -21.01
N GLY A 905 17.95 16.20 -20.56
CA GLY A 905 16.84 16.53 -19.66
C GLY A 905 15.58 17.06 -20.36
N SER A 906 15.61 17.30 -21.68
CA SER A 906 14.42 17.67 -22.45
C SER A 906 13.46 16.49 -22.60
N PHE A 907 12.15 16.76 -22.69
CA PHE A 907 11.12 15.73 -22.86
C PHE A 907 10.70 15.69 -24.33
N GLU A 908 10.78 14.50 -24.93
CA GLU A 908 10.33 14.22 -26.28
C GLU A 908 8.93 13.62 -26.21
N ALA A 909 7.92 14.35 -26.69
CA ALA A 909 6.52 13.97 -26.51
C ALA A 909 6.09 12.80 -27.42
N GLY A 910 5.34 11.86 -26.85
CA GLY A 910 4.73 10.71 -27.55
C GLY A 910 3.32 11.00 -28.09
N PHE A 911 2.62 9.94 -28.49
CA PHE A 911 1.27 10.00 -29.05
C PHE A 911 0.19 10.41 -28.04
N PHE A 912 0.20 9.79 -26.86
CA PHE A 912 -0.77 10.03 -25.79
C PHE A 912 -0.35 11.18 -24.88
N ASP A 913 -1.27 11.55 -23.99
CA ASP A 913 -1.04 12.59 -22.99
C ASP A 913 0.09 12.17 -22.04
N ARG A 914 0.96 13.12 -21.71
CA ARG A 914 2.06 12.90 -20.78
C ARG A 914 1.58 12.27 -19.46
N ASP A 915 2.32 11.27 -18.98
CA ASP A 915 2.07 10.53 -17.72
C ASP A 915 0.68 9.84 -17.61
N SER A 916 -0.06 9.76 -18.73
CA SER A 916 -1.38 9.12 -18.78
C SER A 916 -1.35 7.62 -19.07
N PHE A 917 -0.33 7.13 -19.78
CA PHE A 917 -0.21 5.71 -20.13
C PHE A 917 0.18 4.87 -18.91
N LYS A 918 -0.62 3.86 -18.60
CA LYS A 918 -0.34 2.84 -17.57
C LYS A 918 -0.37 1.46 -18.21
N GLU A 919 0.77 0.80 -18.19
CA GLU A 919 0.92 -0.58 -18.65
C GLU A 919 0.38 -1.57 -17.61
N TYR A 920 -0.32 -2.60 -18.10
CA TYR A 920 -0.82 -3.73 -17.30
C TYR A 920 -0.34 -5.05 -17.91
N LEU A 921 -0.33 -6.12 -17.12
CA LEU A 921 0.14 -7.46 -17.54
C LEU A 921 1.58 -7.42 -18.08
N SER A 922 2.43 -6.54 -17.56
CA SER A 922 3.80 -6.29 -18.06
C SER A 922 4.74 -7.50 -17.89
N GLY A 923 4.43 -8.43 -16.98
CA GLY A 923 5.24 -9.63 -16.75
C GLY A 923 5.00 -10.78 -17.74
N TRP A 924 3.88 -10.78 -18.46
CA TRP A 924 3.43 -11.88 -19.32
C TRP A 924 3.28 -11.43 -20.78
N GLY A 925 3.52 -12.32 -21.75
CA GLY A 925 3.38 -12.02 -23.18
C GLY A 925 4.11 -10.74 -23.59
N LYS A 926 5.38 -10.59 -23.20
CA LYS A 926 6.14 -9.33 -23.25
C LYS A 926 6.37 -8.77 -24.65
N SER A 927 6.15 -9.57 -25.70
CA SER A 927 6.17 -9.12 -27.09
C SER A 927 4.99 -8.20 -27.45
N VAL A 928 3.97 -8.12 -26.59
CA VAL A 928 2.83 -7.20 -26.70
C VAL A 928 2.72 -6.36 -25.43
N ILE A 929 2.48 -5.06 -25.61
CA ILE A 929 2.30 -4.07 -24.57
C ILE A 929 0.81 -3.70 -24.53
N VAL A 930 0.20 -3.78 -23.36
CA VAL A 930 -1.23 -3.45 -23.17
C VAL A 930 -1.39 -2.47 -22.02
N GLY A 931 -2.30 -1.52 -22.15
CA GLY A 931 -2.49 -0.50 -21.12
C GLY A 931 -3.70 0.40 -21.35
N ARG A 932 -3.88 1.37 -20.44
CA ARG A 932 -4.82 2.49 -20.64
C ARG A 932 -4.05 3.80 -20.75
N ALA A 933 -4.49 4.69 -21.61
CA ALA A 933 -3.93 6.04 -21.76
C ALA A 933 -5.04 7.08 -21.93
N ARG A 934 -4.66 8.36 -22.01
CA ARG A 934 -5.55 9.42 -22.45
C ARG A 934 -5.04 10.09 -23.73
N LEU A 935 -5.95 10.42 -24.63
CA LEU A 935 -5.69 11.22 -25.83
C LEU A 935 -6.53 12.50 -25.75
N GLY A 936 -5.90 13.62 -25.40
CA GLY A 936 -6.61 14.88 -25.14
C GLY A 936 -7.67 14.73 -24.04
N GLY A 937 -7.37 13.96 -23.00
CA GLY A 937 -8.28 13.66 -21.90
C GLY A 937 -9.27 12.50 -22.14
N ILE A 938 -9.43 12.02 -23.38
CA ILE A 938 -10.29 10.87 -23.72
C ILE A 938 -9.59 9.57 -23.29
N PRO A 939 -10.16 8.72 -22.42
CA PRO A 939 -9.55 7.46 -22.03
C PRO A 939 -9.63 6.42 -23.16
N VAL A 940 -8.53 5.72 -23.42
CA VAL A 940 -8.39 4.77 -24.53
C VAL A 940 -7.66 3.50 -24.04
N GLY A 941 -8.16 2.33 -24.44
CA GLY A 941 -7.44 1.05 -24.32
C GLY A 941 -6.37 0.95 -25.40
N VAL A 942 -5.15 0.58 -25.04
CA VAL A 942 -3.99 0.63 -25.92
C VAL A 942 -3.36 -0.75 -26.05
N ILE A 943 -3.10 -1.18 -27.29
CA ILE A 943 -2.28 -2.35 -27.61
C ILE A 943 -1.17 -1.91 -28.56
N ALA A 944 0.07 -2.24 -28.22
CA ALA A 944 1.25 -1.97 -29.05
C ALA A 944 2.18 -3.19 -29.07
N VAL A 945 3.09 -3.22 -30.03
CA VAL A 945 3.98 -4.36 -30.28
C VAL A 945 5.41 -4.02 -29.89
N GLU A 946 6.03 -4.84 -29.05
CA GLU A 946 7.44 -4.73 -28.72
C GLU A 946 8.29 -5.10 -29.93
N THR A 947 9.27 -4.25 -30.23
CA THR A 947 10.14 -4.43 -31.40
C THR A 947 11.47 -5.06 -31.05
N ARG A 948 11.89 -4.96 -29.78
CA ARG A 948 13.11 -5.60 -29.26
C ARG A 948 12.85 -7.09 -29.01
N LEU A 949 13.95 -7.85 -28.99
CA LEU A 949 13.91 -9.23 -28.52
C LEU A 949 13.59 -9.23 -27.03
N VAL A 950 12.58 -10.00 -26.64
CA VAL A 950 12.20 -10.22 -25.25
C VAL A 950 12.56 -11.64 -24.83
N VAL A 951 12.80 -11.83 -23.54
CA VAL A 951 13.10 -13.15 -22.98
C VAL A 951 11.97 -13.55 -22.03
N ARG A 952 11.41 -14.72 -22.29
CA ARG A 952 10.49 -15.41 -21.39
C ARG A 952 11.30 -16.39 -20.54
N THR A 953 11.23 -16.23 -19.24
CA THR A 953 11.88 -17.14 -18.28
C THR A 953 10.83 -18.05 -17.67
N ILE A 954 11.00 -19.35 -17.82
CA ILE A 954 10.16 -20.38 -17.21
C ILE A 954 10.93 -20.91 -15.99
N PRO A 955 10.42 -20.73 -14.75
CA PRO A 955 11.10 -21.17 -13.55
C PRO A 955 11.17 -22.71 -13.49
N ALA A 956 12.20 -23.24 -12.84
CA ALA A 956 12.28 -24.67 -12.55
C ALA A 956 11.18 -25.06 -11.56
N ASP A 957 10.55 -26.23 -11.77
CA ASP A 957 9.61 -26.81 -10.81
C ASP A 957 10.37 -27.57 -9.71
N PRO A 958 10.33 -27.13 -8.44
CA PRO A 958 10.99 -27.81 -7.33
C PRO A 958 10.49 -29.25 -7.11
N ALA A 959 9.27 -29.57 -7.57
CA ALA A 959 8.73 -30.94 -7.46
C ALA A 959 9.45 -31.94 -8.38
N ASN A 960 10.13 -31.47 -9.43
CA ASN A 960 10.95 -32.29 -10.32
C ASN A 960 12.43 -31.89 -10.21
N SER A 961 13.25 -32.78 -9.64
CA SER A 961 14.69 -32.53 -9.43
C SER A 961 15.48 -32.31 -10.73
N GLU A 962 14.98 -32.83 -11.86
CA GLU A 962 15.60 -32.65 -13.18
C GLU A 962 15.17 -31.35 -13.86
N SER A 963 14.15 -30.66 -13.35
CA SER A 963 13.69 -29.40 -13.91
C SER A 963 14.78 -28.33 -13.81
N ARG A 964 14.96 -27.58 -14.89
CA ARG A 964 15.86 -26.42 -14.96
C ARG A 964 15.07 -25.19 -15.37
N GLU A 965 15.61 -24.02 -15.03
CA GLU A 965 15.10 -22.77 -15.58
C GLU A 965 15.36 -22.75 -17.09
N VAL A 966 14.34 -22.37 -17.87
CA VAL A 966 14.43 -22.25 -19.32
C VAL A 966 14.25 -20.79 -19.71
N SER A 967 15.21 -20.24 -20.44
CA SER A 967 15.13 -18.90 -21.02
C SER A 967 14.83 -19.00 -22.51
N GLU A 968 13.66 -18.53 -22.91
CA GLU A 968 13.19 -18.57 -24.29
C GLU A 968 13.26 -17.17 -24.92
N PRO A 969 14.12 -16.95 -25.93
CA PRO A 969 14.08 -15.71 -26.69
C PRO A 969 12.83 -15.67 -27.57
N GLN A 970 12.14 -14.53 -27.54
CA GLN A 970 10.99 -14.22 -28.38
C GLN A 970 11.35 -12.97 -29.20
N ALA A 971 11.33 -13.11 -30.52
CA ALA A 971 11.58 -11.98 -31.43
C ALA A 971 10.49 -10.92 -31.28
N GLY A 972 10.87 -9.64 -31.38
CA GLY A 972 9.89 -8.56 -31.49
C GLY A 972 9.07 -8.67 -32.78
N GLN A 973 7.92 -7.99 -32.81
CA GLN A 973 7.00 -7.98 -33.97
C GLN A 973 6.40 -9.36 -34.34
N VAL A 974 6.45 -10.35 -33.46
CA VAL A 974 5.91 -11.71 -33.70
C VAL A 974 4.95 -12.09 -32.59
N TRP A 975 3.80 -12.66 -32.96
CA TRP A 975 2.89 -13.27 -31.98
C TRP A 975 3.37 -14.67 -31.58
N PHE A 976 3.29 -14.94 -30.29
CA PHE A 976 3.53 -16.22 -29.63
C PHE A 976 2.25 -16.64 -28.89
N PRO A 977 2.13 -17.89 -28.42
CA PRO A 977 0.92 -18.33 -27.71
C PRO A 977 0.51 -17.41 -26.55
N ASP A 978 1.48 -17.01 -25.74
CA ASP A 978 1.27 -16.10 -24.60
C ASP A 978 0.87 -14.68 -25.06
N SER A 979 1.55 -14.11 -26.06
CA SER A 979 1.24 -12.76 -26.52
C SER A 979 -0.06 -12.67 -27.33
N ALA A 980 -0.41 -13.69 -28.11
CA ALA A 980 -1.72 -13.78 -28.77
C ALA A 980 -2.85 -13.87 -27.74
N TYR A 981 -2.68 -14.69 -26.69
CA TYR A 981 -3.68 -14.78 -25.63
C TYR A 981 -3.78 -13.46 -24.84
N LYS A 982 -2.65 -12.81 -24.53
CA LYS A 982 -2.63 -11.49 -23.91
C LYS A 982 -3.38 -10.44 -24.74
N THR A 983 -3.21 -10.45 -26.07
CA THR A 983 -3.95 -9.56 -26.97
C THR A 983 -5.46 -9.81 -26.86
N ALA A 984 -5.90 -11.06 -26.97
CA ALA A 984 -7.33 -11.39 -26.87
C ALA A 984 -7.93 -11.02 -25.51
N GLN A 985 -7.23 -11.33 -24.41
CA GLN A 985 -7.66 -10.99 -23.04
C GLN A 985 -7.77 -9.47 -22.84
N ALA A 986 -6.81 -8.69 -23.36
CA ALA A 986 -6.85 -7.24 -23.25
C ALA A 986 -8.05 -6.64 -24.00
N ILE A 987 -8.37 -7.16 -25.20
CA ILE A 987 -9.53 -6.73 -25.99
C ILE A 987 -10.83 -6.99 -25.21
N GLU A 988 -10.98 -8.19 -24.63
CA GLU A 988 -12.15 -8.51 -23.81
C GLU A 988 -12.25 -7.62 -22.56
N ASP A 989 -11.13 -7.36 -21.90
CA ASP A 989 -11.06 -6.46 -20.76
C ASP A 989 -11.49 -5.03 -21.13
N PHE A 990 -11.03 -4.47 -22.25
CA PHE A 990 -11.43 -3.12 -22.68
C PHE A 990 -12.92 -3.06 -23.11
N ASN A 991 -13.45 -4.15 -23.65
CA ASN A 991 -14.84 -4.26 -24.11
C ASN A 991 -15.85 -4.38 -22.95
N ARG A 992 -15.57 -5.26 -21.99
CA ARG A 992 -16.52 -5.68 -20.95
C ARG A 992 -16.39 -4.81 -19.72
N GLY A 993 -17.36 -3.92 -19.47
CA GLY A 993 -17.41 -3.08 -18.27
C GLY A 993 -16.46 -1.87 -18.25
N GLU A 994 -15.35 -1.87 -19.00
CA GLU A 994 -14.51 -0.68 -19.19
C GLU A 994 -15.06 0.27 -20.27
N ASN A 995 -15.77 -0.28 -21.27
CA ASN A 995 -16.36 0.45 -22.38
C ASN A 995 -15.41 1.45 -23.06
N LEU A 996 -14.16 1.05 -23.26
CA LEU A 996 -13.14 1.93 -23.81
C LEU A 996 -13.12 1.85 -25.35
N PRO A 997 -12.88 2.96 -26.06
CA PRO A 997 -12.36 2.88 -27.41
C PRO A 997 -10.99 2.20 -27.39
N LEU A 998 -10.66 1.46 -28.44
CA LEU A 998 -9.43 0.69 -28.55
C LEU A 998 -8.52 1.27 -29.64
N MET A 999 -7.25 1.46 -29.33
CA MET A 999 -6.20 1.84 -30.28
C MET A 999 -5.15 0.73 -30.35
N ILE A 1000 -4.99 0.12 -31.52
CA ILE A 1000 -4.00 -0.91 -31.81
C ILE A 1000 -2.91 -0.32 -32.72
N PHE A 1001 -1.71 -0.12 -32.17
CA PHE A 1001 -0.53 0.21 -32.95
C PHE A 1001 0.05 -1.06 -33.56
N ALA A 1002 -0.50 -1.46 -34.70
CA ALA A 1002 -0.22 -2.74 -35.34
C ALA A 1002 1.17 -2.77 -35.98
N ASN A 1003 2.01 -3.70 -35.54
CA ASN A 1003 3.38 -3.83 -36.03
C ASN A 1003 3.86 -5.29 -35.94
N TRP A 1004 3.03 -6.23 -36.43
CA TRP A 1004 3.33 -7.66 -36.43
C TRP A 1004 3.66 -8.17 -37.83
N ARG A 1005 4.81 -8.83 -37.94
CA ARG A 1005 5.24 -9.54 -39.16
C ARG A 1005 4.55 -10.89 -39.34
N GLY A 1006 3.89 -11.40 -38.30
CA GLY A 1006 3.17 -12.67 -38.34
C GLY A 1006 3.12 -13.39 -37.01
N PHE A 1007 2.69 -14.64 -37.08
CA PHE A 1007 2.67 -15.59 -35.96
C PHE A 1007 3.93 -16.47 -35.99
N SER A 1008 4.40 -16.91 -34.83
CA SER A 1008 5.46 -17.90 -34.75
C SER A 1008 4.96 -19.26 -35.25
N GLY A 1009 5.41 -19.66 -36.45
CA GLY A 1009 5.08 -20.94 -37.08
C GLY A 1009 5.99 -22.10 -36.67
N GLY A 1010 6.84 -21.92 -35.65
CA GLY A 1010 7.75 -22.97 -35.18
C GLY A 1010 7.01 -24.13 -34.51
N THR A 1011 7.54 -25.36 -34.60
CA THR A 1011 6.89 -26.57 -34.07
C THR A 1011 6.46 -26.44 -32.61
N ARG A 1012 7.30 -25.82 -31.76
CA ARG A 1012 7.01 -25.59 -30.34
C ARG A 1012 5.77 -24.70 -30.16
N ASP A 1013 5.70 -23.59 -30.88
CA ASP A 1013 4.63 -22.59 -30.68
C ASP A 1013 3.32 -23.05 -31.33
N MET A 1014 3.40 -23.80 -32.43
CA MET A 1014 2.27 -24.52 -33.02
C MET A 1014 1.71 -25.58 -32.05
N PHE A 1015 2.58 -26.36 -31.40
CA PHE A 1015 2.20 -27.30 -30.35
C PHE A 1015 1.65 -26.58 -29.12
N GLY A 1016 2.20 -25.41 -28.80
CA GLY A 1016 1.70 -24.47 -27.80
C GLY A 1016 0.38 -23.79 -28.18
N GLU A 1017 -0.35 -24.32 -29.17
CA GLU A 1017 -1.73 -23.95 -29.52
C GLU A 1017 -1.90 -22.51 -30.01
N ILE A 1018 -0.86 -21.92 -30.61
CA ILE A 1018 -0.90 -20.52 -31.10
C ILE A 1018 -2.12 -20.23 -32.00
N LEU A 1019 -2.59 -21.19 -32.79
CA LEU A 1019 -3.77 -21.03 -33.64
C LEU A 1019 -5.06 -20.81 -32.84
N LYS A 1020 -5.21 -21.46 -31.67
CA LYS A 1020 -6.37 -21.25 -30.79
C LYS A 1020 -6.35 -19.83 -30.21
N TYR A 1021 -5.19 -19.37 -29.76
CA TYR A 1021 -5.06 -18.02 -29.20
C TYR A 1021 -5.17 -16.94 -30.28
N GLY A 1022 -4.72 -17.21 -31.51
CA GLY A 1022 -4.93 -16.34 -32.67
C GLY A 1022 -6.41 -16.18 -33.02
N SER A 1023 -7.21 -17.25 -32.97
CA SER A 1023 -8.66 -17.16 -33.23
C SER A 1023 -9.40 -16.41 -32.12
N MET A 1024 -8.93 -16.48 -30.87
CA MET A 1024 -9.53 -15.72 -29.76
C MET A 1024 -9.45 -14.20 -29.97
N ILE A 1025 -8.44 -13.69 -30.71
CA ILE A 1025 -8.36 -12.26 -31.07
C ILE A 1025 -9.57 -11.89 -31.95
N VAL A 1026 -9.89 -12.73 -32.93
CA VAL A 1026 -11.05 -12.53 -33.83
C VAL A 1026 -12.35 -12.61 -33.05
N ASP A 1027 -12.50 -13.60 -32.15
CA ASP A 1027 -13.70 -13.73 -31.31
C ASP A 1027 -13.93 -12.49 -30.42
N ALA A 1028 -12.85 -11.95 -29.84
CA ALA A 1028 -12.89 -10.75 -29.01
C ALA A 1028 -13.26 -9.49 -29.82
N LEU A 1029 -12.67 -9.31 -31.02
CA LEU A 1029 -12.98 -8.16 -31.91
C LEU A 1029 -14.40 -8.24 -32.48
N ARG A 1030 -14.86 -9.44 -32.82
CA ARG A 1030 -16.23 -9.68 -33.32
C ARG A 1030 -17.30 -9.24 -32.33
N THR A 1031 -17.04 -9.40 -31.04
CA THR A 1031 -17.99 -9.03 -29.96
C THR A 1031 -17.71 -7.64 -29.36
N TYR A 1032 -16.74 -6.91 -29.91
CA TYR A 1032 -16.38 -5.58 -29.44
C TYR A 1032 -17.48 -4.55 -29.75
N ARG A 1033 -17.86 -3.74 -28.75
CA ARG A 1033 -19.04 -2.84 -28.83
C ARG A 1033 -18.71 -1.36 -29.02
N HIS A 1034 -17.44 -0.99 -28.92
CA HIS A 1034 -16.96 0.40 -28.92
C HIS A 1034 -16.00 0.65 -30.10
N PRO A 1035 -15.69 1.90 -30.46
CA PRO A 1035 -14.80 2.17 -31.60
C PRO A 1035 -13.41 1.54 -31.46
N VAL A 1036 -12.94 0.87 -32.52
CA VAL A 1036 -11.61 0.24 -32.60
C VAL A 1036 -10.84 0.85 -33.75
N PHE A 1037 -9.63 1.32 -33.47
CA PHE A 1037 -8.73 1.93 -34.43
C PHE A 1037 -7.46 1.09 -34.56
N ILE A 1038 -7.23 0.57 -35.75
CA ILE A 1038 -5.99 -0.12 -36.12
C ILE A 1038 -5.13 0.89 -36.87
N TYR A 1039 -3.93 1.15 -36.36
CA TYR A 1039 -3.00 2.06 -37.00
C TYR A 1039 -1.63 1.39 -37.15
N ILE A 1040 -1.14 1.29 -38.38
CA ILE A 1040 0.22 0.84 -38.66
C ILE A 1040 1.15 2.05 -38.54
N PRO A 1041 2.04 2.14 -37.53
CA PRO A 1041 2.89 3.30 -37.30
C PRO A 1041 4.01 3.42 -38.34
N PRO A 1042 4.80 4.53 -38.36
CA PRO A 1042 5.96 4.66 -39.24
C PRO A 1042 6.91 3.48 -39.11
N ASN A 1043 7.41 2.98 -40.25
CA ASN A 1043 8.26 1.78 -40.29
C ASN A 1043 7.62 0.51 -39.69
N GLY A 1044 6.33 0.58 -39.33
CA GLY A 1044 5.56 -0.56 -38.86
C GLY A 1044 5.19 -1.47 -40.02
N GLU A 1045 5.06 -2.75 -39.71
CA GLU A 1045 4.72 -3.77 -40.70
C GLU A 1045 3.54 -4.60 -40.23
N LEU A 1046 2.62 -4.92 -41.15
CA LEU A 1046 1.53 -5.86 -40.91
C LEU A 1046 1.43 -6.87 -42.05
N ARG A 1047 1.75 -8.14 -41.78
CA ARG A 1047 1.88 -9.17 -42.83
C ARG A 1047 0.92 -10.32 -42.68
N GLY A 1048 0.58 -10.96 -43.80
CA GLY A 1048 -0.01 -12.29 -43.90
C GLY A 1048 -1.05 -12.59 -42.82
N GLY A 1049 -0.77 -13.59 -41.98
CA GLY A 1049 -1.68 -14.01 -40.92
C GLY A 1049 -1.96 -12.95 -39.85
N ALA A 1050 -1.03 -12.02 -39.59
CA ALA A 1050 -1.24 -10.98 -38.61
C ALA A 1050 -2.29 -9.94 -39.05
N TRP A 1051 -2.35 -9.64 -40.35
CA TRP A 1051 -3.39 -8.78 -40.92
C TRP A 1051 -4.78 -9.39 -40.72
N VAL A 1052 -4.93 -10.68 -41.02
CA VAL A 1052 -6.21 -11.39 -41.05
C VAL A 1052 -6.96 -11.30 -39.71
N VAL A 1053 -6.26 -11.33 -38.58
CA VAL A 1053 -6.90 -11.35 -37.26
C VAL A 1053 -7.28 -9.97 -36.72
N VAL A 1054 -6.93 -8.87 -37.40
CA VAL A 1054 -7.26 -7.50 -36.99
C VAL A 1054 -7.89 -6.66 -38.12
N ASP A 1055 -8.30 -7.31 -39.22
CA ASP A 1055 -8.91 -6.63 -40.35
C ASP A 1055 -10.28 -6.03 -39.96
N PRO A 1056 -10.62 -4.80 -40.40
CA PRO A 1056 -11.90 -4.17 -40.07
C PRO A 1056 -13.13 -4.98 -40.46
N THR A 1057 -13.04 -5.86 -41.46
CA THR A 1057 -14.16 -6.71 -41.91
C THR A 1057 -14.61 -7.71 -40.85
N ILE A 1058 -13.83 -7.93 -39.79
CA ILE A 1058 -14.25 -8.74 -38.63
C ILE A 1058 -15.46 -8.10 -37.94
N ASN A 1059 -15.49 -6.76 -37.85
CA ASN A 1059 -16.58 -5.99 -37.24
C ASN A 1059 -16.61 -4.57 -37.84
N GLU A 1060 -17.16 -4.46 -39.05
CA GLU A 1060 -17.18 -3.21 -39.85
C GLU A 1060 -17.92 -2.06 -39.19
N ASP A 1061 -18.83 -2.36 -38.27
CA ASP A 1061 -19.61 -1.36 -37.53
C ASP A 1061 -18.72 -0.53 -36.59
N VAL A 1062 -17.67 -1.14 -36.03
CA VAL A 1062 -16.86 -0.53 -34.97
C VAL A 1062 -15.39 -0.35 -35.33
N MET A 1063 -14.87 -1.12 -36.28
CA MET A 1063 -13.44 -1.14 -36.62
C MET A 1063 -13.10 -0.19 -37.78
N GLU A 1064 -12.02 0.55 -37.63
CA GLU A 1064 -11.40 1.38 -38.67
C GLU A 1064 -9.90 1.13 -38.73
N MET A 1065 -9.34 1.09 -39.94
CA MET A 1065 -7.91 0.87 -40.14
C MET A 1065 -7.25 2.00 -40.94
N TYR A 1066 -6.08 2.39 -40.47
CA TYR A 1066 -5.24 3.46 -40.97
C TYR A 1066 -3.79 2.98 -41.06
N ALA A 1067 -3.00 3.60 -41.92
CA ALA A 1067 -1.58 3.27 -42.07
C ALA A 1067 -0.75 4.54 -42.21
N ASP A 1068 0.44 4.56 -41.65
CA ASP A 1068 1.39 5.65 -41.87
C ASP A 1068 1.92 5.62 -43.32
N GLU A 1069 2.27 6.77 -43.88
CA GLU A 1069 2.89 6.88 -45.22
C GLU A 1069 4.13 5.98 -45.38
N GLU A 1070 4.92 5.81 -44.32
CA GLU A 1070 6.15 5.00 -44.32
C GLU A 1070 5.96 3.56 -43.85
N SER A 1071 4.72 3.14 -43.57
CA SER A 1071 4.43 1.77 -43.15
C SER A 1071 4.46 0.75 -44.31
N ARG A 1072 4.42 -0.55 -43.97
CA ARG A 1072 4.32 -1.65 -44.95
C ARG A 1072 3.25 -2.66 -44.59
N GLY A 1073 2.62 -3.22 -45.61
CA GLY A 1073 1.57 -4.22 -45.46
C GLY A 1073 1.42 -5.05 -46.72
N GLY A 1074 1.49 -6.37 -46.55
CA GLY A 1074 1.61 -7.31 -47.66
C GLY A 1074 1.38 -8.75 -47.21
N ILE A 1075 1.30 -9.68 -48.15
CA ILE A 1075 1.04 -11.10 -47.83
C ILE A 1075 2.28 -11.75 -47.21
N LEU A 1076 3.46 -11.47 -47.77
CA LEU A 1076 4.77 -11.96 -47.32
C LEU A 1076 5.75 -10.80 -47.37
N GLU A 1077 6.86 -10.91 -46.64
CA GLU A 1077 7.96 -9.93 -46.75
C GLU A 1077 8.57 -9.93 -48.17
N PRO A 1078 9.10 -8.80 -48.65
CA PRO A 1078 9.65 -8.69 -50.00
C PRO A 1078 10.65 -9.80 -50.39
N PRO A 1079 11.60 -10.22 -49.51
CA PRO A 1079 12.49 -11.34 -49.82
C PRO A 1079 11.73 -12.65 -50.09
N GLY A 1080 10.74 -12.98 -49.25
CA GLY A 1080 9.94 -14.20 -49.39
C GLY A 1080 9.07 -14.19 -50.66
N ILE A 1081 8.55 -13.04 -51.08
CA ILE A 1081 7.82 -12.91 -52.36
C ILE A 1081 8.77 -13.14 -53.54
N CYS A 1082 9.98 -12.58 -53.50
CA CYS A 1082 10.95 -12.68 -54.59
C CYS A 1082 11.41 -14.12 -54.83
N GLU A 1083 11.54 -14.94 -53.79
CA GLU A 1083 11.86 -16.37 -53.92
C GLU A 1083 10.83 -17.15 -54.75
N VAL A 1084 9.57 -16.70 -54.74
CA VAL A 1084 8.45 -17.38 -55.43
C VAL A 1084 8.11 -16.75 -56.76
N LYS A 1085 8.08 -15.40 -56.83
CA LYS A 1085 7.49 -14.63 -57.94
C LYS A 1085 8.50 -13.79 -58.72
N PHE A 1086 9.69 -13.55 -58.21
CA PHE A 1086 10.77 -12.85 -58.93
C PHE A 1086 12.07 -13.65 -58.85
N ARG A 1087 12.03 -14.87 -59.40
CA ARG A 1087 13.07 -15.89 -59.23
C ARG A 1087 14.35 -15.51 -59.96
N LYS A 1088 15.44 -16.23 -59.70
CA LYS A 1088 16.75 -16.01 -60.36
C LYS A 1088 16.63 -15.88 -61.88
N LYS A 1089 15.80 -16.70 -62.54
CA LYS A 1089 15.57 -16.62 -64.00
C LYS A 1089 15.04 -15.25 -64.44
N ASP A 1090 14.08 -14.71 -63.70
CA ASP A 1090 13.44 -13.43 -64.00
C ASP A 1090 14.40 -12.27 -63.72
N GLN A 1091 15.23 -12.39 -62.68
CA GLN A 1091 16.32 -11.45 -62.39
C GLN A 1091 17.38 -11.43 -63.49
N VAL A 1092 17.80 -12.60 -63.98
CA VAL A 1092 18.74 -12.72 -65.12
C VAL A 1092 18.11 -12.13 -66.38
N ASN A 1093 16.85 -12.44 -66.69
CA ASN A 1093 16.16 -11.82 -67.84
C ASN A 1093 16.13 -10.28 -67.73
N LEU A 1094 15.98 -9.74 -66.52
CA LEU A 1094 16.04 -8.31 -66.27
C LEU A 1094 17.45 -7.76 -66.52
N MET A 1095 18.50 -8.47 -66.10
CA MET A 1095 19.90 -8.09 -66.37
C MET A 1095 20.18 -8.00 -67.86
N HIS A 1096 19.80 -9.02 -68.63
CA HIS A 1096 19.98 -9.07 -70.08
C HIS A 1096 19.14 -8.02 -70.83
N ARG A 1097 18.19 -7.37 -70.15
CA ARG A 1097 17.42 -6.26 -70.72
C ARG A 1097 18.02 -4.89 -70.40
N LEU A 1098 18.65 -4.73 -69.24
CA LEU A 1098 19.04 -3.43 -68.70
C LEU A 1098 20.56 -3.19 -68.62
N ASP A 1099 21.38 -4.23 -68.44
CA ASP A 1099 22.84 -4.09 -68.38
C ASP A 1099 23.44 -4.01 -69.80
N GLU A 1100 23.98 -2.85 -70.15
CA GLU A 1100 24.53 -2.59 -71.49
C GLU A 1100 25.66 -3.57 -71.87
N ALA A 1101 26.46 -4.03 -70.91
CA ALA A 1101 27.55 -4.96 -71.15
C ALA A 1101 27.03 -6.38 -71.45
N LEU A 1102 26.02 -6.87 -70.73
CA LEU A 1102 25.36 -8.13 -71.06
C LEU A 1102 24.63 -8.06 -72.41
N VAL A 1103 23.96 -6.95 -72.71
CA VAL A 1103 23.31 -6.75 -74.02
C VAL A 1103 24.34 -6.75 -75.16
N ALA A 1104 25.51 -6.15 -74.96
CA ALA A 1104 26.60 -6.19 -75.93
C ALA A 1104 27.15 -7.61 -76.09
N LEU A 1105 27.41 -8.33 -74.99
CA LEU A 1105 27.88 -9.71 -75.02
C LEU A 1105 26.86 -10.66 -75.67
N ASP A 1106 25.56 -10.44 -75.47
CA ASP A 1106 24.50 -11.20 -76.14
C ASP A 1106 24.51 -10.98 -77.66
N ARG A 1107 24.73 -9.73 -78.11
CA ARG A 1107 24.87 -9.41 -79.53
C ARG A 1107 26.12 -10.04 -80.13
N GLU A 1108 27.25 -9.97 -79.42
CA GLU A 1108 28.51 -10.60 -79.83
C GLU A 1108 28.38 -12.12 -79.90
N LEU A 1109 27.64 -12.73 -78.97
CA LEU A 1109 27.38 -14.17 -78.95
C LEU A 1109 26.60 -14.66 -80.17
N VAL A 1110 25.71 -13.83 -80.74
CA VAL A 1110 24.94 -14.16 -81.95
C VAL A 1110 25.84 -14.24 -83.19
N SER A 1111 26.92 -13.46 -83.23
CA SER A 1111 27.88 -13.41 -84.35
C SER A 1111 29.15 -14.25 -84.16
N ALA A 1112 29.31 -14.92 -83.02
CA ALA A 1112 30.56 -15.58 -82.61
C ALA A 1112 30.76 -16.99 -83.20
N ASP A 1113 32.02 -17.36 -83.46
CA ASP A 1113 32.39 -18.73 -83.83
C ASP A 1113 32.36 -19.70 -82.63
N ALA A 1114 32.56 -21.01 -82.86
CA ALA A 1114 32.44 -22.02 -81.80
C ALA A 1114 33.43 -21.83 -80.62
N THR A 1115 34.58 -21.20 -80.87
CA THR A 1115 35.64 -20.95 -79.87
C THR A 1115 35.36 -19.66 -79.09
N GLU A 1116 34.94 -18.61 -79.80
CA GLU A 1116 34.53 -17.33 -79.25
C GLU A 1116 33.25 -17.44 -78.41
N ALA A 1117 32.28 -18.25 -78.85
CA ALA A 1117 31.03 -18.46 -78.13
C ALA A 1117 31.24 -19.05 -76.72
N VAL A 1118 32.25 -19.92 -76.53
CA VAL A 1118 32.59 -20.47 -75.20
C VAL A 1118 33.17 -19.39 -74.29
N ARG A 1119 34.05 -18.53 -74.82
CA ARG A 1119 34.64 -17.40 -74.08
C ARG A 1119 33.58 -16.37 -73.71
N ILE A 1120 32.67 -16.03 -74.62
CA ILE A 1120 31.59 -15.05 -74.42
C ILE A 1120 30.56 -15.58 -73.42
N LYS A 1121 30.12 -16.85 -73.52
CA LYS A 1121 29.26 -17.47 -72.50
C LYS A 1121 29.89 -17.46 -71.11
N SER A 1122 31.20 -17.68 -71.02
CA SER A 1122 31.94 -17.60 -69.75
C SER A 1122 32.11 -16.17 -69.23
N ALA A 1123 32.07 -15.16 -70.11
CA ALA A 1123 32.06 -13.75 -69.73
C ALA A 1123 30.68 -13.30 -69.25
N ILE A 1124 29.61 -13.72 -69.95
CA ILE A 1124 28.21 -13.53 -69.56
C ILE A 1124 27.96 -14.13 -68.17
N ALA A 1125 28.30 -15.40 -67.95
CA ALA A 1125 28.09 -16.06 -66.65
C ALA A 1125 28.80 -15.34 -65.50
N ARG A 1126 30.04 -14.85 -65.71
CA ARG A 1126 30.76 -14.04 -64.70
C ARG A 1126 30.09 -12.70 -64.42
N ARG A 1127 29.58 -12.03 -65.47
CA ARG A 1127 28.89 -10.74 -65.34
C ARG A 1127 27.54 -10.93 -64.63
N GLU A 1128 26.77 -11.96 -64.97
CA GLU A 1128 25.54 -12.34 -64.25
C GLU A 1128 25.81 -12.58 -62.77
N GLU A 1129 26.83 -13.37 -62.42
CA GLU A 1129 27.18 -13.66 -61.02
C GLU A 1129 27.59 -12.39 -60.25
N THR A 1130 28.31 -11.47 -60.92
CA THR A 1130 28.69 -10.17 -60.35
C THR A 1130 27.48 -9.28 -60.10
N LEU A 1131 26.48 -9.30 -61.00
CA LEU A 1131 25.30 -8.43 -60.93
C LEU A 1131 24.17 -9.01 -60.07
N LEU A 1132 24.16 -10.32 -59.82
CA LEU A 1132 23.08 -10.99 -59.09
C LEU A 1132 22.75 -10.36 -57.72
N PRO A 1133 23.73 -9.97 -56.87
CA PRO A 1133 23.42 -9.33 -55.59
C PRO A 1133 22.63 -8.03 -55.72
N ILE A 1134 22.96 -7.17 -56.69
CA ILE A 1134 22.26 -5.88 -56.86
C ILE A 1134 20.89 -6.07 -57.52
N TYR A 1135 20.75 -6.99 -58.46
CA TYR A 1135 19.44 -7.30 -59.06
C TYR A 1135 18.49 -8.00 -58.09
N LEU A 1136 19.02 -8.74 -57.11
CA LEU A 1136 18.22 -9.24 -55.99
C LEU A 1136 17.68 -8.09 -55.14
N GLN A 1137 18.50 -7.07 -54.84
CA GLN A 1137 18.03 -5.87 -54.13
C GLN A 1137 16.98 -5.10 -54.95
N ILE A 1138 17.16 -4.96 -56.27
CA ILE A 1138 16.16 -4.37 -57.16
C ILE A 1138 14.85 -5.17 -57.12
N ALA A 1139 14.94 -6.50 -57.11
CA ALA A 1139 13.77 -7.37 -56.99
C ALA A 1139 13.05 -7.14 -55.65
N HIS A 1140 13.79 -7.03 -54.54
CA HIS A 1140 13.23 -6.72 -53.23
C HIS A 1140 12.55 -5.35 -53.21
N GLU A 1141 13.16 -4.31 -53.76
CA GLU A 1141 12.55 -2.97 -53.83
C GLU A 1141 11.29 -3.00 -54.71
N PHE A 1142 11.33 -3.69 -55.85
CA PHE A 1142 10.16 -3.89 -56.69
C PHE A 1142 9.02 -4.59 -55.94
N ALA A 1143 9.32 -5.62 -55.15
CA ALA A 1143 8.32 -6.27 -54.31
C ALA A 1143 7.82 -5.33 -53.19
N ASP A 1144 8.69 -4.58 -52.52
CA ASP A 1144 8.33 -3.62 -51.46
C ASP A 1144 7.43 -2.48 -51.95
N LEU A 1145 7.55 -2.06 -53.21
CA LEU A 1145 6.63 -1.08 -53.82
C LEU A 1145 5.16 -1.57 -53.83
N HIS A 1146 4.94 -2.89 -53.80
CA HIS A 1146 3.61 -3.48 -53.67
C HIS A 1146 3.11 -3.49 -52.22
N ASP A 1147 3.95 -3.18 -51.24
CA ASP A 1147 3.60 -3.23 -49.83
C ASP A 1147 3.40 -1.83 -49.22
N ARG A 1148 3.47 -0.78 -50.04
CA ARG A 1148 3.33 0.62 -49.61
C ARG A 1148 1.89 0.99 -49.23
N ALA A 1149 1.73 1.91 -48.28
CA ALA A 1149 0.43 2.42 -47.84
C ALA A 1149 -0.45 2.96 -48.98
N GLY A 1150 0.16 3.58 -50.00
CA GLY A 1150 -0.57 4.05 -51.18
C GLY A 1150 -1.34 2.94 -51.92
N ARG A 1151 -0.79 1.71 -51.99
CA ARG A 1151 -1.52 0.56 -52.55
C ARG A 1151 -2.67 0.15 -51.65
N MET A 1152 -2.47 0.15 -50.33
CA MET A 1152 -3.53 -0.20 -49.37
C MET A 1152 -4.73 0.74 -49.52
N LYS A 1153 -4.48 2.06 -49.58
CA LYS A 1153 -5.53 3.07 -49.80
C LYS A 1153 -6.20 2.87 -51.17
N ALA A 1154 -5.42 2.66 -52.23
CA ALA A 1154 -5.95 2.42 -53.57
C ALA A 1154 -6.80 1.13 -53.70
N LYS A 1155 -6.58 0.14 -52.83
CA LYS A 1155 -7.38 -1.08 -52.75
C LYS A 1155 -8.54 -1.00 -51.75
N GLY A 1156 -8.68 0.11 -51.04
CA GLY A 1156 -9.76 0.34 -50.09
C GLY A 1156 -9.69 -0.50 -48.81
N VAL A 1157 -8.52 -1.06 -48.49
CA VAL A 1157 -8.33 -1.88 -47.27
C VAL A 1157 -7.98 -1.05 -46.03
N ILE A 1158 -7.63 0.23 -46.23
CA ILE A 1158 -7.50 1.24 -45.17
C ILE A 1158 -8.32 2.48 -45.54
N ARG A 1159 -8.76 3.25 -44.54
CA ARG A 1159 -9.51 4.50 -44.76
C ARG A 1159 -8.62 5.60 -45.30
N GLU A 1160 -7.46 5.80 -44.68
CA GLU A 1160 -6.55 6.88 -45.03
C GLU A 1160 -5.09 6.52 -44.71
N GLN A 1161 -4.17 7.12 -45.49
CA GLN A 1161 -2.76 7.20 -45.16
C GLN A 1161 -2.52 8.45 -44.30
N LEU A 1162 -1.83 8.31 -43.17
CA LEU A 1162 -1.62 9.39 -42.21
C LEU A 1162 -0.14 9.73 -42.08
N GLN A 1163 0.15 10.96 -41.64
CA GLN A 1163 1.47 11.36 -41.20
C GLN A 1163 1.55 11.29 -39.68
N TRP A 1164 2.45 10.46 -39.15
CA TRP A 1164 2.67 10.28 -37.71
C TRP A 1164 2.72 11.59 -36.93
N LYS A 1165 3.46 12.58 -37.43
CA LYS A 1165 3.62 13.88 -36.77
C LYS A 1165 2.29 14.55 -36.41
N ARG A 1166 1.24 14.38 -37.21
CA ARG A 1166 -0.11 14.94 -37.01
C ARG A 1166 -1.16 13.90 -36.59
N ALA A 1167 -0.76 12.65 -36.39
CA ALA A 1167 -1.68 11.56 -36.07
C ALA A 1167 -2.44 11.79 -34.75
N ARG A 1168 -1.80 12.40 -33.75
CA ARG A 1168 -2.43 12.79 -32.47
C ARG A 1168 -3.68 13.65 -32.69
N HIS A 1169 -3.54 14.73 -33.45
CA HIS A 1169 -4.65 15.65 -33.75
C HIS A 1169 -5.78 14.94 -34.49
N PHE A 1170 -5.44 14.15 -35.52
CA PHE A 1170 -6.41 13.38 -36.30
C PHE A 1170 -7.21 12.42 -35.41
N PHE A 1171 -6.52 11.54 -34.67
CA PHE A 1171 -7.18 10.51 -33.87
C PHE A 1171 -7.99 11.10 -32.72
N TYR A 1172 -7.59 12.24 -32.13
CA TYR A 1172 -8.39 12.91 -31.11
C TYR A 1172 -9.79 13.25 -31.63
N TRP A 1173 -9.87 13.94 -32.78
CA TRP A 1173 -11.16 14.33 -33.36
C TRP A 1173 -11.92 13.13 -33.91
N ARG A 1174 -11.22 12.17 -34.52
CA ARG A 1174 -11.85 10.95 -35.04
C ARG A 1174 -12.48 10.11 -33.94
N ILE A 1175 -11.75 9.84 -32.85
CA ILE A 1175 -12.26 9.10 -31.69
C ILE A 1175 -13.46 9.84 -31.10
N ARG A 1176 -13.36 11.15 -30.89
CA ARG A 1176 -14.45 11.95 -30.32
C ARG A 1176 -15.71 11.90 -31.18
N ARG A 1177 -15.58 12.04 -32.50
CA ARG A 1177 -16.67 11.88 -33.46
C ARG A 1177 -17.31 10.50 -33.35
N ARG A 1178 -16.52 9.42 -33.39
CA ARG A 1178 -17.04 8.06 -33.32
C ARG A 1178 -17.76 7.79 -31.99
N ILE A 1179 -17.24 8.28 -30.86
CA ILE A 1179 -17.95 8.19 -29.57
C ILE A 1179 -19.29 8.94 -29.64
N ALA A 1180 -19.34 10.13 -30.24
CA ALA A 1180 -20.59 10.90 -30.39
C ALA A 1180 -21.61 10.17 -31.28
N GLU A 1181 -21.18 9.60 -32.42
CA GLU A 1181 -22.02 8.80 -33.31
C GLU A 1181 -22.58 7.55 -32.59
N PHE A 1182 -21.75 6.86 -31.82
CA PHE A 1182 -22.17 5.69 -31.02
C PHE A 1182 -23.15 6.07 -29.91
N SER A 1183 -22.96 7.22 -29.27
CA SER A 1183 -23.88 7.75 -28.27
C SER A 1183 -25.28 7.96 -28.86
N VAL A 1184 -25.36 8.54 -30.06
CA VAL A 1184 -26.64 8.70 -30.79
C VAL A 1184 -27.22 7.33 -31.15
N ARG A 1185 -26.41 6.42 -31.71
CA ARG A 1185 -26.86 5.05 -32.05
C ARG A 1185 -27.47 4.36 -30.84
N ASN A 1186 -26.76 4.33 -29.71
CA ASN A 1186 -27.23 3.65 -28.51
C ASN A 1186 -28.56 4.22 -28.02
N ARG A 1187 -28.73 5.55 -28.03
CA ARG A 1187 -30.01 6.19 -27.69
C ARG A 1187 -31.13 5.87 -28.68
N LEU A 1188 -30.84 5.66 -29.96
CA LEU A 1188 -31.84 5.23 -30.93
C LEU A 1188 -32.23 3.78 -30.73
N GLN A 1189 -31.25 2.93 -30.43
CA GLN A 1189 -31.48 1.49 -30.22
C GLN A 1189 -32.46 1.22 -29.08
N GLU A 1190 -32.47 2.06 -28.04
CA GLU A 1190 -33.46 2.00 -26.94
C GLU A 1190 -34.91 2.15 -27.42
N SER A 1191 -35.14 2.80 -28.57
CA SER A 1191 -36.48 3.14 -29.04
C SER A 1191 -36.91 2.46 -30.34
N VAL A 1192 -35.95 2.11 -31.22
CA VAL A 1192 -36.21 1.57 -32.56
C VAL A 1192 -35.73 0.11 -32.70
N GLY A 1193 -34.97 -0.41 -31.74
CA GLY A 1193 -34.36 -1.74 -31.81
C GLY A 1193 -32.98 -1.71 -32.49
N SER A 1194 -32.59 -2.78 -33.19
CA SER A 1194 -31.24 -2.88 -33.78
C SER A 1194 -31.02 -1.90 -34.94
N VAL A 1195 -30.12 -0.94 -34.76
CA VAL A 1195 -29.67 0.00 -35.82
C VAL A 1195 -28.15 0.01 -35.87
N SER A 1196 -27.57 -0.11 -37.08
CA SER A 1196 -26.12 -0.05 -37.29
C SER A 1196 -25.58 1.38 -37.16
N VAL A 1197 -24.26 1.51 -37.00
CA VAL A 1197 -23.63 2.85 -36.98
C VAL A 1197 -23.76 3.51 -38.36
N ALA A 1198 -23.61 2.74 -39.43
CA ALA A 1198 -23.72 3.25 -40.80
C ALA A 1198 -25.12 3.83 -41.08
N GLU A 1199 -26.18 3.14 -40.64
CA GLU A 1199 -27.55 3.66 -40.74
C GLU A 1199 -27.75 4.90 -39.87
N THR A 1200 -27.21 4.90 -38.65
CA THR A 1200 -27.27 6.07 -37.77
C THR A 1200 -26.64 7.30 -38.41
N VAL A 1201 -25.45 7.14 -39.02
CA VAL A 1201 -24.77 8.22 -39.76
C VAL A 1201 -25.60 8.65 -40.97
N GLY A 1202 -26.17 7.70 -41.72
CA GLY A 1202 -27.08 8.01 -42.83
C GLY A 1202 -28.29 8.82 -42.38
N HIS A 1203 -28.89 8.50 -41.23
CA HIS A 1203 -29.98 9.28 -40.65
C HIS A 1203 -29.52 10.67 -40.19
N LEU A 1204 -28.35 10.77 -39.55
CA LEU A 1204 -27.75 12.05 -39.15
C LEU A 1204 -27.50 12.97 -40.36
N GLN A 1205 -27.06 12.42 -41.49
CA GLN A 1205 -26.89 13.15 -42.76
C GLN A 1205 -28.18 13.77 -43.30
N THR A 1206 -29.35 13.22 -42.94
CA THR A 1206 -30.63 13.78 -43.36
C THR A 1206 -31.16 14.91 -42.46
N VAL A 1207 -30.56 15.11 -41.29
CA VAL A 1207 -31.04 16.05 -40.26
C VAL A 1207 -30.00 17.13 -39.93
N LEU A 1208 -28.71 16.81 -40.05
CA LEU A 1208 -27.62 17.77 -39.90
C LEU A 1208 -27.26 18.38 -41.26
N PRO A 1209 -27.17 19.72 -41.36
CA PRO A 1209 -26.77 20.39 -42.60
C PRO A 1209 -25.26 20.24 -42.82
N GLY A 1210 -24.84 19.84 -44.01
CA GLY A 1210 -23.42 19.79 -44.39
C GLY A 1210 -23.22 19.25 -45.80
N ASP A 1211 -22.27 19.82 -46.53
CA ASP A 1211 -21.79 19.27 -47.79
C ASP A 1211 -20.76 18.14 -47.54
N GLU A 1212 -20.28 17.51 -48.62
CA GLU A 1212 -19.32 16.40 -48.51
C GLU A 1212 -18.02 16.81 -47.81
N GLN A 1213 -17.58 18.07 -47.98
CA GLN A 1213 -16.37 18.59 -47.36
C GLN A 1213 -16.55 18.75 -45.84
N TRP A 1214 -17.72 19.19 -45.39
CA TRP A 1214 -18.06 19.29 -43.97
C TRP A 1214 -18.10 17.91 -43.29
N TRP A 1215 -18.67 16.89 -43.95
CA TRP A 1215 -18.75 15.53 -43.41
C TRP A 1215 -17.39 14.83 -43.26
N ASN A 1216 -16.37 15.32 -43.96
CA ASN A 1216 -14.98 14.88 -43.84
C ASN A 1216 -14.21 15.61 -42.72
N ASP A 1217 -14.75 16.67 -42.11
CA ASP A 1217 -14.15 17.35 -40.98
C ASP A 1217 -14.66 16.78 -39.64
N ASP A 1218 -13.86 15.91 -39.02
CA ASP A 1218 -14.21 15.24 -37.76
C ASP A 1218 -14.52 16.23 -36.61
N ARG A 1219 -13.87 17.40 -36.58
CA ARG A 1219 -14.09 18.41 -35.55
C ARG A 1219 -15.46 19.05 -35.67
N SER A 1220 -15.83 19.45 -36.88
CA SER A 1220 -17.11 20.10 -37.14
C SER A 1220 -18.28 19.14 -36.92
N VAL A 1221 -18.15 17.89 -37.40
CA VAL A 1221 -19.18 16.86 -37.23
C VAL A 1221 -19.38 16.48 -35.76
N SER A 1222 -18.29 16.21 -35.02
CA SER A 1222 -18.39 15.87 -33.59
C SER A 1222 -19.06 16.97 -32.79
N SER A 1223 -18.67 18.22 -33.02
CA SER A 1223 -19.26 19.38 -32.33
C SER A 1223 -20.76 19.56 -32.64
N ALA A 1224 -21.18 19.29 -33.88
CA ALA A 1224 -22.59 19.34 -34.27
C ALA A 1224 -23.42 18.21 -33.65
N ILE A 1225 -22.87 17.00 -33.54
CA ILE A 1225 -23.54 15.86 -32.89
C ILE A 1225 -23.66 16.12 -31.38
N GLU A 1226 -22.61 16.61 -30.73
CA GLU A 1226 -22.62 16.91 -29.29
C GLU A 1226 -23.60 18.03 -28.92
N SER A 1227 -23.89 18.93 -29.86
CA SER A 1227 -24.86 20.03 -29.70
C SER A 1227 -26.27 19.72 -30.23
N LEU A 1228 -26.56 18.46 -30.58
CA LEU A 1228 -27.89 18.03 -31.04
C LEU A 1228 -28.98 18.39 -30.02
N SER A 1229 -29.95 19.20 -30.46
CA SER A 1229 -31.11 19.56 -29.64
C SER A 1229 -32.05 18.36 -29.43
N SER A 1230 -32.80 18.34 -28.33
CA SER A 1230 -33.82 17.31 -28.07
C SER A 1230 -34.87 17.22 -29.19
N ASN A 1231 -35.23 18.35 -29.80
CA ASN A 1231 -36.18 18.39 -30.92
C ASN A 1231 -35.61 17.71 -32.17
N THR A 1232 -34.34 17.98 -32.48
CA THR A 1232 -33.63 17.38 -33.61
C THR A 1232 -33.47 15.87 -33.44
N PHE A 1233 -33.14 15.43 -32.21
CA PHE A 1233 -33.08 14.00 -31.89
C PHE A 1233 -34.45 13.32 -32.01
N SER A 1234 -35.53 13.97 -31.55
CA SER A 1234 -36.90 13.43 -31.68
C SER A 1234 -37.31 13.29 -33.15
N ALA A 1235 -36.94 14.24 -34.02
CA ALA A 1235 -37.18 14.14 -35.45
C ALA A 1235 -36.41 12.96 -36.09
N LEU A 1236 -35.17 12.74 -35.65
CA LEU A 1236 -34.35 11.60 -36.08
C LEU A 1236 -34.97 10.27 -35.64
N GLN A 1237 -35.46 10.19 -34.40
CA GLN A 1237 -36.15 9.04 -33.85
C GLN A 1237 -37.45 8.72 -34.61
N SER A 1238 -38.30 9.72 -34.87
CA SER A 1238 -39.53 9.57 -35.66
C SER A 1238 -39.24 8.98 -37.04
N ARG A 1239 -38.22 9.49 -37.73
CA ARG A 1239 -37.84 8.97 -39.06
C ARG A 1239 -37.36 7.53 -39.03
N CYS A 1240 -36.65 7.13 -37.98
CA CYS A 1240 -36.23 5.75 -37.81
C CYS A 1240 -37.44 4.84 -37.58
N LEU A 1241 -38.42 5.28 -36.78
CA LEU A 1241 -39.68 4.55 -36.58
C LEU A 1241 -40.51 4.45 -37.87
N ASP A 1242 -40.64 5.55 -38.62
CA ASP A 1242 -41.35 5.56 -39.91
C ASP A 1242 -40.74 4.55 -40.89
N ARG A 1243 -39.40 4.42 -40.90
CA ARG A 1243 -38.69 3.45 -41.73
C ARG A 1243 -38.96 2.02 -41.26
N VAL A 1244 -38.91 1.74 -39.96
CA VAL A 1244 -39.26 0.42 -39.41
C VAL A 1244 -40.70 0.06 -39.74
N GLU A 1245 -41.64 1.01 -39.66
CA GLU A 1245 -43.03 0.80 -40.05
C GLU A 1245 -43.14 0.45 -41.54
N GLN A 1246 -42.44 1.18 -42.42
CA GLN A 1246 -42.41 0.90 -43.85
C GLN A 1246 -41.81 -0.47 -44.17
N ASP A 1247 -40.70 -0.84 -43.53
CA ASP A 1247 -40.04 -2.14 -43.73
C ASP A 1247 -40.90 -3.30 -43.20
N THR A 1248 -41.55 -3.09 -42.04
CA THR A 1248 -42.52 -4.04 -41.47
C THR A 1248 -43.71 -4.20 -42.42
N MET A 1249 -44.27 -3.11 -42.93
CA MET A 1249 -45.39 -3.13 -43.88
C MET A 1249 -45.01 -3.77 -45.22
N ALA A 1250 -43.79 -3.54 -45.72
CA ALA A 1250 -43.26 -4.19 -46.91
C ALA A 1250 -43.13 -5.71 -46.69
N THR A 1251 -42.64 -6.12 -45.52
CA THR A 1251 -42.53 -7.54 -45.13
C THR A 1251 -43.91 -8.19 -45.00
N LEU A 1252 -44.86 -7.50 -44.35
CA LEU A 1252 -46.25 -7.96 -44.21
C LEU A 1252 -46.95 -8.12 -45.57
N ARG A 1253 -46.65 -7.27 -46.55
CA ARG A 1253 -47.18 -7.39 -47.93
C ARG A 1253 -46.62 -8.59 -48.70
N GLN A 1254 -45.48 -9.14 -48.29
CA GLN A 1254 -44.87 -10.33 -48.91
C GLN A 1254 -45.38 -11.65 -48.30
N LEU A 1255 -46.14 -11.59 -47.19
CA LEU A 1255 -46.72 -12.78 -46.57
C LEU A 1255 -47.88 -13.35 -47.40
N GLY A 1256 -47.87 -14.66 -47.62
CA GLY A 1256 -48.99 -15.36 -48.26
C GLY A 1256 -50.24 -15.46 -47.37
N PRO A 1257 -51.42 -15.75 -47.93
CA PRO A 1257 -52.71 -15.68 -47.21
C PRO A 1257 -52.83 -16.57 -45.97
N ALA A 1258 -52.08 -17.68 -45.91
CA ALA A 1258 -52.05 -18.59 -44.77
C ALA A 1258 -51.21 -18.03 -43.61
N ALA A 1259 -50.02 -17.49 -43.91
CA ALA A 1259 -49.11 -16.90 -42.92
C ALA A 1259 -49.68 -15.60 -42.32
N SER A 1260 -50.36 -14.78 -43.13
CA SER A 1260 -51.08 -13.59 -42.62
C SER A 1260 -52.21 -13.95 -41.66
N ARG A 1261 -52.88 -15.09 -41.87
CA ARG A 1261 -53.99 -15.56 -41.02
C ARG A 1261 -53.47 -16.08 -39.67
N GLU A 1262 -52.38 -16.85 -39.69
CA GLU A 1262 -51.71 -17.31 -38.47
C GLU A 1262 -51.14 -16.13 -37.65
N LEU A 1263 -50.56 -15.13 -38.32
CA LEU A 1263 -50.07 -13.92 -37.65
C LEU A 1263 -51.22 -13.14 -36.99
N LEU A 1264 -52.36 -12.98 -37.67
CA LEU A 1264 -53.56 -12.35 -37.12
C LEU A 1264 -54.12 -13.11 -35.91
N GLU A 1265 -54.15 -14.44 -35.96
CA GLU A 1265 -54.58 -15.28 -34.82
C GLU A 1265 -53.65 -15.11 -33.62
N ARG A 1266 -52.33 -15.09 -33.83
CA ARG A 1266 -51.34 -14.86 -32.76
C ARG A 1266 -51.42 -13.43 -32.19
N LEU A 1267 -51.60 -12.42 -33.03
CA LEU A 1267 -51.74 -11.04 -32.60
C LEU A 1267 -53.05 -10.81 -31.82
N ASN A 1268 -54.16 -11.41 -32.26
CA ASN A 1268 -55.42 -11.37 -31.53
C ASN A 1268 -55.33 -12.10 -30.18
N ALA A 1269 -54.65 -13.25 -30.12
CA ALA A 1269 -54.40 -13.96 -28.87
C ALA A 1269 -53.51 -13.16 -27.90
N MET A 1270 -52.54 -12.39 -28.39
CA MET A 1270 -51.74 -11.47 -27.58
C MET A 1270 -52.54 -10.25 -27.12
N ALA A 1271 -53.45 -9.72 -27.96
CA ALA A 1271 -54.30 -8.59 -27.61
C ALA A 1271 -55.37 -8.94 -26.56
N GLU A 1272 -55.78 -10.20 -26.48
CA GLU A 1272 -56.65 -10.69 -25.39
C GLU A 1272 -55.88 -10.92 -24.07
N SER A 1273 -54.54 -10.96 -24.10
CA SER A 1273 -53.69 -11.16 -22.91
C SER A 1273 -53.09 -9.87 -22.34
N TRP A 1274 -53.30 -8.73 -22.99
CA TRP A 1274 -52.90 -7.38 -22.58
C TRP A 1274 -54.14 -6.60 -22.13
#